data_AF-S0GEI8-F1
#
_entry.id   AF-S0GEI8-F1
#
_cell.length_a   1.000
_cell.length_b   1.000
_cell.length_c   1.000
_cell.angle_alpha   90.00
_cell.angle_beta   90.00
_cell.angle_gamma   90.00
#
_symmetry.space_group_name_H-M   'P 1'
#
loop_
_entity.id
_entity.type
_entity.pdbx_description
1 polymer ?
#
loop_
_entity_poly.entity_id
_entity_poly.type
_entity_poly.pdbx_seq_one_letter_code
_entity_poly.pdbx_strand_id
1 'polypeptide(L)'
;MESVPYVLRDRYTFFLFSYPNREKMKQYILLIALLLPVVLHAQSLSGISSHEVVPEHPRLLLTKGEETLLKDKISSEPLLQTLHNEIIQECDRMLPLPVLTRNQKGRRILHTSREAIRRILYLSYAFRLTQEDTYFLRAEKELLAMAGLSDWNPSHFLDVAEMTSAVSIGYDWLYPRLSEKSRKQIAAAIREKGLKPSLEKQYNGWLGGNNNWNQVCNGGITFGALALYELQPEESAALINRALESIRKPMTVYVNNGAYPEGYGYWIYGTTYNVLFIDLLETIWKKDFGLCEAPGFLNTASFMQHMEGTAKAVNKLAVTKSLERVAESKHVSLQCFNFADNGSSTVVNPVMYWFAGKTNTPSLIWREQDKLKTLEVRKDPSLTKDRYLPMLLIWGKDLSFKDVTTPVERMYTGQGKSALAIMRTSWESDNAIYLGVKGGTPKESHGHMDIGSFVMESDGIRWAMDFGAQDYHSLESKGIDLWNMTQESPRWDVFRYNNMAHNTLTVNGKKQIIAGHAPVENITEKDRLMSVSMDLTSLYQTEVSSLKRGAGIINNEYVLIRDEIRTNDKAASIRWNLLTAATPQIIDDHTIVLVMDGKKLTIQAEGTVAIKSRTWSTESPHEYDASNKGTIFVGFEFEVPANTRQCVDVCLIPGEKKPFALAAQVPKSVPFEENNRQRINEIAGYLEEEPAGFGVSYHNRAEWEKIKDKIDYPSVLKKAEEVLNTEMPAWDDELYLEFSKNGVRPPGEKMLNARKSRLAPLVWAECMENKGRFVPKIESTLKDLISHRSWILPAHDTYLNVFYGKKHEVDLAAAAFVHELAETLYFLDDKISEPVRQAVIDSMYVRVFNPVKDALQTGKGYTFNWFNNTNNWNAVCLAGVTSAAVGVIKDRKERALFVAAAEYYSQNSVLGYTDDGYCTEGLGYFNYGFQHYIILREQLYQRTKGTIDLFKSEKMKKIAMYGINFEIINGAYPAFADCRIGTTVSPLILWYCNHNLGLGLSAYDQIDTRELRPSVFTAMLLFPNTALQTSSHAESAAKTAGKQPIRMFFDKAGVLICRPENPTAHSMGVALKGGNNAEHHNHNDVGSYSLIIGDETLAGDPGGPYHYAGAMWTDKRYTFKSISSFGHPVAVIDQALQGAGKEYRAEIIGTDFTAARDEYVLDLTSAYDCPNLKSYTRKFVFDRSGKGSLLIEDRFELDQAGSFESAVTTLVDWQEKGDNTIKLSGKQHTVNVKIEVSSPKGYTIIPEKIQENGPEFSRIGIRLNEKSKKGYIRIFFEAE
;
A
#
# COMPACT_ATOMS: atom_id res chain seq x y z
N MET A 1 -28.90 13.68 -35.73
CA MET A 1 -28.61 12.51 -36.58
C MET A 1 -29.91 12.14 -37.28
N GLU A 2 -30.06 12.49 -38.56
CA GLU A 2 -30.97 11.84 -39.50
C GLU A 2 -30.77 12.43 -40.91
N SER A 3 -30.82 11.54 -41.92
CA SER A 3 -31.18 11.75 -43.33
C SER A 3 -30.12 11.60 -44.45
N VAL A 4 -30.34 10.52 -45.24
CA VAL A 4 -30.16 10.26 -46.71
C VAL A 4 -28.75 9.82 -47.26
N PRO A 5 -28.64 9.07 -48.40
CA PRO A 5 -28.78 7.60 -48.49
C PRO A 5 -27.74 6.87 -49.39
N TYR A 6 -27.84 5.53 -49.40
CA TYR A 6 -27.41 4.56 -50.41
C TYR A 6 -27.32 5.07 -51.87
N VAL A 7 -26.12 5.11 -52.46
CA VAL A 7 -25.77 4.60 -53.82
C VAL A 7 -24.24 4.46 -53.86
N LEU A 8 -23.72 3.22 -53.89
CA LEU A 8 -22.45 2.78 -54.53
C LEU A 8 -22.12 1.33 -54.11
N ARG A 9 -23.11 0.44 -54.20
CA ARG A 9 -22.89 -1.00 -54.41
C ARG A 9 -23.18 -1.22 -55.89
N ASP A 10 -22.14 -1.34 -56.72
CA ASP A 10 -22.14 -2.07 -58.02
C ASP A 10 -20.97 -1.74 -58.95
N ARG A 11 -19.74 -1.54 -58.44
CA ARG A 11 -18.53 -1.50 -59.30
C ARG A 11 -17.28 -2.23 -58.77
N TYR A 12 -17.43 -3.21 -57.88
CA TYR A 12 -16.33 -4.09 -57.48
C TYR A 12 -16.65 -5.60 -57.56
N THR A 13 -17.72 -5.97 -58.26
CA THR A 13 -18.18 -7.37 -58.34
C THR A 13 -17.81 -8.09 -59.63
N PHE A 14 -16.82 -7.61 -60.41
CA PHE A 14 -16.50 -8.21 -61.72
C PHE A 14 -15.07 -8.72 -61.92
N PHE A 15 -14.24 -8.79 -60.87
CA PHE A 15 -12.86 -9.31 -61.00
C PHE A 15 -12.46 -10.44 -60.02
N LEU A 16 -13.42 -11.13 -59.39
CA LEU A 16 -13.12 -12.17 -58.39
C LEU A 16 -13.77 -13.55 -58.65
N PHE A 17 -14.28 -13.82 -59.86
CA PHE A 17 -14.99 -15.07 -60.15
C PHE A 17 -14.25 -16.14 -60.97
N SER A 18 -12.92 -16.04 -61.14
CA SER A 18 -12.19 -17.02 -61.97
C SER A 18 -10.81 -17.42 -61.44
N TYR A 19 -10.67 -17.73 -60.13
CA TYR A 19 -9.44 -18.34 -59.60
C TYR A 19 -9.72 -19.59 -58.75
N PRO A 20 -9.02 -20.74 -58.94
CA PRO A 20 -9.48 -22.03 -58.44
C PRO A 20 -9.10 -22.34 -56.97
N ASN A 21 -8.67 -21.36 -56.16
CA ASN A 21 -8.19 -21.67 -54.81
C ASN A 21 -8.32 -20.49 -53.82
N ARG A 22 -9.54 -20.31 -53.28
CA ARG A 22 -9.87 -19.23 -52.33
C ARG A 22 -9.09 -19.30 -51.00
N GLU A 23 -8.70 -20.49 -50.56
CA GLU A 23 -7.93 -20.68 -49.32
C GLU A 23 -6.47 -20.19 -49.44
N LYS A 24 -5.80 -20.43 -50.57
CA LYS A 24 -4.44 -19.92 -50.80
C LYS A 24 -4.41 -18.40 -50.92
N MET A 25 -5.41 -17.78 -51.55
CA MET A 25 -5.47 -16.32 -51.69
C MET A 25 -5.70 -15.63 -50.33
N LYS A 26 -6.53 -16.21 -49.45
CA LYS A 26 -6.65 -15.77 -48.06
C LYS A 26 -5.33 -15.88 -47.31
N GLN A 27 -4.60 -16.99 -47.48
CA GLN A 27 -3.27 -17.15 -46.88
C GLN A 27 -2.25 -16.13 -47.40
N TYR A 28 -2.23 -15.82 -48.70
CA TYR A 28 -1.35 -14.77 -49.24
C TYR A 28 -1.73 -13.37 -48.77
N ILE A 29 -3.03 -13.05 -48.67
CA ILE A 29 -3.47 -11.76 -48.11
C ILE A 29 -3.13 -11.67 -46.62
N LEU A 30 -3.29 -12.76 -45.86
CA LEU A 30 -2.88 -12.83 -44.46
C LEU A 30 -1.36 -12.69 -44.31
N LEU A 31 -0.57 -13.32 -45.18
CA LEU A 31 0.89 -13.23 -45.18
C LEU A 31 1.37 -11.83 -45.57
N ILE A 32 0.74 -11.21 -46.58
CA ILE A 32 1.01 -9.83 -46.99
C ILE A 32 0.59 -8.87 -45.87
N ALA A 33 -0.54 -9.08 -45.20
CA ALA A 33 -0.98 -8.27 -44.06
C ALA A 33 -0.12 -8.48 -42.80
N LEU A 34 0.54 -9.63 -42.65
CA LEU A 34 1.52 -9.91 -41.60
C LEU A 34 2.91 -9.36 -41.94
N LEU A 35 3.27 -9.29 -43.22
CA LEU A 35 4.57 -8.79 -43.70
C LEU A 35 4.57 -7.27 -43.96
N LEU A 36 3.43 -6.66 -44.32
CA LEU A 36 3.32 -5.22 -44.54
C LEU A 36 3.77 -4.40 -43.32
N PRO A 37 3.34 -4.71 -42.08
CA PRO A 37 3.80 -4.01 -40.89
C PRO A 37 5.31 -4.15 -40.70
N VAL A 38 5.89 -5.32 -41.00
CA VAL A 38 7.33 -5.57 -40.87
C VAL A 38 8.12 -4.78 -41.92
N VAL A 39 7.63 -4.70 -43.16
CA VAL A 39 8.27 -3.94 -44.24
C VAL A 39 8.09 -2.43 -44.02
N LEU A 40 6.92 -1.98 -43.57
CA LEU A 40 6.66 -0.58 -43.19
C LEU A 40 7.48 -0.17 -41.97
N HIS A 41 7.64 -1.06 -40.99
CA HIS A 41 8.50 -0.84 -39.81
C HIS A 41 9.99 -0.80 -40.21
N ALA A 42 10.44 -1.70 -41.08
CA ALA A 42 11.81 -1.66 -41.62
C ALA A 42 12.08 -0.40 -42.47
N GLN A 43 11.10 0.08 -43.24
CA GLN A 43 11.18 1.38 -43.95
C GLN A 43 11.10 2.59 -43.01
N SER A 44 10.43 2.48 -41.87
CA SER A 44 10.42 3.55 -40.86
C SER A 44 11.77 3.69 -40.14
N LEU A 45 12.57 2.62 -40.08
CA LEU A 45 13.86 2.59 -39.41
C LEU A 45 15.06 2.88 -40.33
N SER A 46 14.85 2.94 -41.65
CA SER A 46 15.92 3.23 -42.60
C SER A 46 16.40 4.67 -42.45
N GLY A 47 17.72 4.88 -42.38
CA GLY A 47 18.31 6.22 -42.41
C GLY A 47 18.03 6.97 -43.72
N ILE A 48 18.50 8.21 -43.81
CA ILE A 48 18.32 9.05 -45.00
C ILE A 48 19.45 8.85 -46.02
N SER A 49 19.15 8.96 -47.30
CA SER A 49 20.17 9.01 -48.36
C SER A 49 20.62 10.45 -48.61
N SER A 50 21.76 10.65 -49.28
CA SER A 50 22.22 11.96 -49.73
C SER A 50 21.42 12.52 -50.92
N HIS A 51 20.48 11.74 -51.47
CA HIS A 51 19.60 12.14 -52.57
C HIS A 51 18.18 12.51 -52.10
N GLU A 52 17.95 12.55 -50.78
CA GLU A 52 16.65 12.96 -50.24
C GLU A 52 16.34 14.41 -50.62
N VAL A 53 15.07 14.65 -50.97
CA VAL A 53 14.58 15.99 -51.27
C VAL A 53 14.29 16.71 -49.96
N VAL A 54 14.92 17.87 -49.74
CA VAL A 54 14.63 18.77 -48.63
C VAL A 54 13.86 20.00 -49.13
N PRO A 55 12.90 20.54 -48.36
CA PRO A 55 12.21 21.78 -48.73
C PRO A 55 13.16 22.97 -48.90
N GLU A 56 12.70 24.01 -49.60
CA GLU A 56 13.37 25.30 -49.65
C GLU A 56 13.30 26.03 -48.30
N HIS A 57 14.25 26.94 -48.04
CA HIS A 57 14.25 27.76 -46.84
C HIS A 57 13.08 28.76 -46.81
N PRO A 58 12.50 29.07 -45.63
CA PRO A 58 12.74 28.45 -44.32
C PRO A 58 12.08 27.08 -44.18
N ARG A 59 12.79 26.13 -43.58
CA ARG A 59 12.36 24.73 -43.43
C ARG A 59 12.57 24.14 -42.04
N LEU A 60 13.29 24.81 -41.15
CA LEU A 60 13.56 24.31 -39.80
C LEU A 60 12.42 24.72 -38.86
N LEU A 61 11.67 23.75 -38.34
CA LEU A 61 10.57 23.87 -37.36
C LEU A 61 9.33 24.66 -37.83
N LEU A 62 9.49 25.91 -38.28
CA LEU A 62 8.42 26.74 -38.84
C LEU A 62 8.64 26.88 -40.34
N THR A 63 7.84 26.19 -41.15
CA THR A 63 8.01 26.22 -42.61
C THR A 63 7.40 27.48 -43.23
N LYS A 64 7.74 27.76 -44.49
CA LYS A 64 7.18 28.89 -45.23
C LYS A 64 5.65 28.78 -45.35
N GLY A 65 4.91 29.78 -44.86
CA GLY A 65 3.45 29.89 -44.98
C GLY A 65 2.71 29.54 -43.69
N GLU A 66 3.33 28.80 -42.77
CA GLU A 66 2.75 28.47 -41.47
C GLU A 66 2.61 29.69 -40.53
N GLU A 67 3.24 30.82 -40.86
CA GLU A 67 3.05 32.08 -40.14
C GLU A 67 1.58 32.53 -40.12
N THR A 68 0.82 32.22 -41.18
CA THR A 68 -0.61 32.58 -41.25
C THR A 68 -1.41 31.80 -40.21
N LEU A 69 -1.26 30.48 -40.16
CA LEU A 69 -1.92 29.61 -39.17
C LEU A 69 -1.55 30.02 -37.75
N LEU A 70 -0.28 30.36 -37.54
CA LEU A 70 0.22 30.80 -36.26
C LEU A 70 -0.41 32.14 -35.84
N LYS A 71 -0.49 33.13 -36.75
CA LYS A 71 -1.16 34.42 -36.49
C LYS A 71 -2.64 34.25 -36.17
N ASP A 72 -3.34 33.41 -36.93
CA ASP A 72 -4.75 33.12 -36.71
C ASP A 72 -4.95 32.54 -35.30
N LYS A 73 -4.13 31.55 -34.93
CA LYS A 73 -4.20 30.96 -33.59
C LYS A 73 -3.91 31.99 -32.48
N ILE A 74 -2.83 32.77 -32.62
CA ILE A 74 -2.46 33.85 -31.69
C ILE A 74 -3.61 34.84 -31.53
N SER A 75 -4.28 35.22 -32.62
CA SER A 75 -5.40 36.17 -32.58
C SER A 75 -6.65 35.60 -31.90
N SER A 76 -6.84 34.28 -31.95
CA SER A 76 -8.01 33.60 -31.40
C SER A 76 -7.87 33.18 -29.93
N GLU A 77 -6.65 33.11 -29.39
CA GLU A 77 -6.35 32.62 -28.04
C GLU A 77 -5.70 33.73 -27.18
N PRO A 78 -6.43 34.32 -26.20
CA PRO A 78 -5.92 35.46 -25.42
C PRO A 78 -4.59 35.24 -24.69
N LEU A 79 -4.35 34.01 -24.20
CA LEU A 79 -3.08 33.66 -23.55
C LEU A 79 -1.91 33.69 -24.54
N LEU A 80 -2.11 33.17 -25.75
CA LEU A 80 -1.08 33.17 -26.79
C LEU A 80 -0.86 34.58 -27.35
N GLN A 81 -1.91 35.39 -27.47
CA GLN A 81 -1.78 36.80 -27.82
C GLN A 81 -0.91 37.56 -26.81
N THR A 82 -1.14 37.32 -25.52
CA THR A 82 -0.37 37.98 -24.45
C THR A 82 1.09 37.53 -24.49
N LEU A 83 1.34 36.23 -24.65
CA LEU A 83 2.69 35.68 -24.77
C LEU A 83 3.42 36.22 -26.02
N HIS A 84 2.74 36.26 -27.16
CA HIS A 84 3.28 36.84 -28.40
C HIS A 84 3.75 38.28 -28.17
N ASN A 85 2.90 39.12 -27.57
CA ASN A 85 3.22 40.53 -27.32
C ASN A 85 4.45 40.71 -26.41
N GLU A 86 4.62 39.88 -25.37
CA GLU A 86 5.82 39.94 -24.52
C GLU A 86 7.08 39.46 -25.23
N ILE A 87 6.99 38.47 -26.11
CA ILE A 87 8.12 38.06 -26.94
C ILE A 87 8.55 39.22 -27.83
N ILE A 88 7.61 39.92 -28.48
CA ILE A 88 7.91 41.11 -29.29
C ILE A 88 8.52 42.22 -28.43
N GLN A 89 7.96 42.49 -27.26
CA GLN A 89 8.52 43.50 -26.36
C GLN A 89 9.93 43.15 -25.87
N GLU A 90 10.21 41.87 -25.63
CA GLU A 90 11.55 41.41 -25.30
C GLU A 90 12.51 41.60 -26.49
N CYS A 91 12.06 41.39 -27.73
CA CYS A 91 12.85 41.73 -28.92
C CYS A 91 13.19 43.23 -28.96
N ASP A 92 12.24 44.11 -28.64
CA ASP A 92 12.49 45.56 -28.56
C ASP A 92 13.58 45.90 -27.53
N ARG A 93 13.56 45.23 -26.37
CA ARG A 93 14.59 45.37 -25.33
C ARG A 93 15.96 44.87 -25.78
N MET A 94 16.03 43.93 -26.72
CA MET A 94 17.30 43.41 -27.29
C MET A 94 17.92 44.33 -28.34
N LEU A 95 17.13 45.17 -29.03
CA LEU A 95 17.61 46.05 -30.10
C LEU A 95 18.81 46.91 -29.70
N PRO A 96 18.82 47.62 -28.54
CA PRO A 96 19.94 48.46 -28.14
C PRO A 96 21.12 47.70 -27.51
N LEU A 97 20.96 46.40 -27.20
CA LEU A 97 22.02 45.64 -26.53
C LEU A 97 23.23 45.44 -27.44
N PRO A 98 24.47 45.45 -26.88
CA PRO A 98 25.65 45.08 -27.65
C PRO A 98 25.52 43.65 -28.18
N VAL A 99 26.13 43.41 -29.34
CA VAL A 99 26.24 42.05 -29.90
C VAL A 99 26.97 41.13 -28.93
N LEU A 100 26.64 39.85 -28.98
CA LEU A 100 27.32 38.87 -28.14
C LEU A 100 28.80 38.75 -28.53
N THR A 101 29.64 38.55 -27.53
CA THR A 101 31.09 38.37 -27.66
C THR A 101 31.49 37.06 -27.01
N ARG A 102 32.65 36.51 -27.38
CA ARG A 102 33.20 35.31 -26.73
C ARG A 102 33.54 35.61 -25.27
N ASN A 103 32.70 35.16 -24.34
CA ASN A 103 32.92 35.31 -22.89
C ASN A 103 33.06 33.93 -22.25
N GLN A 104 34.27 33.61 -21.76
CA GLN A 104 34.55 32.31 -21.15
C GLN A 104 34.55 32.42 -19.62
N LYS A 105 33.68 31.62 -18.98
CA LYS A 105 33.61 31.47 -17.52
C LYS A 105 34.03 30.04 -17.17
N GLY A 106 35.13 29.90 -16.44
CA GLY A 106 35.77 28.60 -16.22
C GLY A 106 36.12 27.92 -17.55
N ARG A 107 35.63 26.69 -17.77
CA ARG A 107 35.85 25.94 -19.03
C ARG A 107 34.77 26.15 -20.09
N ARG A 108 33.79 27.03 -19.86
CA ARG A 108 32.53 27.09 -20.62
C ARG A 108 32.28 28.49 -21.21
N ILE A 109 31.73 28.53 -22.42
CA ILE A 109 31.04 29.70 -23.00
C ILE A 109 29.52 29.45 -23.10
N LEU A 110 29.00 28.39 -22.45
CA LEU A 110 27.60 27.93 -22.54
C LEU A 110 26.56 29.05 -22.37
N HIS A 111 26.77 29.97 -21.43
CA HIS A 111 25.89 31.12 -21.21
C HIS A 111 25.80 32.03 -22.45
N THR A 112 26.90 32.21 -23.19
CA THR A 112 26.94 32.94 -24.46
C THR A 112 26.15 32.18 -25.54
N SER A 113 26.34 30.85 -25.65
CA SER A 113 25.60 30.02 -26.61
C SER A 113 24.08 30.03 -26.34
N ARG A 114 23.68 29.95 -25.07
CA ARG A 114 22.27 30.02 -24.64
C ARG A 114 21.62 31.36 -24.96
N GLU A 115 22.32 32.46 -24.70
CA GLU A 115 21.85 33.80 -25.02
C GLU A 115 21.81 34.02 -26.54
N ALA A 116 22.72 33.40 -27.30
CA ALA A 116 22.67 33.42 -28.77
C ALA A 116 21.40 32.75 -29.30
N ILE A 117 21.01 31.58 -28.77
CA ILE A 117 19.72 30.94 -29.10
C ILE A 117 18.59 31.92 -28.82
N ARG A 118 18.53 32.46 -27.59
CA ARG A 118 17.44 33.35 -27.16
C ARG A 118 17.32 34.55 -28.12
N ARG A 119 18.40 35.29 -28.35
CA ARG A 119 18.37 36.50 -29.20
C ARG A 119 18.05 36.17 -30.65
N ILE A 120 18.73 35.19 -31.24
CA ILE A 120 18.55 34.87 -32.66
C ILE A 120 17.17 34.28 -32.93
N LEU A 121 16.70 33.34 -32.11
CA LEU A 121 15.37 32.74 -32.28
C LEU A 121 14.28 33.81 -32.10
N TYR A 122 14.35 34.63 -31.06
CA TYR A 122 13.34 35.65 -30.77
C TYR A 122 13.29 36.72 -31.88
N LEU A 123 14.44 37.28 -32.26
CA LEU A 123 14.47 38.31 -33.32
C LEU A 123 14.05 37.74 -34.68
N SER A 124 14.44 36.50 -34.99
CA SER A 124 14.01 35.84 -36.23
C SER A 124 12.51 35.54 -36.23
N TYR A 125 11.96 35.11 -35.08
CA TYR A 125 10.53 34.96 -34.86
C TYR A 125 9.79 36.29 -35.07
N ALA A 126 10.23 37.35 -34.39
CA ALA A 126 9.62 38.66 -34.48
C ALA A 126 9.61 39.18 -35.92
N PHE A 127 10.71 39.05 -36.65
CA PHE A 127 10.76 39.38 -38.07
C PHE A 127 9.76 38.57 -38.89
N ARG A 128 9.71 37.24 -38.74
CA ARG A 128 8.80 36.41 -39.54
C ARG A 128 7.34 36.75 -39.31
N LEU A 129 6.96 37.08 -38.08
CA LEU A 129 5.57 37.39 -37.73
C LEU A 129 5.19 38.85 -38.04
N THR A 130 6.08 39.82 -37.83
CA THR A 130 5.77 41.26 -38.00
C THR A 130 6.18 41.82 -39.35
N GLN A 131 7.18 41.23 -40.01
CA GLN A 131 7.86 41.75 -41.20
C GLN A 131 8.59 43.09 -40.98
N GLU A 132 8.86 43.45 -39.72
CA GLU A 132 9.62 44.66 -39.34
C GLU A 132 11.13 44.46 -39.57
N ASP A 133 11.73 45.25 -40.47
CA ASP A 133 13.15 45.12 -40.86
C ASP A 133 14.12 45.36 -39.69
N THR A 134 13.71 46.06 -38.63
CA THR A 134 14.54 46.32 -37.43
C THR A 134 14.96 45.02 -36.74
N TYR A 135 14.04 44.06 -36.61
CA TYR A 135 14.34 42.75 -36.03
C TYR A 135 15.26 41.92 -36.93
N PHE A 136 15.03 41.95 -38.26
CA PHE A 136 15.91 41.28 -39.23
C PHE A 136 17.35 41.80 -39.13
N LEU A 137 17.53 43.13 -39.20
CA LEU A 137 18.86 43.76 -39.14
C LEU A 137 19.58 43.43 -37.83
N ARG A 138 18.85 43.41 -36.71
CA ARG A 138 19.43 43.06 -35.41
C ARG A 138 19.83 41.58 -35.34
N ALA A 139 19.00 40.68 -35.88
CA ALA A 139 19.26 39.24 -35.93
C ALA A 139 20.46 38.91 -36.83
N GLU A 140 20.53 39.51 -38.02
CA GLU A 140 21.68 39.37 -38.92
C GLU A 140 22.98 39.82 -38.22
N LYS A 141 22.92 40.90 -37.45
CA LYS A 141 24.07 41.40 -36.68
C LYS A 141 24.53 40.40 -35.61
N GLU A 142 23.63 39.72 -34.90
CA GLU A 142 24.03 38.64 -33.98
C GLU A 142 24.62 37.44 -34.73
N LEU A 143 23.99 37.02 -35.83
CA LEU A 143 24.48 35.90 -36.63
C LEU A 143 25.91 36.12 -37.12
N LEU A 144 26.20 37.30 -37.65
CA LEU A 144 27.54 37.66 -38.10
C LEU A 144 28.54 37.76 -36.94
N ALA A 145 28.12 38.23 -35.77
CA ALA A 145 28.96 38.25 -34.56
C ALA A 145 29.33 36.84 -34.10
N MET A 146 28.36 35.92 -34.04
CA MET A 146 28.59 34.50 -33.69
C MET A 146 29.42 33.77 -34.75
N ALA A 147 29.19 34.08 -36.03
CA ALA A 147 30.01 33.60 -37.14
C ALA A 147 31.45 34.14 -37.08
N GLY A 148 31.67 35.30 -36.44
CA GLY A 148 32.97 35.96 -36.29
C GLY A 148 33.82 35.51 -35.10
N LEU A 149 33.29 34.73 -34.15
CA LEU A 149 34.06 34.22 -33.00
C LEU A 149 35.22 33.31 -33.44
N SER A 150 36.31 33.20 -32.69
CA SER A 150 37.45 32.32 -33.07
C SER A 150 37.04 30.85 -33.21
N ASP A 151 36.23 30.39 -32.28
CA ASP A 151 35.73 29.02 -32.11
C ASP A 151 34.41 29.07 -31.32
N TRP A 152 33.70 27.93 -31.25
CA TRP A 152 32.54 27.74 -30.40
C TRP A 152 32.83 26.84 -29.18
N ASN A 153 34.10 26.81 -28.74
CA ASN A 153 34.62 26.03 -27.61
C ASN A 153 34.40 24.50 -27.68
N PRO A 154 35.02 23.77 -28.63
CA PRO A 154 34.80 22.34 -28.80
C PRO A 154 35.26 21.45 -27.63
N SER A 155 36.09 21.99 -26.71
CA SER A 155 36.46 21.31 -25.47
C SER A 155 35.28 21.08 -24.51
N HIS A 156 34.21 21.87 -24.65
CA HIS A 156 32.95 21.70 -23.94
C HIS A 156 31.80 21.67 -24.96
N PHE A 157 31.54 20.48 -25.52
CA PHE A 157 30.75 20.36 -26.75
C PHE A 157 29.29 20.85 -26.67
N LEU A 158 28.70 20.96 -25.47
CA LEU A 158 27.40 21.62 -25.29
C LEU A 158 27.43 23.08 -25.79
N ASP A 159 28.56 23.77 -25.64
CA ASP A 159 28.73 25.14 -26.12
C ASP A 159 28.60 25.22 -27.65
N VAL A 160 29.22 24.25 -28.34
CA VAL A 160 29.17 24.10 -29.80
C VAL A 160 27.77 23.74 -30.26
N ALA A 161 27.12 22.77 -29.60
CA ALA A 161 25.81 22.27 -29.97
C ALA A 161 24.74 23.37 -29.87
N GLU A 162 24.66 24.07 -28.72
CA GLU A 162 23.70 25.15 -28.50
C GLU A 162 23.97 26.31 -29.49
N MET A 163 25.23 26.68 -29.74
CA MET A 163 25.58 27.72 -30.71
C MET A 163 25.20 27.33 -32.14
N THR A 164 25.43 26.07 -32.52
CA THR A 164 25.06 25.55 -33.84
C THR A 164 23.54 25.66 -34.05
N SER A 165 22.73 25.27 -33.05
CA SER A 165 21.27 25.45 -33.11
C SER A 165 20.89 26.91 -33.34
N ALA A 166 21.45 27.85 -32.57
CA ALA A 166 21.13 29.27 -32.69
C ALA A 166 21.37 29.79 -34.11
N VAL A 167 22.58 29.55 -34.62
CA VAL A 167 23.05 30.09 -35.89
C VAL A 167 22.30 29.43 -37.05
N SER A 168 22.04 28.13 -36.98
CA SER A 168 21.25 27.41 -37.99
C SER A 168 19.81 27.88 -38.09
N ILE A 169 19.13 28.11 -36.96
CA ILE A 169 17.74 28.61 -36.95
C ILE A 169 17.69 29.99 -37.61
N GLY A 170 18.57 30.92 -37.21
CA GLY A 170 18.61 32.25 -37.81
C GLY A 170 19.01 32.24 -39.28
N TYR A 171 19.96 31.39 -39.68
CA TYR A 171 20.34 31.21 -41.08
C TYR A 171 19.15 30.77 -41.93
N ASP A 172 18.40 29.76 -41.48
CA ASP A 172 17.24 29.21 -42.19
C ASP A 172 16.07 30.19 -42.23
N TRP A 173 15.67 30.74 -41.07
CA TRP A 173 14.49 31.59 -40.95
C TRP A 173 14.63 32.92 -41.68
N LEU A 174 15.85 33.43 -41.79
CA LEU A 174 16.15 34.70 -42.46
C LEU A 174 16.73 34.51 -43.87
N TYR A 175 16.94 33.26 -44.31
CA TYR A 175 17.57 32.92 -45.58
C TYR A 175 17.06 33.73 -46.78
N PRO A 176 15.74 33.94 -46.96
CA PRO A 176 15.23 34.67 -48.13
C PRO A 176 15.66 36.14 -48.19
N ARG A 177 16.07 36.74 -47.06
CA ARG A 177 16.45 38.16 -46.97
C ARG A 177 17.93 38.39 -46.69
N LEU A 178 18.67 37.37 -46.21
CA LEU A 178 20.11 37.46 -46.02
C LEU A 178 20.84 37.71 -47.35
N SER A 179 21.82 38.61 -47.32
CA SER A 179 22.71 38.83 -48.47
C SER A 179 23.52 37.56 -48.80
N GLU A 180 23.95 37.39 -50.04
CA GLU A 180 24.81 36.26 -50.43
C GLU A 180 26.10 36.21 -49.59
N LYS A 181 26.68 37.37 -49.27
CA LYS A 181 27.85 37.49 -48.41
C LYS A 181 27.56 36.97 -46.99
N SER A 182 26.46 37.43 -46.39
CA SER A 182 26.04 36.99 -45.05
C SER A 182 25.80 35.47 -45.05
N ARG A 183 25.07 34.95 -46.05
CA ARG A 183 24.82 33.51 -46.18
C ARG A 183 26.11 32.70 -46.23
N LYS A 184 27.06 33.06 -47.09
CA LYS A 184 28.36 32.38 -47.20
C LYS A 184 29.15 32.40 -45.89
N GLN A 185 29.20 33.54 -45.21
CA GLN A 185 29.92 33.69 -43.94
C GLN A 185 29.29 32.85 -42.82
N ILE A 186 27.97 32.88 -42.71
CA ILE A 186 27.23 32.12 -41.68
C ILE A 186 27.31 30.61 -41.95
N ALA A 187 27.13 30.19 -43.21
CA ALA A 187 27.26 28.79 -43.61
C ALA A 187 28.67 28.23 -43.33
N ALA A 188 29.72 29.02 -43.63
CA ALA A 188 31.09 28.64 -43.30
C ALA A 188 31.29 28.48 -41.79
N ALA A 189 30.70 29.34 -40.95
CA ALA A 189 30.79 29.21 -39.51
C ALA A 189 30.07 27.96 -38.98
N ILE A 190 28.86 27.65 -39.46
CA ILE A 190 28.14 26.42 -39.10
C ILE A 190 28.99 25.19 -39.44
N ARG A 191 29.60 25.15 -40.63
CA ARG A 191 30.44 24.04 -41.05
C ARG A 191 31.73 23.92 -40.23
N GLU A 192 32.52 24.99 -40.17
CA GLU A 192 33.88 24.95 -39.59
C GLU A 192 33.88 24.92 -38.06
N LYS A 193 32.91 25.56 -37.40
CA LYS A 193 32.88 25.72 -35.93
C LYS A 193 31.85 24.81 -35.25
N GLY A 194 30.82 24.38 -35.98
CA GLY A 194 29.78 23.47 -35.50
C GLY A 194 30.01 22.02 -35.94
N LEU A 195 29.91 21.76 -37.24
CA LEU A 195 29.87 20.41 -37.79
C LEU A 195 31.22 19.69 -37.77
N LYS A 196 32.29 20.32 -38.24
CA LYS A 196 33.63 19.71 -38.30
C LYS A 196 34.16 19.27 -36.94
N PRO A 197 34.09 20.07 -35.86
CA PRO A 197 34.53 19.62 -34.54
C PRO A 197 33.79 18.38 -34.04
N SER A 198 32.54 18.15 -34.48
CA SER A 198 31.78 16.94 -34.12
C SER A 198 32.35 15.65 -34.74
N LEU A 199 33.15 15.75 -35.79
CA LEU A 199 33.82 14.62 -36.45
C LEU A 199 35.16 14.28 -35.78
N GLU A 200 35.71 15.19 -34.97
CA GLU A 200 36.98 14.99 -34.29
C GLU A 200 36.82 14.09 -33.06
N LYS A 201 37.61 13.00 -33.01
CA LYS A 201 37.54 11.97 -31.95
C LYS A 201 37.72 12.51 -30.53
N GLN A 202 38.49 13.59 -30.37
CA GLN A 202 38.75 14.22 -29.08
C GLN A 202 37.54 14.98 -28.50
N TYR A 203 36.54 15.29 -29.33
CA TYR A 203 35.39 16.13 -28.96
C TYR A 203 34.05 15.40 -29.03
N ASN A 204 34.00 14.17 -29.54
CA ASN A 204 32.76 13.47 -29.86
C ASN A 204 32.38 12.31 -28.91
N GLY A 205 33.00 12.23 -27.73
CA GLY A 205 32.72 11.18 -26.74
C GLY A 205 31.25 11.10 -26.28
N TRP A 206 30.51 12.20 -26.39
CA TRP A 206 29.08 12.27 -26.10
C TRP A 206 28.22 11.34 -26.99
N LEU A 207 28.69 10.92 -28.17
CA LEU A 207 27.99 9.97 -29.05
C LEU A 207 27.75 8.60 -28.40
N GLY A 208 28.56 8.25 -27.39
CA GLY A 208 28.42 7.04 -26.58
C GLY A 208 27.59 7.20 -25.31
N GLY A 209 27.26 8.44 -24.92
CA GLY A 209 26.59 8.73 -23.66
C GLY A 209 25.09 8.38 -23.67
N ASN A 210 24.55 8.13 -22.48
CA ASN A 210 23.14 7.84 -22.22
C ASN A 210 22.44 8.96 -21.43
N ASN A 211 22.96 10.19 -21.50
CA ASN A 211 22.52 11.35 -20.72
C ASN A 211 22.21 12.56 -21.62
N ASN A 212 21.87 13.71 -21.01
CA ASN A 212 21.50 14.93 -21.73
C ASN A 212 22.53 15.38 -22.79
N TRP A 213 23.83 15.14 -22.60
CA TRP A 213 24.85 15.56 -23.57
C TRP A 213 24.63 14.96 -24.95
N ASN A 214 24.24 13.68 -25.00
CA ASN A 214 23.97 13.02 -26.28
C ASN A 214 22.80 13.69 -27.00
N GLN A 215 21.70 13.95 -26.29
CA GLN A 215 20.49 14.55 -26.86
C GLN A 215 20.75 15.98 -27.37
N VAL A 216 21.40 16.82 -26.55
CA VAL A 216 21.71 18.21 -26.89
C VAL A 216 22.66 18.30 -28.08
N CYS A 217 23.74 17.51 -28.06
CA CYS A 217 24.74 17.52 -29.12
C CYS A 217 24.19 16.99 -30.44
N ASN A 218 23.47 15.86 -30.44
CA ASN A 218 22.85 15.34 -31.66
C ASN A 218 21.79 16.31 -32.21
N GLY A 219 20.97 16.92 -31.35
CA GLY A 219 20.03 17.96 -31.75
C GLY A 219 20.73 19.12 -32.46
N GLY A 220 21.74 19.71 -31.83
CA GLY A 220 22.47 20.86 -32.37
C GLY A 220 23.19 20.58 -33.69
N ILE A 221 23.83 19.42 -33.82
CA ILE A 221 24.51 19.02 -35.06
C ILE A 221 23.51 18.78 -36.20
N THR A 222 22.34 18.21 -35.91
CA THR A 222 21.28 18.03 -36.91
C THR A 222 20.72 19.36 -37.42
N PHE A 223 20.56 20.38 -36.56
CA PHE A 223 20.24 21.73 -37.02
C PHE A 223 21.27 22.25 -38.02
N GLY A 224 22.57 22.07 -37.74
CA GLY A 224 23.66 22.45 -38.66
C GLY A 224 23.61 21.70 -39.99
N ALA A 225 23.45 20.37 -39.95
CA ALA A 225 23.39 19.53 -41.13
C ALA A 225 22.19 19.86 -42.01
N LEU A 226 21.00 20.04 -41.43
CA LEU A 226 19.79 20.42 -42.17
C LEU A 226 19.83 21.86 -42.68
N ALA A 227 20.49 22.79 -41.99
CA ALA A 227 20.63 24.16 -42.47
C ALA A 227 21.50 24.25 -43.74
N LEU A 228 22.45 23.34 -43.93
CA LEU A 228 23.42 23.36 -45.04
C LEU A 228 23.23 22.21 -46.04
N TYR A 229 22.11 21.48 -45.98
CA TYR A 229 21.94 20.22 -46.69
C TYR A 229 22.19 20.34 -48.20
N GLU A 230 21.68 21.39 -48.85
CA GLU A 230 21.86 21.64 -50.28
C GLU A 230 23.30 22.00 -50.68
N LEU A 231 24.11 22.47 -49.73
CA LEU A 231 25.52 22.82 -49.96
C LEU A 231 26.44 21.61 -49.76
N GLN A 232 26.01 20.59 -49.03
CA GLN A 232 26.82 19.44 -48.63
C GLN A 232 25.94 18.22 -48.29
N PRO A 233 25.23 17.63 -49.27
CA PRO A 233 24.21 16.61 -49.02
C PRO A 233 24.79 15.30 -48.46
N GLU A 234 25.98 14.88 -48.91
CA GLU A 234 26.63 13.66 -48.43
C GLU A 234 27.06 13.76 -46.95
N GLU A 235 27.76 14.84 -46.60
CA GLU A 235 28.22 15.10 -45.23
C GLU A 235 27.01 15.28 -44.29
N SER A 236 25.98 15.98 -44.73
CA SER A 236 24.76 16.22 -43.95
C SER A 236 23.98 14.94 -43.70
N ALA A 237 23.79 14.10 -44.73
CA ALA A 237 23.13 12.81 -44.58
C ALA A 237 23.90 11.88 -43.62
N ALA A 238 25.23 11.84 -43.71
CA ALA A 238 26.06 11.06 -42.80
C ALA A 238 25.94 11.53 -41.34
N LEU A 239 25.97 12.84 -41.09
CA LEU A 239 25.82 13.41 -39.75
C LEU A 239 24.44 13.12 -39.15
N ILE A 240 23.37 13.23 -39.93
CA ILE A 240 21.99 12.95 -39.49
C ILE A 240 21.80 11.46 -39.20
N ASN A 241 22.32 10.57 -40.04
CA ASN A 241 22.27 9.13 -39.80
C ASN A 241 23.04 8.74 -38.53
N ARG A 242 24.23 9.32 -38.31
CA ARG A 242 24.98 9.15 -37.05
C ARG A 242 24.17 9.61 -35.85
N ALA A 243 23.45 10.73 -35.98
CA ALA A 243 22.61 11.27 -34.91
C ALA A 243 21.38 10.38 -34.64
N LEU A 244 20.73 9.85 -35.67
CA LEU A 244 19.63 8.87 -35.57
C LEU A 244 20.05 7.61 -34.82
N GLU A 245 21.27 7.12 -35.03
CA GLU A 245 21.80 5.97 -34.30
C GLU A 245 22.14 6.34 -32.85
N SER A 246 22.85 7.46 -32.65
CA SER A 246 23.37 7.87 -31.35
C SER A 246 22.29 8.29 -30.36
N ILE A 247 21.24 9.00 -30.81
CA ILE A 247 20.17 9.54 -29.95
C ILE A 247 19.30 8.46 -29.31
N ARG A 248 19.28 7.24 -29.87
CA ARG A 248 18.56 6.10 -29.27
C ARG A 248 19.15 5.67 -27.93
N LYS A 249 20.45 5.91 -27.70
CA LYS A 249 21.14 5.53 -26.45
C LYS A 249 20.57 6.25 -25.22
N PRO A 250 20.49 7.60 -25.17
CA PRO A 250 19.85 8.28 -24.05
C PRO A 250 18.34 8.02 -23.99
N MET A 251 17.67 7.68 -25.10
CA MET A 251 16.24 7.35 -25.05
C MET A 251 15.94 6.03 -24.31
N THR A 252 16.93 5.18 -24.07
CA THR A 252 16.76 3.98 -23.23
C THR A 252 16.44 4.32 -21.76
N VAL A 253 16.72 5.53 -21.29
CA VAL A 253 16.44 5.90 -19.90
C VAL A 253 14.95 6.06 -19.60
N TYR A 254 14.13 6.31 -20.63
CA TYR A 254 12.68 6.49 -20.47
C TYR A 254 11.89 5.17 -20.32
N VAL A 255 12.51 4.01 -20.60
CA VAL A 255 11.81 2.70 -20.73
C VAL A 255 10.87 2.36 -19.57
N ASN A 256 11.21 2.84 -18.38
CA ASN A 256 10.53 2.53 -17.13
C ASN A 256 9.52 3.62 -16.74
N ASN A 257 8.46 3.73 -17.55
CA ASN A 257 7.36 4.68 -17.38
C ASN A 257 7.77 6.16 -17.51
N GLY A 258 8.83 6.46 -18.25
CA GLY A 258 9.20 7.82 -18.62
C GLY A 258 9.94 8.62 -17.53
N ALA A 259 10.37 8.00 -16.43
CA ALA A 259 11.16 8.71 -15.41
C ALA A 259 12.53 9.11 -15.95
N TYR A 260 12.96 10.35 -15.67
CA TYR A 260 14.24 10.87 -16.16
C TYR A 260 15.31 10.90 -15.07
N PRO A 261 16.45 10.20 -15.25
CA PRO A 261 17.34 9.97 -14.14
C PRO A 261 18.04 11.21 -13.55
N GLU A 262 18.25 12.23 -14.37
CA GLU A 262 18.94 13.46 -13.96
C GLU A 262 17.99 14.50 -13.31
N GLY A 263 16.70 14.18 -13.15
CA GLY A 263 15.72 15.02 -12.47
C GLY A 263 14.96 16.02 -13.36
N TYR A 264 14.08 16.81 -12.73
CA TYR A 264 13.13 17.74 -13.38
C TYR A 264 13.81 18.70 -14.37
N GLY A 265 14.85 19.43 -13.95
CA GLY A 265 15.48 20.45 -14.80
C GLY A 265 16.26 19.88 -15.98
N TYR A 266 16.93 18.74 -15.77
CA TYR A 266 17.66 18.05 -16.83
C TYR A 266 16.74 17.32 -17.82
N TRP A 267 15.55 16.90 -17.40
CA TRP A 267 14.51 16.48 -18.33
C TRP A 267 14.17 17.61 -19.30
N ILE A 268 13.89 18.82 -18.78
CA ILE A 268 13.59 19.98 -19.63
C ILE A 268 14.75 20.22 -20.60
N TYR A 269 16.00 20.10 -20.13
CA TYR A 269 17.15 20.34 -20.96
C TYR A 269 17.32 19.27 -22.07
N GLY A 270 17.50 18.00 -21.69
CA GLY A 270 17.75 16.91 -22.64
C GLY A 270 16.55 16.58 -23.53
N THR A 271 15.36 16.48 -22.95
CA THR A 271 14.13 16.10 -23.68
C THR A 271 13.71 17.19 -24.67
N THR A 272 13.93 18.48 -24.39
CA THR A 272 13.67 19.56 -25.38
C THR A 272 14.48 19.36 -26.65
N TYR A 273 15.78 19.05 -26.55
CA TYR A 273 16.61 18.81 -27.75
C TYR A 273 16.23 17.52 -28.47
N ASN A 274 15.78 16.49 -27.73
CA ASN A 274 15.26 15.27 -28.33
C ASN A 274 13.99 15.54 -29.15
N VAL A 275 13.09 16.37 -28.62
CA VAL A 275 11.86 16.79 -29.30
C VAL A 275 12.16 17.69 -30.49
N LEU A 276 13.06 18.68 -30.35
CA LEU A 276 13.49 19.51 -31.48
C LEU A 276 14.11 18.66 -32.59
N PHE A 277 14.90 17.64 -32.24
CA PHE A 277 15.44 16.70 -33.21
C PHE A 277 14.34 15.95 -33.96
N ILE A 278 13.35 15.39 -33.25
CA ILE A 278 12.21 14.69 -33.86
C ILE A 278 11.41 15.66 -34.74
N ASP A 279 11.06 16.83 -34.23
CA ASP A 279 10.26 17.84 -34.91
C ASP A 279 10.92 18.32 -36.22
N LEU A 280 12.26 18.46 -36.24
CA LEU A 280 13.00 18.73 -37.47
C LEU A 280 12.81 17.62 -38.52
N LEU A 281 12.93 16.36 -38.12
CA LEU A 281 12.79 15.22 -39.02
C LEU A 281 11.36 15.11 -39.57
N GLU A 282 10.36 15.30 -38.71
CA GLU A 282 8.96 15.31 -39.11
C GLU A 282 8.60 16.51 -39.99
N THR A 283 9.21 17.67 -39.72
CA THR A 283 9.01 18.87 -40.55
C THR A 283 9.50 18.62 -41.98
N ILE A 284 10.71 18.07 -42.14
CA ILE A 284 11.37 17.88 -43.43
C ILE A 284 10.82 16.67 -44.19
N TRP A 285 10.74 15.51 -43.53
CA TRP A 285 10.45 14.22 -44.19
C TRP A 285 9.15 13.58 -43.77
N LYS A 286 8.39 14.19 -42.84
CA LYS A 286 7.14 13.62 -42.29
C LYS A 286 7.36 12.24 -41.67
N LYS A 287 8.57 12.01 -41.10
CA LYS A 287 9.00 10.78 -40.42
C LYS A 287 9.73 11.14 -39.13
N ASP A 288 9.47 10.38 -38.07
CA ASP A 288 10.21 10.45 -36.80
C ASP A 288 11.24 9.32 -36.63
N PHE A 289 11.34 8.44 -37.62
CA PHE A 289 12.24 7.29 -37.67
C PHE A 289 12.05 6.29 -36.52
N GLY A 290 10.83 6.13 -36.00
CA GLY A 290 10.60 5.17 -34.92
C GLY A 290 11.07 5.69 -33.54
N LEU A 291 11.27 7.00 -33.41
CA LEU A 291 11.77 7.61 -32.17
C LEU A 291 10.66 7.88 -31.17
N CYS A 292 9.44 8.22 -31.62
CA CYS A 292 8.32 8.40 -30.69
C CYS A 292 7.87 7.06 -30.08
N GLU A 293 8.05 5.96 -30.81
CA GLU A 293 7.78 4.60 -30.37
C GLU A 293 8.85 4.05 -29.42
N ALA A 294 9.93 4.80 -29.16
CA ALA A 294 10.89 4.42 -28.14
C ALA A 294 10.18 4.22 -26.79
N PRO A 295 10.37 3.06 -26.13
CA PRO A 295 9.66 2.74 -24.90
C PRO A 295 9.73 3.84 -23.86
N GLY A 296 8.55 4.28 -23.41
CA GLY A 296 8.38 5.30 -22.36
C GLY A 296 8.70 6.74 -22.76
N PHE A 297 9.18 7.02 -23.97
CA PHE A 297 9.48 8.39 -24.41
C PHE A 297 8.24 9.27 -24.41
N LEU A 298 7.13 8.87 -25.03
CA LEU A 298 5.89 9.67 -24.96
C LEU A 298 5.31 9.75 -23.53
N ASN A 299 5.46 8.69 -22.74
CA ASN A 299 4.97 8.65 -21.36
C ASN A 299 5.76 9.58 -20.41
N THR A 300 6.94 10.07 -20.82
CA THR A 300 7.78 10.95 -20.00
C THR A 300 7.12 12.31 -19.72
N ALA A 301 6.11 12.70 -20.50
CA ALA A 301 5.30 13.88 -20.18
C ALA A 301 4.48 13.69 -18.88
N SER A 302 4.06 12.46 -18.54
CA SER A 302 3.37 12.17 -17.28
C SER A 302 4.30 12.31 -16.08
N PHE A 303 5.56 11.85 -16.20
CA PHE A 303 6.61 12.15 -15.22
C PHE A 303 6.68 13.65 -14.95
N MET A 304 6.78 14.43 -16.03
CA MET A 304 6.92 15.88 -15.93
C MET A 304 5.71 16.55 -15.28
N GLN A 305 4.50 16.15 -15.68
CA GLN A 305 3.23 16.63 -15.11
C GLN A 305 3.13 16.33 -13.60
N HIS A 306 3.68 15.20 -13.15
CA HIS A 306 3.61 14.79 -11.76
C HIS A 306 4.67 15.42 -10.86
N MET A 307 5.79 15.87 -11.41
CA MET A 307 6.92 16.40 -10.65
C MET A 307 6.71 17.83 -10.10
N GLU A 308 5.49 18.36 -10.17
CA GLU A 308 5.10 19.68 -9.66
C GLU A 308 4.13 19.57 -8.47
N GLY A 309 4.39 20.36 -7.43
CA GLY A 309 3.56 20.53 -6.24
C GLY A 309 2.77 21.84 -6.26
N THR A 310 2.13 22.16 -5.14
CA THR A 310 1.34 23.40 -4.93
C THR A 310 2.01 24.37 -3.97
N ALA A 311 3.07 23.94 -3.29
CA ALA A 311 3.80 24.80 -2.37
C ALA A 311 4.34 26.04 -3.09
N LYS A 312 4.12 27.18 -2.46
CA LYS A 312 4.51 28.49 -2.96
C LYS A 312 5.90 28.84 -2.44
N ALA A 313 6.81 29.28 -3.31
CA ALA A 313 8.15 29.69 -2.88
C ALA A 313 8.07 30.91 -1.95
N VAL A 314 8.54 30.76 -0.71
CA VAL A 314 8.73 31.89 0.21
C VAL A 314 10.11 32.48 -0.07
N ASN A 315 10.14 33.78 -0.38
CA ASN A 315 11.29 34.62 -0.80
C ASN A 315 12.55 34.63 0.12
N LYS A 316 12.70 33.70 1.07
CA LYS A 316 13.78 33.70 2.08
C LYS A 316 14.88 32.66 1.85
N LEU A 317 14.67 31.65 1.00
CA LEU A 317 15.64 30.59 0.76
C LEU A 317 16.14 30.63 -0.68
N ALA A 318 17.18 31.43 -0.90
CA ALA A 318 17.94 31.47 -2.15
C ALA A 318 18.72 30.15 -2.32
N VAL A 319 18.02 29.06 -2.63
CA VAL A 319 18.63 27.77 -2.92
C VAL A 319 18.97 27.73 -4.41
N THR A 320 20.22 28.11 -4.67
CA THR A 320 21.05 27.83 -5.85
C THR A 320 20.75 28.53 -7.18
N LYS A 321 21.72 29.34 -7.65
CA LYS A 321 21.80 29.94 -9.00
C LYS A 321 22.27 28.97 -10.10
N SER A 322 22.39 27.67 -9.83
CA SER A 322 23.22 26.74 -10.61
C SER A 322 22.63 26.29 -11.96
N LEU A 323 21.37 26.64 -12.25
CA LEU A 323 20.82 26.60 -13.60
C LEU A 323 20.32 28.01 -13.89
N GLU A 324 20.93 28.70 -14.85
CA GLU A 324 20.63 30.10 -15.26
C GLU A 324 19.16 30.35 -15.69
N ARG A 325 18.25 29.39 -15.53
CA ARG A 325 16.82 29.51 -15.79
C ARG A 325 15.98 30.03 -14.62
N VAL A 326 16.49 30.07 -13.38
CA VAL A 326 15.65 30.47 -12.23
C VAL A 326 16.43 31.32 -11.25
N ALA A 327 16.49 32.63 -11.49
CA ALA A 327 16.73 33.58 -10.41
C ALA A 327 16.23 34.96 -10.83
N GLU A 328 15.56 35.62 -9.89
CA GLU A 328 15.06 37.01 -9.90
C GLU A 328 13.57 37.24 -10.16
N SER A 329 12.70 36.23 -10.06
CA SER A 329 11.27 36.52 -9.89
C SER A 329 11.02 36.99 -8.46
N LYS A 330 10.46 38.21 -8.30
CA LYS A 330 9.90 38.68 -7.02
C LYS A 330 8.51 38.06 -6.76
N HIS A 331 8.00 37.25 -7.68
CA HIS A 331 6.68 36.65 -7.65
C HIS A 331 6.73 35.20 -7.17
N VAL A 332 5.65 34.74 -6.57
CA VAL A 332 5.54 33.45 -5.91
C VAL A 332 5.44 32.34 -6.96
N SER A 333 6.52 31.57 -7.17
CA SER A 333 6.51 30.41 -8.08
C SER A 333 6.12 29.12 -7.35
N LEU A 334 5.54 28.17 -8.09
CA LEU A 334 5.26 26.82 -7.59
C LEU A 334 6.55 26.01 -7.38
N GLN A 335 6.40 25.04 -6.48
CA GLN A 335 7.23 23.89 -6.13
C GLN A 335 7.48 22.82 -7.20
N CYS A 336 8.71 22.43 -7.57
CA CYS A 336 8.95 21.08 -8.12
C CYS A 336 9.55 20.13 -7.08
N PHE A 337 9.46 18.83 -7.33
CA PHE A 337 10.18 17.80 -6.58
C PHE A 337 11.64 17.74 -7.06
N ASN A 338 12.55 18.40 -6.33
CA ASN A 338 13.90 18.71 -6.79
C ASN A 338 14.98 17.71 -6.34
N PHE A 339 14.72 16.41 -6.52
CA PHE A 339 15.74 15.37 -6.37
C PHE A 339 16.87 15.54 -7.40
N ALA A 340 18.06 14.99 -7.10
CA ALA A 340 19.28 15.15 -7.91
C ALA A 340 19.69 16.63 -8.12
N ASP A 341 20.55 16.92 -9.11
CA ASP A 341 20.96 18.30 -9.42
C ASP A 341 19.82 19.13 -10.03
N ASN A 342 18.91 19.62 -9.18
CA ASN A 342 17.79 20.43 -9.59
C ASN A 342 17.51 21.62 -8.66
N GLY A 343 17.01 22.72 -9.20
CA GLY A 343 16.45 23.82 -8.40
C GLY A 343 15.03 23.51 -7.95
N SER A 344 14.48 24.23 -6.97
CA SER A 344 13.14 23.93 -6.42
C SER A 344 11.97 24.59 -7.16
N SER A 345 12.22 25.53 -8.08
CA SER A 345 11.15 26.29 -8.74
C SER A 345 10.71 25.66 -10.05
N THR A 346 9.40 25.67 -10.30
CA THR A 346 8.83 25.31 -11.61
C THR A 346 9.04 26.41 -12.63
N VAL A 347 9.10 26.05 -13.91
CA VAL A 347 9.11 26.99 -15.05
C VAL A 347 8.01 26.63 -16.05
N VAL A 348 7.60 27.58 -16.89
CA VAL A 348 6.78 27.25 -18.07
C VAL A 348 7.61 26.43 -19.03
N ASN A 349 7.04 25.32 -19.51
CA ASN A 349 7.77 24.33 -20.28
C ASN A 349 7.20 24.17 -21.70
N PRO A 350 7.78 24.83 -22.72
CA PRO A 350 7.30 24.76 -24.10
C PRO A 350 7.14 23.33 -24.64
N VAL A 351 8.03 22.40 -24.25
CA VAL A 351 8.02 21.03 -24.79
C VAL A 351 6.76 20.24 -24.40
N MET A 352 6.08 20.61 -23.32
CA MET A 352 4.82 19.98 -22.91
C MET A 352 3.71 20.18 -23.94
N TYR A 353 3.75 21.28 -24.70
CA TYR A 353 2.80 21.55 -25.79
C TYR A 353 3.03 20.62 -26.97
N TRP A 354 4.28 20.27 -27.28
CA TRP A 354 4.58 19.26 -28.29
C TRP A 354 4.04 17.89 -27.87
N PHE A 355 4.30 17.46 -26.62
CA PHE A 355 3.77 16.19 -26.11
C PHE A 355 2.24 16.16 -26.10
N ALA A 356 1.58 17.22 -25.62
CA ALA A 356 0.12 17.29 -25.61
C ALA A 356 -0.48 17.18 -27.01
N GLY A 357 0.15 17.79 -28.01
CA GLY A 357 -0.24 17.65 -29.42
C GLY A 357 0.01 16.25 -29.95
N LYS A 358 1.20 15.71 -29.67
CA LYS A 358 1.64 14.40 -30.15
C LYS A 358 0.81 13.24 -29.59
N THR A 359 0.42 13.31 -28.32
CA THR A 359 -0.39 12.27 -27.65
C THR A 359 -1.88 12.58 -27.65
N ASN A 360 -2.29 13.73 -28.20
CA ASN A 360 -3.67 14.23 -28.12
C ASN A 360 -4.21 14.22 -26.67
N THR A 361 -3.42 14.73 -25.73
CA THR A 361 -3.72 14.71 -24.28
C THR A 361 -3.69 16.14 -23.71
N PRO A 362 -4.80 16.90 -23.80
CA PRO A 362 -4.84 18.30 -23.37
C PRO A 362 -4.54 18.52 -21.89
N SER A 363 -4.80 17.53 -21.02
CA SER A 363 -4.52 17.65 -19.58
C SER A 363 -3.03 17.81 -19.26
N LEU A 364 -2.11 17.41 -20.15
CA LEU A 364 -0.66 17.59 -19.99
C LEU A 364 -0.24 19.06 -19.85
N ILE A 365 -0.98 19.98 -20.48
CA ILE A 365 -0.72 21.43 -20.41
C ILE A 365 -1.60 22.15 -19.37
N TRP A 366 -2.37 21.43 -18.55
CA TRP A 366 -3.23 22.05 -17.53
C TRP A 366 -2.44 22.95 -16.56
N ARG A 367 -1.34 22.43 -16.01
CA ARG A 367 -0.47 23.20 -15.12
C ARG A 367 0.35 24.25 -15.86
N GLU A 368 0.70 24.01 -17.13
CA GLU A 368 1.37 25.01 -17.97
C GLU A 368 0.48 26.22 -18.24
N GLN A 369 -0.83 26.00 -18.47
CA GLN A 369 -1.79 27.10 -18.59
C GLN A 369 -1.92 27.88 -17.28
N ASP A 370 -1.96 27.20 -16.14
CA ASP A 370 -2.00 27.84 -14.82
C ASP A 370 -0.76 28.73 -14.60
N LYS A 371 0.44 28.22 -14.90
CA LYS A 371 1.70 29.01 -14.85
C LYS A 371 1.65 30.22 -15.80
N LEU A 372 1.17 30.05 -17.03
CA LEU A 372 1.00 31.18 -17.97
C LEU A 372 -0.02 32.22 -17.49
N LYS A 373 -1.10 31.80 -16.83
CA LYS A 373 -2.13 32.70 -16.27
C LYS A 373 -1.61 33.44 -15.02
N THR A 374 -1.02 32.71 -14.08
CA THR A 374 -0.60 33.20 -12.75
C THR A 374 0.65 34.06 -12.80
N LEU A 375 1.54 33.86 -13.78
CA LEU A 375 2.73 34.69 -13.95
C LEU A 375 2.42 36.12 -14.44
N GLU A 376 1.16 36.50 -14.69
CA GLU A 376 0.74 37.74 -15.38
C GLU A 376 1.84 38.15 -16.36
N VAL A 377 1.89 37.51 -17.53
CA VAL A 377 2.89 37.64 -18.60
C VAL A 377 3.44 39.08 -18.77
N ARG A 378 2.70 40.13 -18.39
CA ARG A 378 3.08 41.54 -18.26
C ARG A 378 4.08 41.96 -17.16
N LYS A 379 4.45 41.13 -16.17
CA LYS A 379 5.23 41.59 -14.98
C LYS A 379 6.39 40.72 -14.51
N ASP A 380 6.48 39.46 -14.95
CA ASP A 380 7.62 38.61 -14.61
C ASP A 380 8.62 38.48 -15.78
N PRO A 381 9.71 39.28 -15.80
CA PRO A 381 10.73 39.22 -16.85
C PRO A 381 11.50 37.89 -16.85
N SER A 382 11.27 36.98 -15.91
CA SER A 382 11.91 35.66 -15.94
C SER A 382 11.32 34.71 -16.98
N LEU A 383 10.04 34.89 -17.39
CA LEU A 383 9.41 34.07 -18.44
C LEU A 383 10.13 34.20 -19.79
N THR A 384 10.43 35.44 -20.22
CA THR A 384 11.12 35.74 -21.49
C THR A 384 12.63 35.44 -21.46
N LYS A 385 13.16 34.94 -20.33
CA LYS A 385 14.52 34.39 -20.25
C LYS A 385 14.60 32.95 -20.80
N ASP A 386 13.47 32.25 -21.00
CA ASP A 386 13.52 30.93 -21.64
C ASP A 386 13.89 31.03 -23.12
N ARG A 387 15.01 30.39 -23.49
CA ARG A 387 15.57 30.46 -24.84
C ARG A 387 14.73 29.81 -25.94
N TYR A 388 13.75 28.96 -25.61
CA TYR A 388 12.87 28.28 -26.55
C TYR A 388 11.40 28.69 -26.41
N LEU A 389 11.08 29.76 -25.68
CA LEU A 389 9.70 30.22 -25.49
C LEU A 389 8.88 30.38 -26.80
N PRO A 390 9.43 30.90 -27.93
CA PRO A 390 8.68 30.97 -29.18
C PRO A 390 8.19 29.60 -29.70
N MET A 391 8.84 28.50 -29.32
CA MET A 391 8.41 27.15 -29.67
C MET A 391 7.08 26.77 -29.03
N LEU A 392 6.71 27.37 -27.89
CA LEU A 392 5.40 27.18 -27.29
C LEU A 392 4.29 27.61 -28.26
N LEU A 393 4.47 28.74 -28.93
CA LEU A 393 3.50 29.23 -29.92
C LEU A 393 3.45 28.33 -31.15
N ILE A 394 4.60 27.81 -31.60
CA ILE A 394 4.69 26.91 -32.77
C ILE A 394 4.04 25.57 -32.48
N TRP A 395 4.37 24.91 -31.36
CA TRP A 395 3.78 23.62 -30.99
C TRP A 395 2.34 23.74 -30.48
N GLY A 396 1.98 24.89 -29.90
CA GLY A 396 0.63 25.20 -29.44
C GLY A 396 -0.35 25.57 -30.55
N LYS A 397 0.12 25.77 -31.81
CA LYS A 397 -0.73 26.29 -32.89
C LYS A 397 -1.92 25.37 -33.21
N ASP A 398 -1.70 24.05 -33.06
CA ASP A 398 -2.65 23.00 -33.39
C ASP A 398 -3.45 22.49 -32.17
N LEU A 399 -3.22 23.05 -30.97
CA LEU A 399 -3.87 22.61 -29.73
C LEU A 399 -5.15 23.40 -29.40
N SER A 400 -6.13 22.73 -28.81
CA SER A 400 -7.30 23.38 -28.20
C SER A 400 -7.00 23.78 -26.75
N PHE A 401 -7.07 25.08 -26.45
CA PHE A 401 -6.87 25.61 -25.11
C PHE A 401 -8.14 25.56 -24.26
N LYS A 402 -9.31 25.37 -24.90
CA LYS A 402 -10.62 25.29 -24.27
C LYS A 402 -10.93 23.89 -23.72
N ASP A 403 -10.32 22.85 -24.29
CA ASP A 403 -10.56 21.45 -23.94
C ASP A 403 -9.59 20.92 -22.87
N VAL A 404 -8.78 21.81 -22.26
CA VAL A 404 -7.81 21.43 -21.22
C VAL A 404 -8.54 21.17 -19.90
N THR A 405 -8.45 19.93 -19.43
CA THR A 405 -9.08 19.46 -18.19
C THR A 405 -8.04 19.14 -17.10
N THR A 406 -8.48 19.18 -15.84
CA THR A 406 -7.68 18.79 -14.68
C THR A 406 -7.24 17.32 -14.84
N PRO A 407 -5.97 16.97 -14.55
CA PRO A 407 -5.52 15.58 -14.65
C PRO A 407 -6.25 14.67 -13.64
N VAL A 408 -6.40 13.39 -13.98
CA VAL A 408 -7.14 12.42 -13.16
C VAL A 408 -6.24 11.56 -12.27
N GLU A 409 -5.04 11.23 -12.74
CA GLU A 409 -4.09 10.37 -12.03
C GLU A 409 -3.54 11.08 -10.79
N ARG A 410 -3.63 10.42 -9.63
CA ARG A 410 -3.17 10.97 -8.35
C ARG A 410 -1.82 10.41 -7.93
N MET A 411 -1.36 9.37 -8.61
CA MET A 411 -0.10 8.71 -8.33
C MET A 411 0.67 8.46 -9.63
N TYR A 412 1.97 8.70 -9.58
CA TYR A 412 2.91 8.34 -10.63
C TYR A 412 4.06 7.55 -10.03
N THR A 413 4.47 6.48 -10.71
CA THR A 413 5.65 5.69 -10.33
C THR A 413 6.59 5.51 -11.52
N GLY A 414 7.88 5.77 -11.29
CA GLY A 414 8.98 5.50 -12.22
C GLY A 414 9.89 4.40 -11.69
N GLN A 415 10.51 3.64 -12.59
CA GLN A 415 11.45 2.56 -12.24
C GLN A 415 12.81 2.75 -12.91
N GLY A 416 13.75 1.82 -12.66
CA GLY A 416 15.11 1.87 -13.21
C GLY A 416 16.02 2.77 -12.40
N LYS A 417 17.07 3.30 -13.04
CA LYS A 417 18.16 4.01 -12.35
C LYS A 417 17.71 5.18 -11.48
N SER A 418 16.58 5.81 -11.83
CA SER A 418 15.88 6.76 -10.97
C SER A 418 14.45 6.30 -10.73
N ALA A 419 14.30 5.33 -9.83
CA ALA A 419 12.99 4.95 -9.33
C ALA A 419 12.43 6.08 -8.45
N LEU A 420 11.13 6.35 -8.52
CA LEU A 420 10.46 7.34 -7.68
C LEU A 420 8.95 7.13 -7.68
N ALA A 421 8.29 7.68 -6.68
CA ALA A 421 6.84 7.75 -6.63
C ALA A 421 6.40 9.17 -6.24
N ILE A 422 5.42 9.73 -6.96
CA ILE A 422 4.76 10.98 -6.60
C ILE A 422 3.28 10.68 -6.34
N MET A 423 2.74 11.14 -5.23
CA MET A 423 1.36 10.92 -4.79
C MET A 423 0.72 12.25 -4.39
N ARG A 424 -0.58 12.40 -4.61
CA ARG A 424 -1.33 13.57 -4.13
C ARG A 424 -2.79 13.25 -3.83
N THR A 425 -3.34 13.94 -2.84
CA THR A 425 -4.76 13.77 -2.46
C THR A 425 -5.73 14.44 -3.42
N SER A 426 -5.33 15.56 -4.03
CA SER A 426 -6.10 16.33 -5.02
C SER A 426 -5.14 17.12 -5.93
N TRP A 427 -5.61 17.50 -7.12
CA TRP A 427 -4.92 18.43 -8.02
C TRP A 427 -5.28 19.89 -7.78
N GLU A 428 -6.45 20.16 -7.21
CA GLU A 428 -7.10 21.48 -7.19
C GLU A 428 -7.15 22.12 -5.80
N SER A 429 -7.01 21.34 -4.73
CA SER A 429 -7.13 21.84 -3.36
C SER A 429 -5.79 22.36 -2.82
N ASP A 430 -5.80 23.58 -2.26
CA ASP A 430 -4.65 24.16 -1.55
C ASP A 430 -4.28 23.38 -0.26
N ASN A 431 -5.20 22.59 0.29
CA ASN A 431 -4.96 21.76 1.48
C ASN A 431 -4.55 20.32 1.12
N ALA A 432 -4.32 20.04 -0.16
CA ALA A 432 -3.93 18.72 -0.61
C ALA A 432 -2.54 18.35 -0.08
N ILE A 433 -2.41 17.11 0.40
CA ILE A 433 -1.10 16.51 0.62
C ILE A 433 -0.51 16.11 -0.73
N TYR A 434 0.75 16.51 -0.95
CA TYR A 434 1.61 15.98 -2.00
C TYR A 434 2.83 15.30 -1.36
N LEU A 435 3.20 14.12 -1.87
CA LEU A 435 4.32 13.33 -1.39
C LEU A 435 5.14 12.84 -2.58
N GLY A 436 6.42 13.19 -2.63
CA GLY A 436 7.39 12.60 -3.56
C GLY A 436 8.38 11.74 -2.80
N VAL A 437 8.70 10.55 -3.31
CA VAL A 437 9.64 9.60 -2.68
C VAL A 437 10.64 9.14 -3.73
N LYS A 438 11.93 9.17 -3.40
CA LYS A 438 13.05 8.87 -4.29
C LYS A 438 13.64 7.50 -3.99
N GLY A 439 13.68 6.65 -5.00
CA GLY A 439 14.43 5.40 -5.05
C GLY A 439 15.55 5.48 -6.09
N GLY A 440 15.98 4.34 -6.62
CA GLY A 440 16.99 4.24 -7.66
C GLY A 440 18.40 4.02 -7.11
N THR A 441 19.41 4.62 -7.74
CA THR A 441 20.82 4.49 -7.34
C THR A 441 21.51 5.86 -7.24
N PRO A 442 22.47 6.06 -6.32
CA PRO A 442 23.30 7.27 -6.31
C PRO A 442 24.21 7.37 -7.54
N LYS A 443 24.51 6.23 -8.19
CA LYS A 443 25.44 6.13 -9.32
C LYS A 443 24.77 6.45 -10.65
N GLU A 444 24.25 7.67 -10.74
CA GLU A 444 23.75 8.24 -11.99
C GLU A 444 24.32 9.64 -12.21
N SER A 445 24.40 10.05 -13.49
CA SER A 445 24.72 11.43 -13.85
C SER A 445 23.80 12.37 -13.07
N HIS A 446 24.39 13.40 -12.45
CA HIS A 446 23.67 14.36 -11.59
C HIS A 446 23.03 13.79 -10.31
N GLY A 447 23.19 12.50 -10.02
CA GLY A 447 22.66 11.85 -8.81
C GLY A 447 23.35 12.27 -7.52
N HIS A 448 22.60 12.17 -6.42
CA HIS A 448 23.04 12.35 -5.04
C HIS A 448 22.88 11.05 -4.25
N MET A 449 23.39 10.98 -3.03
CA MET A 449 23.05 9.90 -2.08
C MET A 449 21.69 10.16 -1.41
N ASP A 450 20.66 10.40 -2.21
CA ASP A 450 19.31 10.81 -1.78
C ASP A 450 18.31 9.64 -1.80
N ILE A 451 18.79 8.41 -1.90
CA ILE A 451 17.91 7.26 -2.06
C ILE A 451 17.18 6.96 -0.75
N GLY A 452 15.88 6.75 -0.83
CA GLY A 452 14.96 6.70 0.30
C GLY A 452 14.47 8.07 0.78
N SER A 453 14.94 9.18 0.18
CA SER A 453 14.49 10.53 0.52
C SER A 453 13.03 10.76 0.12
N PHE A 454 12.37 11.69 0.79
CA PHE A 454 11.02 12.13 0.46
C PHE A 454 10.87 13.64 0.58
N VAL A 455 9.90 14.20 -0.13
CA VAL A 455 9.51 15.63 -0.09
C VAL A 455 8.00 15.67 0.13
N MET A 456 7.55 16.52 1.05
CA MET A 456 6.16 16.57 1.47
C MET A 456 5.65 18.01 1.49
N GLU A 457 4.47 18.21 0.90
CA GLU A 457 3.73 19.45 0.92
C GLU A 457 2.32 19.24 1.46
N SER A 458 1.79 20.26 2.13
CA SER A 458 0.37 20.40 2.43
C SER A 458 0.08 21.84 2.81
N ASP A 459 -1.18 22.26 2.66
CA ASP A 459 -1.64 23.60 2.98
C ASP A 459 -0.81 24.70 2.26
N GLY A 460 -0.34 24.42 1.04
CA GLY A 460 0.54 25.31 0.26
C GLY A 460 1.95 25.50 0.83
N ILE A 461 2.37 24.70 1.83
CA ILE A 461 3.68 24.75 2.48
C ILE A 461 4.51 23.51 2.13
N ARG A 462 5.78 23.74 1.83
CA ARG A 462 6.81 22.70 1.66
C ARG A 462 7.41 22.35 3.03
N TRP A 463 6.85 21.34 3.69
CA TRP A 463 7.25 20.96 5.05
C TRP A 463 8.55 20.15 5.09
N ALA A 464 8.66 19.15 4.22
CA ALA A 464 9.89 18.39 4.00
C ALA A 464 10.45 18.77 2.63
N MET A 465 11.69 19.28 2.59
CA MET A 465 12.33 19.80 1.39
C MET A 465 13.62 19.07 1.04
N ASP A 466 14.18 19.36 -0.14
CA ASP A 466 15.51 18.91 -0.55
C ASP A 466 16.34 20.14 -1.01
N PHE A 467 17.66 20.12 -0.79
CA PHE A 467 18.54 21.22 -1.22
C PHE A 467 18.78 21.24 -2.73
N GLY A 468 18.76 20.09 -3.39
CA GLY A 468 19.15 19.96 -4.79
C GLY A 468 20.60 20.39 -5.07
N ALA A 469 20.83 20.97 -6.26
CA ALA A 469 22.17 21.24 -6.77
C ALA A 469 22.97 22.28 -5.96
N GLN A 470 24.29 22.26 -6.14
CA GLN A 470 25.20 23.39 -5.87
C GLN A 470 25.82 23.91 -7.19
N ASP A 471 26.22 25.19 -7.24
CA ASP A 471 26.90 25.79 -8.40
C ASP A 471 28.22 25.06 -8.73
N TYR A 472 28.32 24.49 -9.93
CA TYR A 472 29.49 23.72 -10.34
C TYR A 472 30.76 24.56 -10.40
N HIS A 473 30.68 25.81 -10.84
CA HIS A 473 31.86 26.67 -10.92
C HIS A 473 32.45 26.92 -9.53
N SER A 474 31.60 27.10 -8.51
CA SER A 474 32.03 27.27 -7.12
C SER A 474 32.85 26.07 -6.63
N LEU A 475 32.44 24.84 -6.93
CA LEU A 475 33.11 23.61 -6.51
C LEU A 475 34.34 23.29 -7.37
N GLU A 476 34.22 23.38 -8.70
CA GLU A 476 35.32 23.13 -9.64
C GLU A 476 36.47 24.14 -9.43
N SER A 477 36.15 25.41 -9.11
CA SER A 477 37.17 26.43 -8.80
C SER A 477 37.98 26.13 -7.54
N LYS A 478 37.47 25.24 -6.69
CA LYS A 478 38.13 24.73 -5.48
C LYS A 478 38.80 23.37 -5.70
N GLY A 479 38.82 22.87 -6.94
CA GLY A 479 39.48 21.62 -7.31
C GLY A 479 38.67 20.35 -7.01
N ILE A 480 37.37 20.47 -6.72
CA ILE A 480 36.51 19.31 -6.46
C ILE A 480 36.19 18.60 -7.78
N ASP A 481 36.54 17.31 -7.88
CA ASP A 481 36.19 16.47 -9.02
C ASP A 481 34.74 15.97 -8.91
N LEU A 482 33.82 16.77 -9.46
CA LEU A 482 32.38 16.47 -9.44
C LEU A 482 31.98 15.29 -10.31
N TRP A 483 32.83 14.85 -11.24
CA TRP A 483 32.45 13.88 -12.28
C TRP A 483 33.07 12.50 -12.04
N ASN A 484 33.93 12.38 -11.03
CA ASN A 484 34.35 11.11 -10.49
C ASN A 484 33.21 10.49 -9.64
N MET A 485 32.60 9.42 -10.16
CA MET A 485 31.50 8.69 -9.54
C MET A 485 31.96 7.43 -8.80
N THR A 486 33.23 7.35 -8.38
CA THR A 486 33.71 6.27 -7.49
C THR A 486 33.26 6.49 -6.04
N GLN A 487 33.24 5.43 -5.22
CA GLN A 487 32.74 5.50 -3.83
C GLN A 487 33.51 6.51 -2.96
N GLU A 488 34.82 6.61 -3.18
CA GLU A 488 35.74 7.46 -2.41
C GLU A 488 35.95 8.85 -3.04
N SER A 489 35.10 9.24 -3.98
CA SER A 489 35.22 10.54 -4.65
C SER A 489 34.94 11.71 -3.68
N PRO A 490 35.74 12.80 -3.74
CA PRO A 490 35.45 14.04 -3.01
C PRO A 490 34.08 14.65 -3.34
N ARG A 491 33.45 14.25 -4.46
CA ARG A 491 32.05 14.60 -4.78
C ARG A 491 31.12 14.32 -3.61
N TRP A 492 31.32 13.21 -2.90
CA TRP A 492 30.45 12.77 -1.82
C TRP A 492 30.77 13.45 -0.48
N ASP A 493 31.78 14.31 -0.43
CA ASP A 493 32.07 15.21 0.69
C ASP A 493 31.42 16.59 0.51
N VAL A 494 30.84 16.87 -0.66
CA VAL A 494 29.95 18.03 -0.84
C VAL A 494 28.71 17.80 -0.01
N PHE A 495 28.42 18.73 0.91
CA PHE A 495 27.39 18.53 1.94
C PHE A 495 26.03 18.15 1.34
N ARG A 496 25.63 18.84 0.26
CA ARG A 496 24.33 18.63 -0.40
C ARG A 496 24.22 17.34 -1.23
N TYR A 497 25.32 16.60 -1.44
CA TYR A 497 25.33 15.42 -2.31
C TYR A 497 25.39 14.09 -1.54
N ASN A 498 25.47 14.14 -0.21
CA ASN A 498 25.52 12.96 0.65
C ASN A 498 24.21 12.76 1.43
N ASN A 499 23.94 11.54 1.88
CA ASN A 499 22.68 11.13 2.51
C ASN A 499 22.34 11.86 3.82
N MET A 500 23.33 12.44 4.50
CA MET A 500 23.11 13.18 5.75
C MET A 500 22.40 14.52 5.52
N ALA A 501 22.33 14.99 4.26
CA ALA A 501 21.66 16.21 3.87
C ALA A 501 20.26 16.02 3.27
N HIS A 502 19.78 14.77 3.15
CA HIS A 502 18.48 14.43 2.55
C HIS A 502 17.53 13.80 3.57
N ASN A 503 16.25 13.66 3.21
CA ASN A 503 15.20 13.11 4.08
C ASN A 503 15.21 11.57 4.13
N THR A 504 16.39 11.00 4.34
CA THR A 504 16.66 9.56 4.34
C THR A 504 17.32 9.15 5.67
N LEU A 505 17.76 7.89 5.76
CA LEU A 505 18.43 7.36 6.93
C LEU A 505 19.95 7.54 6.87
N THR A 506 20.56 7.69 8.04
CA THR A 506 21.99 7.49 8.23
C THR A 506 22.18 6.33 9.21
N VAL A 507 22.85 5.27 8.76
CA VAL A 507 23.12 4.06 9.54
C VAL A 507 24.58 4.07 9.97
N ASN A 508 24.87 4.01 11.27
CA ASN A 508 26.21 4.04 11.84
C ASN A 508 27.09 5.22 11.36
N GLY A 509 26.47 6.35 11.03
CA GLY A 509 27.17 7.51 10.47
C GLY A 509 27.76 7.27 9.07
N LYS A 510 27.35 6.22 8.36
CA LYS A 510 27.90 5.84 7.05
C LYS A 510 27.15 6.50 5.89
N LYS A 511 27.92 6.73 4.82
CA LYS A 511 27.40 7.12 3.51
C LYS A 511 26.76 5.95 2.79
N GLN A 512 25.82 6.22 1.90
CA GLN A 512 25.25 5.18 1.04
C GLN A 512 26.32 4.55 0.12
N ILE A 513 26.17 3.25 -0.13
CA ILE A 513 26.99 2.54 -1.12
C ILE A 513 26.53 2.91 -2.52
N ILE A 514 27.39 3.54 -3.32
CA ILE A 514 27.02 4.09 -4.63
C ILE A 514 26.51 3.02 -5.60
N ALA A 515 26.99 1.79 -5.48
CA ALA A 515 26.61 0.68 -6.35
C ALA A 515 25.24 0.08 -5.99
N GLY A 516 24.69 0.43 -4.83
CA GLY A 516 23.39 -0.06 -4.42
C GLY A 516 22.24 0.59 -5.22
N HIS A 517 21.09 -0.03 -5.09
CA HIS A 517 19.88 0.27 -5.84
C HIS A 517 18.64 -0.06 -5.00
N ALA A 518 17.64 0.83 -5.04
CA ALA A 518 16.37 0.66 -4.35
C ALA A 518 15.20 0.85 -5.33
N PRO A 519 14.58 -0.23 -5.84
CA PRO A 519 13.42 -0.12 -6.71
C PRO A 519 12.17 0.33 -5.92
N VAL A 520 11.16 0.83 -6.63
CA VAL A 520 9.83 1.08 -6.06
C VAL A 520 9.06 -0.25 -6.09
N GLU A 521 8.53 -0.68 -4.95
CA GLU A 521 7.81 -1.94 -4.74
C GLU A 521 6.47 -1.71 -4.04
N ASN A 522 5.62 -2.75 -3.98
CA ASN A 522 4.35 -2.76 -3.22
C ASN A 522 3.47 -1.51 -3.44
N ILE A 523 3.29 -1.15 -4.72
CA ILE A 523 2.52 0.03 -5.12
C ILE A 523 1.05 -0.21 -4.81
N THR A 524 0.45 0.69 -4.03
CA THR A 524 -0.99 0.71 -3.75
C THR A 524 -1.55 2.06 -4.14
N GLU A 525 -2.57 2.08 -4.99
CA GLU A 525 -3.34 3.27 -5.36
C GLU A 525 -4.83 2.97 -5.13
N LYS A 526 -5.30 3.23 -3.90
CA LYS A 526 -6.70 3.09 -3.50
C LYS A 526 -7.21 4.41 -2.94
N ASP A 527 -8.53 4.60 -2.99
CA ASP A 527 -9.13 5.72 -2.28
C ASP A 527 -8.84 5.59 -0.78
N ARG A 528 -8.23 6.61 -0.18
CA ARG A 528 -7.71 6.65 1.21
C ARG A 528 -6.41 5.88 1.49
N LEU A 529 -5.76 5.26 0.50
CA LEU A 529 -4.43 4.66 0.68
C LEU A 529 -3.63 4.74 -0.62
N MET A 530 -2.66 5.65 -0.67
CA MET A 530 -1.63 5.67 -1.71
C MET A 530 -0.28 5.39 -1.07
N SER A 531 0.41 4.32 -1.46
CA SER A 531 1.68 3.96 -0.82
C SER A 531 2.62 3.20 -1.74
N VAL A 532 3.91 3.27 -1.43
CA VAL A 532 4.96 2.43 -2.01
C VAL A 532 5.91 1.93 -0.92
N SER A 533 6.70 0.92 -1.22
CA SER A 533 7.90 0.57 -0.46
C SER A 533 9.15 0.59 -1.32
N MET A 534 10.31 0.64 -0.69
CA MET A 534 11.62 0.56 -1.32
C MET A 534 12.53 -0.32 -0.46
N ASP A 535 13.31 -1.19 -1.11
CA ASP A 535 14.36 -1.94 -0.45
C ASP A 535 15.69 -1.18 -0.54
N LEU A 536 16.11 -0.61 0.59
CA LEU A 536 17.34 0.18 0.73
C LEU A 536 18.53 -0.69 1.17
N THR A 537 18.35 -2.01 1.33
CA THR A 537 19.35 -2.91 1.91
C THR A 537 20.70 -2.79 1.22
N SER A 538 20.73 -2.78 -0.11
CA SER A 538 21.97 -2.73 -0.89
C SER A 538 22.81 -1.46 -0.65
N LEU A 539 22.19 -0.37 -0.17
CA LEU A 539 22.88 0.88 0.14
C LEU A 539 23.58 0.87 1.51
N TYR A 540 23.18 -0.04 2.39
CA TYR A 540 23.68 -0.16 3.76
C TYR A 540 24.06 -1.61 4.12
N GLN A 541 24.30 -2.46 3.12
CA GLN A 541 24.50 -3.91 3.29
C GLN A 541 25.68 -4.28 4.20
N THR A 542 26.62 -3.37 4.45
CA THR A 542 27.72 -3.55 5.41
C THR A 542 27.32 -3.29 6.87
N GLU A 543 26.22 -2.56 7.08
CA GLU A 543 25.77 -2.10 8.38
C GLU A 543 24.53 -2.86 8.89
N VAL A 544 23.65 -3.29 7.98
CA VAL A 544 22.38 -3.95 8.28
C VAL A 544 22.13 -5.11 7.31
N SER A 545 21.40 -6.14 7.75
CA SER A 545 21.04 -7.29 6.92
C SER A 545 19.84 -7.02 6.02
N SER A 546 18.94 -6.14 6.45
CA SER A 546 17.81 -5.69 5.65
C SER A 546 17.36 -4.30 6.10
N LEU A 547 17.03 -3.44 5.14
CA LEU A 547 16.43 -2.15 5.39
C LEU A 547 15.37 -1.86 4.34
N LYS A 548 14.10 -1.82 4.75
CA LYS A 548 12.96 -1.49 3.88
C LYS A 548 12.28 -0.23 4.36
N ARG A 549 11.94 0.66 3.44
CA ARG A 549 11.20 1.89 3.71
C ARG A 549 9.85 1.87 2.98
N GLY A 550 8.76 1.98 3.72
CA GLY A 550 7.43 2.29 3.22
C GLY A 550 7.14 3.79 3.31
N ALA A 551 6.44 4.34 2.32
CA ALA A 551 5.99 5.73 2.33
C ALA A 551 4.60 5.82 1.68
N GLY A 552 3.66 6.53 2.31
CA GLY A 552 2.32 6.68 1.75
C GLY A 552 1.45 7.73 2.42
N ILE A 553 0.41 8.14 1.69
CA ILE A 553 -0.66 9.00 2.17
C ILE A 553 -1.80 8.11 2.70
N ILE A 554 -2.13 8.27 3.97
CA ILE A 554 -3.16 7.48 4.66
C ILE A 554 -4.40 8.35 4.89
N ASN A 555 -5.57 7.81 4.55
CA ASN A 555 -6.89 8.44 4.67
C ASN A 555 -7.04 9.81 4.01
N ASN A 556 -6.14 10.19 3.10
CA ASN A 556 -5.99 11.55 2.59
C ASN A 556 -5.71 12.60 3.70
N GLU A 557 -5.21 12.15 4.86
CA GLU A 557 -5.11 12.97 6.07
C GLU A 557 -3.68 13.23 6.53
N TYR A 558 -2.78 12.26 6.39
CA TYR A 558 -1.38 12.35 6.82
C TYR A 558 -0.47 11.49 5.96
N VAL A 559 0.84 11.72 6.06
CA VAL A 559 1.87 10.85 5.46
C VAL A 559 2.43 9.92 6.52
N LEU A 560 2.59 8.64 6.19
CA LEU A 560 3.30 7.64 7.01
C LEU A 560 4.61 7.27 6.31
N ILE A 561 5.72 7.37 7.01
CA ILE A 561 7.02 6.79 6.65
C ILE A 561 7.29 5.63 7.62
N ARG A 562 7.41 4.41 7.11
CA ARG A 562 7.70 3.21 7.90
C ARG A 562 9.08 2.68 7.54
N ASP A 563 9.93 2.49 8.52
CA ASP A 563 11.25 1.89 8.34
C ASP A 563 11.32 0.54 9.07
N GLU A 564 11.60 -0.53 8.31
CA GLU A 564 11.81 -1.88 8.82
C GLU A 564 13.28 -2.25 8.70
N ILE A 565 13.95 -2.43 9.83
CA ILE A 565 15.41 -2.59 9.90
C ILE A 565 15.73 -3.93 10.56
N ARG A 566 16.63 -4.70 9.95
CA ARG A 566 17.22 -5.91 10.51
C ARG A 566 18.72 -5.75 10.61
N THR A 567 19.28 -6.04 11.77
CA THR A 567 20.72 -6.01 12.01
C THR A 567 21.36 -7.39 11.85
N ASN A 568 22.68 -7.40 11.66
CA ASN A 568 23.52 -8.59 11.75
C ASN A 568 23.96 -8.83 13.21
N ASP A 569 25.12 -9.43 13.43
CA ASP A 569 25.76 -9.65 14.72
C ASP A 569 26.14 -8.37 15.49
N LYS A 570 25.97 -7.20 14.89
CA LYS A 570 26.24 -5.88 15.47
C LYS A 570 24.97 -5.03 15.55
N ALA A 571 24.88 -4.22 16.60
CA ALA A 571 23.86 -3.18 16.69
C ALA A 571 24.08 -2.10 15.63
N ALA A 572 23.02 -1.38 15.27
CA ALA A 572 23.08 -0.27 14.34
C ALA A 572 22.44 0.99 14.93
N SER A 573 23.19 2.09 14.90
CA SER A 573 22.72 3.42 15.24
C SER A 573 22.03 4.04 14.04
N ILE A 574 20.80 4.50 14.22
CA ILE A 574 19.98 5.05 13.13
C ILE A 574 19.67 6.51 13.44
N ARG A 575 20.00 7.38 12.49
CA ARG A 575 19.48 8.74 12.41
C ARG A 575 18.43 8.80 11.29
N TRP A 576 17.21 9.12 11.67
CA TRP A 576 16.11 9.49 10.79
C TRP A 576 15.99 11.01 10.79
N ASN A 577 16.09 11.67 9.65
CA ASN A 577 15.95 13.13 9.61
C ASN A 577 15.06 13.64 8.46
N LEU A 578 14.57 14.86 8.68
CA LEU A 578 13.77 15.67 7.79
C LEU A 578 14.37 17.09 7.74
N LEU A 579 14.66 17.58 6.55
CA LEU A 579 15.12 18.93 6.24
C LEU A 579 13.92 19.85 6.07
N THR A 580 13.96 20.99 6.76
CA THR A 580 12.88 21.97 6.71
C THR A 580 13.38 23.40 6.87
N ALA A 581 12.60 24.35 6.37
CA ALA A 581 12.71 25.77 6.67
C ALA A 581 11.79 26.21 7.82
N ALA A 582 10.95 25.30 8.32
CA ALA A 582 10.04 25.58 9.43
C ALA A 582 10.81 25.74 10.73
N THR A 583 10.19 26.40 11.71
CA THR A 583 10.70 26.44 13.07
C THR A 583 10.25 25.18 13.82
N PRO A 584 11.17 24.31 14.27
CA PRO A 584 10.80 23.12 15.02
C PRO A 584 10.60 23.40 16.51
N GLN A 585 9.68 22.66 17.09
CA GLN A 585 9.41 22.62 18.52
C GLN A 585 9.40 21.14 18.94
N ILE A 586 10.42 20.71 19.67
CA ILE A 586 10.43 19.38 20.29
C ILE A 586 9.45 19.43 21.46
N ILE A 587 8.41 18.59 21.41
CA ILE A 587 7.42 18.46 22.49
C ILE A 587 7.89 17.40 23.48
N ASP A 588 8.31 16.25 22.97
CA ASP A 588 8.87 15.12 23.71
C ASP A 588 9.76 14.26 22.79
N ASP A 589 10.24 13.12 23.29
CA ASP A 589 11.13 12.21 22.55
C ASP A 589 10.48 11.62 21.27
N HIS A 590 9.15 11.64 21.17
CA HIS A 590 8.36 11.05 20.08
C HIS A 590 7.71 12.10 19.18
N THR A 591 7.62 13.35 19.62
CA THR A 591 6.79 14.38 18.97
C THR A 591 7.56 15.66 18.69
N ILE A 592 7.55 16.10 17.42
CA ILE A 592 8.09 17.37 16.94
C ILE A 592 7.00 18.13 16.22
N VAL A 593 6.78 19.41 16.54
CA VAL A 593 5.87 20.29 15.82
C VAL A 593 6.68 21.28 14.97
N LEU A 594 6.40 21.32 13.68
CA LEU A 594 6.94 22.32 12.76
C LEU A 594 5.95 23.47 12.61
N VAL A 595 6.44 24.71 12.68
CA VAL A 595 5.64 25.92 12.51
C VAL A 595 6.21 26.78 11.37
N MET A 596 5.35 27.12 10.41
CA MET A 596 5.67 28.02 9.29
C MET A 596 4.40 28.74 8.84
N ASP A 597 4.49 30.05 8.57
CA ASP A 597 3.39 30.89 8.04
C ASP A 597 2.04 30.72 8.77
N GLY A 598 2.10 30.57 10.11
CA GLY A 598 0.92 30.40 10.96
C GLY A 598 0.27 29.01 10.91
N LYS A 599 0.81 28.08 10.11
CA LYS A 599 0.36 26.69 10.01
C LYS A 599 1.30 25.76 10.78
N LYS A 600 0.85 24.52 10.99
CA LYS A 600 1.58 23.50 11.74
C LYS A 600 1.62 22.17 11.00
N LEU A 601 2.72 21.45 11.16
CA LEU A 601 2.84 20.02 10.86
C LEU A 601 3.34 19.31 12.12
N THR A 602 2.61 18.30 12.58
CA THR A 602 3.05 17.44 13.68
C THR A 602 3.77 16.22 13.11
N ILE A 603 4.97 15.95 13.62
CA ILE A 603 5.78 14.77 13.33
C ILE A 603 5.73 13.88 14.58
N GLN A 604 5.18 12.68 14.45
CA GLN A 604 5.11 11.72 15.56
C GLN A 604 5.79 10.41 15.17
N ALA A 605 6.70 9.93 16.02
CA ALA A 605 7.41 8.67 15.82
C ALA A 605 7.03 7.64 16.87
N GLU A 606 6.71 6.44 16.40
CA GLU A 606 6.43 5.26 17.21
C GLU A 606 7.34 4.13 16.75
N GLY A 607 7.82 3.31 17.68
CA GLY A 607 8.67 2.19 17.31
C GLY A 607 8.86 1.17 18.41
N THR A 608 9.41 0.03 18.04
CA THR A 608 9.73 -1.08 18.97
C THR A 608 11.01 -0.86 19.78
N VAL A 609 11.67 0.29 19.58
CA VAL A 609 12.90 0.73 20.26
C VAL A 609 12.67 2.08 20.94
N ALA A 610 13.53 2.43 21.89
CA ALA A 610 13.55 3.78 22.44
C ALA A 610 13.96 4.77 21.35
N ILE A 611 13.14 5.81 21.17
CA ILE A 611 13.30 6.86 20.16
C ILE A 611 13.66 8.15 20.88
N LYS A 612 14.50 8.98 20.26
CA LYS A 612 14.83 10.31 20.78
C LYS A 612 14.72 11.37 19.70
N SER A 613 13.89 12.38 19.93
CA SER A 613 13.77 13.52 19.03
C SER A 613 14.99 14.44 19.11
N ARG A 614 15.40 14.96 17.95
CA ARG A 614 16.62 15.77 17.78
C ARG A 614 16.45 16.82 16.69
N THR A 615 17.27 17.86 16.80
CA THR A 615 17.53 18.82 15.71
C THR A 615 19.03 18.89 15.41
N TRP A 616 19.40 19.08 14.15
CA TRP A 616 20.80 19.26 13.73
C TRP A 616 20.95 20.49 12.83
N SER A 617 22.13 21.11 12.89
CA SER A 617 22.48 22.26 12.05
C SER A 617 22.59 21.87 10.57
N THR A 618 22.21 22.79 9.68
CA THR A 618 22.46 22.70 8.23
C THR A 618 23.71 23.47 7.80
N GLU A 619 24.47 24.03 8.75
CA GLU A 619 25.77 24.64 8.47
C GLU A 619 26.74 23.58 7.94
N SER A 620 27.35 23.86 6.80
CA SER A 620 28.30 22.92 6.21
C SER A 620 29.61 22.90 7.00
N PRO A 621 30.25 21.71 7.14
CA PRO A 621 31.59 21.58 7.68
C PRO A 621 32.73 22.05 6.74
N HIS A 622 32.45 22.38 5.48
CA HIS A 622 33.46 22.73 4.48
C HIS A 622 33.26 24.14 3.88
N GLU A 623 34.36 24.88 3.71
CA GLU A 623 34.32 26.24 3.15
C GLU A 623 33.88 26.32 1.68
N TYR A 624 33.95 25.20 0.93
CA TYR A 624 33.52 25.15 -0.47
C TYR A 624 32.01 24.92 -0.63
N ASP A 625 31.29 24.57 0.43
CA ASP A 625 29.86 24.30 0.34
C ASP A 625 29.05 25.60 0.37
N ALA A 626 27.92 25.58 -0.35
CA ALA A 626 26.98 26.68 -0.35
C ALA A 626 26.33 26.86 1.03
N SER A 627 26.07 28.12 1.40
CA SER A 627 25.36 28.45 2.63
C SER A 627 23.93 27.90 2.62
N ASN A 628 23.53 27.26 3.72
CA ASN A 628 22.18 26.75 3.95
C ASN A 628 21.48 27.52 5.09
N LYS A 629 21.63 28.85 5.11
CA LYS A 629 21.02 29.70 6.15
C LYS A 629 19.49 29.64 6.05
N GLY A 630 18.83 29.57 7.19
CA GLY A 630 17.36 29.55 7.29
C GLY A 630 16.73 28.16 7.16
N THR A 631 17.52 27.08 7.21
CA THR A 631 17.04 25.69 7.27
C THR A 631 17.54 24.99 8.52
N ILE A 632 16.94 23.84 8.85
CA ILE A 632 17.33 22.98 9.97
C ILE A 632 16.95 21.52 9.67
N PHE A 633 17.68 20.56 10.24
CA PHE A 633 17.24 19.17 10.28
C PHE A 633 16.52 18.87 11.58
N VAL A 634 15.46 18.07 11.49
CA VAL A 634 14.68 17.56 12.62
C VAL A 634 14.47 16.07 12.45
N GLY A 635 14.21 15.33 13.51
CA GLY A 635 13.92 13.90 13.40
C GLY A 635 14.30 13.14 14.64
N PHE A 636 14.74 11.90 14.45
CA PHE A 636 14.85 10.92 15.52
C PHE A 636 16.16 10.13 15.47
N GLU A 637 16.70 9.81 16.63
CA GLU A 637 17.80 8.86 16.82
C GLU A 637 17.29 7.64 17.58
N PHE A 638 17.72 6.45 17.16
CA PHE A 638 17.43 5.20 17.87
C PHE A 638 18.47 4.13 17.57
N GLU A 639 18.62 3.19 18.50
CA GLU A 639 19.53 2.06 18.38
C GLU A 639 18.75 0.78 18.06
N VAL A 640 19.20 0.05 17.04
CA VAL A 640 18.68 -1.26 16.67
C VAL A 640 19.63 -2.32 17.22
N PRO A 641 19.22 -3.14 18.21
CA PRO A 641 20.10 -4.15 18.80
C PRO A 641 20.56 -5.20 17.79
N ALA A 642 21.72 -5.82 18.01
CA ALA A 642 22.24 -6.91 17.18
C ALA A 642 21.25 -8.09 17.06
N ASN A 643 21.19 -8.70 15.88
CA ASN A 643 20.35 -9.84 15.53
C ASN A 643 18.85 -9.61 15.79
N THR A 644 18.38 -8.36 15.67
CA THR A 644 16.96 -8.04 15.85
C THR A 644 16.36 -7.43 14.61
N ARG A 645 15.02 -7.46 14.55
CA ARG A 645 14.21 -6.71 13.60
C ARG A 645 13.44 -5.66 14.36
N GLN A 646 13.50 -4.42 13.90
CA GLN A 646 12.76 -3.30 14.49
C GLN A 646 11.94 -2.60 13.41
N CYS A 647 10.83 -2.00 13.83
CA CYS A 647 9.94 -1.22 12.98
C CYS A 647 9.77 0.16 13.63
N VAL A 648 9.94 1.22 12.85
CA VAL A 648 9.70 2.60 13.28
C VAL A 648 8.75 3.25 12.28
N ASP A 649 7.65 3.78 12.79
CA ASP A 649 6.63 4.52 12.06
C ASP A 649 6.74 5.99 12.39
N VAL A 650 6.87 6.85 11.37
CA VAL A 650 6.86 8.31 11.51
C VAL A 650 5.69 8.88 10.72
N CYS A 651 4.76 9.51 11.42
CA CYS A 651 3.60 10.20 10.85
C CYS A 651 3.88 11.69 10.69
N LEU A 652 3.58 12.25 9.52
CA LEU A 652 3.60 13.69 9.21
C LEU A 652 2.16 14.17 9.03
N ILE A 653 1.67 14.94 10.00
CA ILE A 653 0.24 15.23 10.18
C ILE A 653 0.01 16.74 10.03
N PRO A 654 -0.60 17.20 8.92
CA PRO A 654 -0.84 18.62 8.69
C PRO A 654 -2.05 19.14 9.47
N GLY A 655 -1.93 20.37 9.96
CA GLY A 655 -2.97 21.07 10.72
C GLY A 655 -3.11 20.57 12.16
N GLU A 656 -4.32 20.68 12.73
CA GLU A 656 -4.66 20.19 14.08
C GLU A 656 -5.31 18.80 14.06
N LYS A 657 -5.11 18.05 12.97
CA LYS A 657 -5.63 16.68 12.87
C LYS A 657 -4.94 15.81 13.91
N LYS A 658 -5.72 15.01 14.63
CA LYS A 658 -5.15 13.96 15.49
C LYS A 658 -4.78 12.78 14.61
N PRO A 659 -3.61 12.15 14.81
CA PRO A 659 -3.34 10.89 14.16
C PRO A 659 -4.46 9.91 14.50
N PHE A 660 -4.92 9.15 13.51
CA PHE A 660 -5.49 7.85 13.82
C PHE A 660 -4.38 7.08 14.54
N ALA A 661 -4.64 6.60 15.76
CA ALA A 661 -3.74 5.64 16.39
C ALA A 661 -3.61 4.48 15.40
N LEU A 662 -2.49 4.43 14.68
CA LEU A 662 -2.06 3.21 14.01
C LEU A 662 -2.16 2.17 15.11
N ALA A 663 -3.04 1.19 14.92
CA ALA A 663 -3.18 0.07 15.82
C ALA A 663 -1.92 -0.80 15.62
N ALA A 664 -0.77 -0.24 16.00
CA ALA A 664 0.40 -0.99 16.33
C ALA A 664 0.00 -1.82 17.55
N GLN A 665 0.40 -3.09 17.53
CA GLN A 665 0.33 -3.93 18.71
C GLN A 665 0.95 -3.15 19.87
N VAL A 666 0.21 -3.03 20.97
CA VAL A 666 0.71 -2.36 22.17
C VAL A 666 2.05 -3.02 22.54
N PRO A 667 3.16 -2.27 22.60
CA PRO A 667 4.48 -2.84 22.83
C PRO A 667 4.54 -3.61 24.16
N LYS A 668 5.46 -4.60 24.24
CA LYS A 668 5.88 -5.20 25.52
C LYS A 668 6.56 -4.11 26.38
N SER A 669 5.79 -3.28 27.08
CA SER A 669 6.33 -2.19 27.90
C SER A 669 6.79 -2.67 29.28
N VAL A 670 7.96 -2.22 29.72
CA VAL A 670 8.39 -2.16 31.13
C VAL A 670 7.56 -1.09 31.87
N PRO A 671 7.55 -1.07 33.21
CA PRO A 671 6.33 -1.39 33.96
C PRO A 671 5.11 -0.53 33.59
N PHE A 672 4.04 -1.20 33.12
CA PHE A 672 2.76 -0.61 32.71
C PHE A 672 2.23 0.41 33.72
N GLU A 673 2.28 0.08 35.02
CA GLU A 673 1.75 0.95 36.08
C GLU A 673 2.46 2.30 36.18
N GLU A 674 3.79 2.34 36.00
CA GLU A 674 4.56 3.58 36.09
C GLU A 674 4.18 4.54 34.97
N ASN A 675 4.10 4.02 33.74
CA ASN A 675 3.79 4.79 32.55
C ASN A 675 2.32 5.24 32.48
N ASN A 676 1.42 4.54 33.16
CA ASN A 676 -0.02 4.82 33.14
C ASN A 676 -0.54 5.37 34.47
N ARG A 677 0.35 5.82 35.36
CA ARG A 677 -0.02 6.28 36.71
C ARG A 677 -1.08 7.39 36.70
N GLN A 678 -0.98 8.34 35.77
CA GLN A 678 -1.99 9.38 35.61
C GLN A 678 -3.34 8.78 35.22
N ARG A 679 -3.37 7.92 34.21
CA ARG A 679 -4.60 7.28 33.73
C ARG A 679 -5.26 6.42 34.80
N ILE A 680 -4.47 5.70 35.60
CA ILE A 680 -4.94 4.92 36.74
C ILE A 680 -5.60 5.83 37.78
N ASN A 681 -5.01 6.99 38.11
CA ASN A 681 -5.60 7.92 39.05
C ASN A 681 -6.91 8.54 38.53
N GLU A 682 -6.99 8.87 37.23
CA GLU A 682 -8.22 9.33 36.60
C GLU A 682 -9.33 8.28 36.69
N ILE A 683 -9.00 7.03 36.34
CA ILE A 683 -9.93 5.90 36.41
C ILE A 683 -10.41 5.66 37.83
N ALA A 684 -9.53 5.78 38.83
CA ALA A 684 -9.93 5.68 40.23
C ALA A 684 -11.02 6.71 40.59
N GLY A 685 -11.05 7.88 39.94
CA GLY A 685 -12.11 8.88 40.11
C GLY A 685 -13.45 8.51 39.46
N TYR A 686 -13.47 7.60 38.47
CA TYR A 686 -14.70 7.13 37.82
C TYR A 686 -15.36 5.98 38.56
N LEU A 687 -14.57 5.20 39.30
CA LEU A 687 -15.04 4.00 40.00
C LEU A 687 -15.77 4.37 41.31
N GLU A 688 -16.81 3.61 41.62
CA GLU A 688 -17.51 3.70 42.91
C GLU A 688 -16.61 3.22 44.06
N GLU A 689 -16.94 3.57 45.31
CA GLU A 689 -16.16 3.16 46.49
C GLU A 689 -16.29 1.66 46.76
N GLU A 690 -17.51 1.12 46.67
CA GLU A 690 -17.76 -0.30 46.86
C GLU A 690 -17.54 -1.09 45.56
N PRO A 691 -16.95 -2.30 45.63
CA PRO A 691 -16.83 -3.18 44.49
C PRO A 691 -18.19 -3.75 44.08
N ALA A 692 -18.36 -4.04 42.79
CA ALA A 692 -19.61 -4.57 42.27
C ALA A 692 -19.40 -5.42 41.01
N GLY A 693 -20.06 -6.58 40.98
CA GLY A 693 -20.17 -7.45 39.82
C GLY A 693 -21.30 -7.04 38.87
N PHE A 694 -21.78 -7.96 38.05
CA PHE A 694 -22.98 -7.70 37.24
C PHE A 694 -24.23 -7.77 38.11
N GLY A 695 -25.23 -6.93 37.82
CA GLY A 695 -26.50 -6.98 38.54
C GLY A 695 -26.44 -6.58 40.01
N VAL A 696 -27.18 -7.31 40.86
CA VAL A 696 -27.42 -6.96 42.27
C VAL A 696 -27.30 -8.17 43.19
N SER A 697 -26.92 -7.94 44.44
CA SER A 697 -26.87 -9.00 45.46
C SER A 697 -28.26 -9.54 45.81
N TYR A 698 -28.28 -10.67 46.50
CA TYR A 698 -29.50 -11.38 46.91
C TYR A 698 -30.43 -10.50 47.78
N HIS A 699 -29.90 -9.43 48.39
CA HIS A 699 -30.69 -8.46 49.17
C HIS A 699 -31.78 -7.81 48.32
N ASN A 700 -31.54 -7.59 47.02
CA ASN A 700 -32.54 -7.02 46.12
C ASN A 700 -33.51 -8.09 45.62
N ARG A 701 -34.48 -8.45 46.46
CA ARG A 701 -35.49 -9.47 46.16
C ARG A 701 -36.31 -9.16 44.91
N ALA A 702 -36.63 -7.88 44.71
CA ALA A 702 -37.47 -7.45 43.59
C ALA A 702 -36.82 -7.76 42.24
N GLU A 703 -35.51 -7.53 42.09
CA GLU A 703 -34.80 -7.88 40.87
C GLU A 703 -34.65 -9.40 40.70
N TRP A 704 -34.36 -10.15 41.76
CA TRP A 704 -34.23 -11.61 41.68
C TRP A 704 -35.55 -12.33 41.33
N GLU A 705 -36.71 -11.83 41.78
CA GLU A 705 -38.01 -12.36 41.30
C GLU A 705 -38.23 -12.05 39.81
N LYS A 706 -37.81 -10.88 39.30
CA LYS A 706 -37.85 -10.60 37.85
C LYS A 706 -36.95 -11.54 37.06
N ILE A 707 -35.77 -11.87 37.57
CA ILE A 707 -34.86 -12.82 36.90
C ILE A 707 -35.48 -14.21 36.86
N LYS A 708 -36.09 -14.64 37.96
CA LYS A 708 -36.78 -15.93 38.08
C LYS A 708 -37.89 -16.10 37.04
N ASP A 709 -38.57 -15.02 36.66
CA ASP A 709 -39.60 -15.03 35.60
C ASP A 709 -39.03 -15.04 34.17
N LYS A 710 -37.76 -14.66 33.99
CA LYS A 710 -37.09 -14.56 32.68
C LYS A 710 -36.35 -15.83 32.25
N ILE A 711 -35.95 -16.67 33.20
CA ILE A 711 -35.15 -17.89 32.96
C ILE A 711 -35.95 -19.15 33.29
N ASP A 712 -35.54 -20.32 32.80
CA ASP A 712 -36.10 -21.61 33.21
C ASP A 712 -35.70 -21.96 34.67
N TYR A 713 -36.33 -21.28 35.61
CA TYR A 713 -36.13 -21.45 37.04
C TYR A 713 -36.32 -22.90 37.52
N PRO A 714 -37.36 -23.67 37.10
CA PRO A 714 -37.48 -25.09 37.43
C PRO A 714 -36.24 -25.91 37.07
N SER A 715 -35.66 -25.70 35.89
CA SER A 715 -34.45 -26.42 35.49
C SER A 715 -33.23 -26.01 36.31
N VAL A 716 -33.08 -24.72 36.63
CA VAL A 716 -32.02 -24.23 37.54
C VAL A 716 -32.14 -24.88 38.92
N LEU A 717 -33.36 -24.91 39.47
CA LEU A 717 -33.65 -25.47 40.78
C LEU A 717 -33.38 -26.97 40.81
N LYS A 718 -33.87 -27.71 39.81
CA LYS A 718 -33.60 -29.15 39.67
C LYS A 718 -32.10 -29.42 39.64
N LYS A 719 -31.33 -28.62 38.89
CA LYS A 719 -29.88 -28.79 38.82
C LYS A 719 -29.20 -28.48 40.15
N ALA A 720 -29.64 -27.44 40.86
CA ALA A 720 -29.14 -27.11 42.19
C ALA A 720 -29.44 -28.25 43.19
N GLU A 721 -30.60 -28.89 43.11
CA GLU A 721 -30.98 -30.03 43.96
C GLU A 721 -30.18 -31.30 43.65
N GLU A 722 -29.92 -31.59 42.37
CA GLU A 722 -28.98 -32.65 41.97
C GLU A 722 -27.59 -32.42 42.58
N VAL A 723 -27.09 -31.18 42.54
CA VAL A 723 -25.80 -30.81 43.11
C VAL A 723 -25.84 -30.85 44.64
N LEU A 724 -26.94 -30.43 45.27
CA LEU A 724 -27.13 -30.48 46.72
C LEU A 724 -26.99 -31.92 47.25
N ASN A 725 -27.58 -32.87 46.52
CA ASN A 725 -27.67 -34.29 46.90
C ASN A 725 -26.50 -35.17 46.41
N THR A 726 -25.47 -34.59 45.78
CA THR A 726 -24.29 -35.33 45.32
C THR A 726 -23.02 -34.81 45.99
N GLU A 727 -22.03 -35.67 46.15
CA GLU A 727 -20.70 -35.28 46.63
C GLU A 727 -19.90 -34.52 45.56
N MET A 728 -18.89 -33.77 45.98
CA MET A 728 -17.94 -33.12 45.07
C MET A 728 -17.16 -34.22 44.32
N PRO A 729 -17.15 -34.24 42.97
CA PRO A 729 -16.33 -35.20 42.23
C PRO A 729 -14.87 -35.09 42.67
N ALA A 730 -14.22 -36.19 43.04
CA ALA A 730 -12.85 -36.17 43.56
C ALA A 730 -11.83 -35.55 42.58
N TRP A 731 -10.76 -34.97 43.13
CA TRP A 731 -9.60 -34.59 42.32
C TRP A 731 -8.77 -35.84 42.07
N ASP A 732 -8.36 -36.04 40.82
CA ASP A 732 -7.53 -37.15 40.37
C ASP A 732 -6.28 -36.60 39.67
N ASP A 733 -5.13 -36.83 40.29
CA ASP A 733 -3.82 -36.41 39.77
C ASP A 733 -3.53 -37.08 38.41
N GLU A 734 -3.96 -38.33 38.20
CA GLU A 734 -3.71 -39.07 36.96
C GLU A 734 -4.49 -38.47 35.79
N LEU A 735 -5.74 -38.06 36.01
CA LEU A 735 -6.53 -37.39 34.97
C LEU A 735 -5.93 -36.05 34.55
N TYR A 736 -5.36 -35.28 35.49
CA TYR A 736 -4.68 -34.03 35.18
C TYR A 736 -3.36 -34.28 34.42
N LEU A 737 -2.56 -35.24 34.89
CA LEU A 737 -1.26 -35.56 34.31
C LEU A 737 -1.34 -36.27 32.95
N GLU A 738 -2.51 -36.80 32.57
CA GLU A 738 -2.73 -37.50 31.30
C GLU A 738 -2.28 -36.70 30.06
N PHE A 739 -2.46 -35.38 30.06
CA PHE A 739 -1.94 -34.54 28.98
C PHE A 739 -0.41 -34.49 28.95
N SER A 740 0.25 -34.36 30.10
CA SER A 740 1.71 -34.33 30.17
C SER A 740 2.35 -35.69 29.89
N LYS A 741 1.65 -36.80 30.23
CA LYS A 741 2.14 -38.17 30.02
C LYS A 741 1.92 -38.64 28.58
N ASN A 742 0.71 -38.46 28.06
CA ASN A 742 0.26 -39.09 26.82
C ASN A 742 -0.25 -38.08 25.77
N GLY A 743 -0.27 -36.78 26.09
CA GLY A 743 -0.77 -35.75 25.17
C GLY A 743 -2.30 -35.72 25.04
N VAL A 744 -3.04 -36.42 25.89
CA VAL A 744 -4.51 -36.53 25.81
C VAL A 744 -5.17 -35.51 26.75
N ARG A 745 -5.77 -34.47 26.14
CA ARG A 745 -6.34 -33.32 26.86
C ARG A 745 -7.69 -33.55 27.57
N PRO A 746 -8.69 -34.26 26.98
CA PRO A 746 -10.05 -34.27 27.52
C PRO A 746 -10.22 -34.76 28.97
N PRO A 747 -9.49 -35.78 29.47
CA PRO A 747 -9.72 -36.32 30.82
C PRO A 747 -9.57 -35.27 31.94
N GLY A 748 -8.44 -34.56 31.98
CA GLY A 748 -8.19 -33.54 33.00
C GLY A 748 -9.09 -32.31 32.87
N GLU A 749 -9.39 -31.87 31.64
CA GLU A 749 -10.34 -30.77 31.39
C GLU A 749 -11.76 -31.12 31.87
N LYS A 750 -12.24 -32.35 31.58
CA LYS A 750 -13.54 -32.83 32.05
C LYS A 750 -13.62 -32.88 33.57
N MET A 751 -12.56 -33.34 34.24
CA MET A 751 -12.49 -33.35 35.71
C MET A 751 -12.61 -31.93 36.29
N LEU A 752 -11.84 -30.96 35.77
CA LEU A 752 -11.89 -29.57 36.22
C LEU A 752 -13.30 -28.98 36.03
N ASN A 753 -13.89 -29.18 34.85
CA ASN A 753 -15.22 -28.65 34.53
C ASN A 753 -16.34 -29.31 35.36
N ALA A 754 -16.26 -30.61 35.64
CA ALA A 754 -17.22 -31.32 36.48
C ALA A 754 -17.26 -30.79 37.92
N ARG A 755 -16.12 -30.33 38.44
CA ARG A 755 -16.03 -29.67 39.76
C ARG A 755 -16.54 -28.23 39.70
N LYS A 756 -16.04 -27.41 38.76
CA LYS A 756 -16.39 -25.98 38.62
C LYS A 756 -17.89 -25.75 38.32
N SER A 757 -18.50 -26.58 37.47
CA SER A 757 -19.90 -26.42 37.03
C SER A 757 -20.97 -26.60 38.12
N ARG A 758 -20.58 -27.01 39.33
CA ARG A 758 -21.48 -27.19 40.48
C ARG A 758 -21.88 -25.87 41.13
N LEU A 759 -21.06 -24.82 41.00
CA LEU A 759 -21.24 -23.58 41.76
C LEU A 759 -22.44 -22.75 41.27
N ALA A 760 -22.47 -22.40 39.99
CA ALA A 760 -23.48 -21.49 39.43
C ALA A 760 -24.94 -21.91 39.71
N PRO A 761 -25.35 -23.19 39.54
CA PRO A 761 -26.72 -23.60 39.85
C PRO A 761 -27.10 -23.39 41.31
N LEU A 762 -26.21 -23.70 42.26
CA LEU A 762 -26.47 -23.52 43.69
C LEU A 762 -26.64 -22.04 44.04
N VAL A 763 -25.72 -21.19 43.53
CA VAL A 763 -25.72 -19.74 43.80
C VAL A 763 -26.98 -19.09 43.26
N TRP A 764 -27.33 -19.36 42.00
CA TRP A 764 -28.52 -18.79 41.37
C TRP A 764 -29.81 -19.28 42.05
N ALA A 765 -29.89 -20.56 42.41
CA ALA A 765 -31.05 -21.10 43.13
C ALA A 765 -31.20 -20.46 44.52
N GLU A 766 -30.10 -20.28 45.27
CA GLU A 766 -30.14 -19.57 46.56
C GLU A 766 -30.53 -18.11 46.40
N CYS A 767 -30.03 -17.41 45.36
CA CYS A 767 -30.40 -16.02 45.11
C CYS A 767 -31.87 -15.89 44.72
N MET A 768 -32.44 -16.84 43.98
CA MET A 768 -33.86 -16.81 43.60
C MET A 768 -34.80 -17.26 44.74
N GLU A 769 -34.44 -18.27 45.53
CA GLU A 769 -35.28 -18.76 46.63
C GLU A 769 -35.09 -18.03 47.96
N ASN A 770 -33.86 -17.64 48.27
CA ASN A 770 -33.45 -17.03 49.54
C ASN A 770 -33.89 -17.81 50.79
N LYS A 771 -33.76 -19.15 50.76
CA LYS A 771 -34.18 -20.04 51.86
C LYS A 771 -33.01 -20.53 52.73
N GLY A 772 -31.76 -20.24 52.37
CA GLY A 772 -30.56 -20.65 53.09
C GLY A 772 -30.17 -22.12 52.89
N ARG A 773 -31.03 -22.97 52.30
CA ARG A 773 -30.81 -24.42 52.21
C ARG A 773 -29.62 -24.81 51.34
N PHE A 774 -29.20 -23.95 50.41
CA PHE A 774 -28.04 -24.22 49.56
C PHE A 774 -26.74 -23.64 50.13
N VAL A 775 -26.81 -22.70 51.08
CA VAL A 775 -25.64 -21.97 51.62
C VAL A 775 -24.57 -22.93 52.17
N PRO A 776 -24.88 -23.93 53.02
CA PRO A 776 -23.84 -24.84 53.51
C PRO A 776 -23.13 -25.60 52.38
N LYS A 777 -23.86 -25.98 51.32
CA LYS A 777 -23.29 -26.67 50.17
C LYS A 777 -22.46 -25.72 49.30
N ILE A 778 -22.87 -24.46 49.15
CA ILE A 778 -22.11 -23.42 48.45
C ILE A 778 -20.78 -23.19 49.17
N GLU A 779 -20.79 -23.01 50.49
CA GLU A 779 -19.56 -22.82 51.28
C GLU A 779 -18.62 -24.02 51.19
N SER A 780 -19.14 -25.25 51.30
CA SER A 780 -18.35 -26.47 51.09
C SER A 780 -17.75 -26.52 49.68
N THR A 781 -18.56 -26.19 48.67
CA THR A 781 -18.13 -26.18 47.26
C THR A 781 -17.04 -25.13 47.04
N LEU A 782 -17.16 -23.92 47.59
CA LEU A 782 -16.14 -22.88 47.51
C LEU A 782 -14.82 -23.34 48.14
N LYS A 783 -14.85 -23.92 49.34
CA LYS A 783 -13.67 -24.49 50.01
C LYS A 783 -12.98 -25.57 49.15
N ASP A 784 -13.76 -26.48 48.59
CA ASP A 784 -13.26 -27.55 47.72
C ASP A 784 -12.69 -27.06 46.39
N LEU A 785 -13.21 -25.95 45.85
CA LEU A 785 -12.75 -25.38 44.59
C LEU A 785 -11.46 -24.58 44.76
N ILE A 786 -11.33 -23.79 45.83
CA ILE A 786 -10.09 -23.02 46.10
C ILE A 786 -8.92 -23.93 46.51
N SER A 787 -9.22 -25.13 47.03
CA SER A 787 -8.23 -26.15 47.35
C SER A 787 -7.72 -26.94 46.14
N HIS A 788 -8.22 -26.68 44.91
CA HIS A 788 -7.68 -27.30 43.70
C HIS A 788 -6.17 -27.07 43.60
N ARG A 789 -5.44 -28.11 43.16
CA ARG A 789 -3.99 -27.96 42.88
C ARG A 789 -3.75 -26.90 41.81
N SER A 790 -4.55 -26.92 40.74
CA SER A 790 -4.44 -26.00 39.61
C SER A 790 -5.79 -25.41 39.20
N TRP A 791 -5.78 -24.14 38.77
CA TRP A 791 -6.94 -23.46 38.18
C TRP A 791 -6.88 -23.39 36.64
N ILE A 792 -5.70 -23.66 36.07
CA ILE A 792 -5.44 -23.65 34.63
C ILE A 792 -5.70 -25.03 34.00
N LEU A 793 -5.87 -25.07 32.67
CA LEU A 793 -6.00 -26.34 31.96
C LEU A 793 -4.68 -27.13 31.97
N PRO A 794 -4.73 -28.48 32.01
CA PRO A 794 -3.51 -29.31 31.91
C PRO A 794 -2.68 -29.01 30.67
N ALA A 795 -3.35 -28.66 29.56
CA ALA A 795 -2.70 -28.32 28.29
C ALA A 795 -1.86 -27.03 28.36
N HIS A 796 -2.13 -26.16 29.32
CA HIS A 796 -1.44 -24.90 29.52
C HIS A 796 -0.38 -24.99 30.64
N ASP A 797 -0.32 -26.12 31.36
CA ASP A 797 0.68 -26.37 32.41
C ASP A 797 1.81 -27.27 31.88
N THR A 798 2.42 -26.88 30.75
CA THR A 798 3.39 -27.71 30.01
C THR A 798 4.56 -28.23 30.87
N TYR A 799 4.95 -27.47 31.89
CA TYR A 799 6.06 -27.81 32.80
C TYR A 799 5.59 -28.26 34.19
N LEU A 800 4.28 -28.46 34.38
CA LEU A 800 3.63 -28.84 35.64
C LEU A 800 3.99 -27.92 36.81
N ASN A 801 4.33 -26.67 36.52
CA ASN A 801 4.77 -25.73 37.54
C ASN A 801 3.60 -25.29 38.43
N VAL A 802 2.38 -25.20 37.87
CA VAL A 802 1.19 -24.89 38.68
C VAL A 802 0.76 -26.11 39.47
N PHE A 803 0.70 -27.28 38.82
CA PHE A 803 0.33 -28.54 39.46
C PHE A 803 1.21 -28.87 40.69
N TYR A 804 2.52 -28.68 40.59
CA TYR A 804 3.47 -28.88 41.70
C TYR A 804 3.65 -27.65 42.62
N GLY A 805 2.89 -26.57 42.42
CA GLY A 805 2.92 -25.38 43.29
C GLY A 805 4.21 -24.56 43.21
N LYS A 806 4.95 -24.64 42.10
CA LYS A 806 6.20 -23.88 41.87
C LYS A 806 5.96 -22.43 41.45
N LYS A 807 4.84 -22.15 40.78
CA LYS A 807 4.40 -20.79 40.39
C LYS A 807 2.89 -20.74 40.20
N HIS A 808 2.34 -19.53 40.10
CA HIS A 808 0.95 -19.31 39.70
C HIS A 808 0.87 -18.86 38.24
N GLU A 809 -0.11 -19.34 37.49
CA GLU A 809 -0.37 -18.87 36.12
C GLU A 809 -1.84 -18.51 35.95
N VAL A 810 -2.09 -17.60 35.01
CA VAL A 810 -3.43 -17.13 34.65
C VAL A 810 -3.64 -17.40 33.17
N ASP A 811 -4.33 -18.50 32.87
CA ASP A 811 -4.83 -18.82 31.54
C ASP A 811 -6.32 -18.44 31.43
N LEU A 812 -6.92 -18.69 30.26
CA LEU A 812 -8.35 -18.48 30.02
C LEU A 812 -9.28 -19.19 31.02
N ALA A 813 -8.91 -20.39 31.51
CA ALA A 813 -9.73 -21.16 32.44
C ALA A 813 -9.63 -20.67 33.89
N ALA A 814 -8.48 -20.12 34.29
CA ALA A 814 -8.29 -19.44 35.56
C ALA A 814 -8.96 -18.06 35.56
N ALA A 815 -8.85 -17.31 34.47
CA ALA A 815 -9.48 -16.00 34.31
C ALA A 815 -11.03 -16.09 34.31
N ALA A 816 -11.61 -17.05 33.59
CA ALA A 816 -13.06 -17.28 33.66
C ALA A 816 -13.50 -17.75 35.05
N PHE A 817 -12.70 -18.60 35.70
CA PHE A 817 -13.04 -19.14 37.01
C PHE A 817 -12.98 -18.10 38.14
N VAL A 818 -11.98 -17.21 38.14
CA VAL A 818 -11.88 -16.14 39.13
C VAL A 818 -13.05 -15.14 39.02
N HIS A 819 -13.57 -14.92 37.80
CA HIS A 819 -14.76 -14.09 37.59
C HIS A 819 -16.01 -14.74 38.19
N GLU A 820 -16.23 -16.04 37.97
CA GLU A 820 -17.35 -16.78 38.57
C GLU A 820 -17.30 -16.76 40.11
N LEU A 821 -16.10 -16.86 40.71
CA LEU A 821 -15.92 -16.73 42.16
C LEU A 821 -16.27 -15.31 42.65
N ALA A 822 -15.80 -14.27 41.96
CA ALA A 822 -16.10 -12.89 42.30
C ALA A 822 -17.61 -12.60 42.25
N GLU A 823 -18.27 -13.04 41.17
CA GLU A 823 -19.72 -12.88 40.98
C GLU A 823 -20.51 -13.64 42.05
N THR A 824 -20.05 -14.83 42.45
CA THR A 824 -20.64 -15.60 43.55
C THR A 824 -20.59 -14.85 44.88
N LEU A 825 -19.43 -14.27 45.22
CA LEU A 825 -19.29 -13.50 46.46
C LEU A 825 -20.13 -12.21 46.41
N TYR A 826 -20.23 -11.57 45.25
CA TYR A 826 -21.05 -10.37 45.06
C TYR A 826 -22.55 -10.69 45.20
N PHE A 827 -23.03 -11.77 44.57
CA PHE A 827 -24.44 -12.16 44.65
C PHE A 827 -24.87 -12.57 46.05
N LEU A 828 -24.07 -13.34 46.76
CA LEU A 828 -24.45 -13.87 48.07
C LEU A 828 -24.11 -12.93 49.22
N ASP A 829 -23.22 -11.97 49.01
CA ASP A 829 -22.85 -10.93 49.99
C ASP A 829 -22.63 -11.52 51.40
N ASP A 830 -23.43 -11.11 52.38
CA ASP A 830 -23.34 -11.53 53.79
C ASP A 830 -23.91 -12.95 54.07
N LYS A 831 -24.42 -13.68 53.08
CA LYS A 831 -24.82 -15.10 53.23
C LYS A 831 -23.62 -16.04 53.31
N ILE A 832 -22.49 -15.67 52.74
CA ILE A 832 -21.26 -16.45 52.89
C ILE A 832 -20.58 -16.00 54.17
N SER A 833 -20.27 -16.93 55.06
CA SER A 833 -19.56 -16.61 56.29
C SER A 833 -18.23 -15.93 55.99
N GLU A 834 -17.89 -14.92 56.79
CA GLU A 834 -16.67 -14.12 56.60
C GLU A 834 -15.39 -14.97 56.49
N PRO A 835 -15.19 -16.06 57.26
CA PRO A 835 -14.03 -16.93 57.09
C PRO A 835 -13.95 -17.57 55.69
N VAL A 836 -15.08 -17.97 55.10
CA VAL A 836 -15.12 -18.54 53.76
C VAL A 836 -14.89 -17.47 52.71
N ARG A 837 -15.56 -16.33 52.86
CA ARG A 837 -15.41 -15.16 51.98
C ARG A 837 -13.95 -14.73 51.89
N GLN A 838 -13.28 -14.59 53.03
CA GLN A 838 -11.88 -14.20 53.09
C GLN A 838 -10.96 -15.26 52.48
N ALA A 839 -11.17 -16.55 52.77
CA ALA A 839 -10.37 -17.63 52.18
C ALA A 839 -10.45 -17.68 50.65
N VAL A 840 -11.63 -17.39 50.08
CA VAL A 840 -11.81 -17.27 48.63
C VAL A 840 -11.04 -16.08 48.09
N ILE A 841 -11.20 -14.89 48.69
CA ILE A 841 -10.49 -13.66 48.26
C ILE A 841 -8.96 -13.84 48.35
N ASP A 842 -8.45 -14.40 49.44
CA ASP A 842 -7.02 -14.68 49.61
C ASP A 842 -6.50 -15.60 48.49
N SER A 843 -7.28 -16.61 48.13
CA SER A 843 -6.95 -17.51 47.02
C SER A 843 -6.93 -16.79 45.67
N MET A 844 -7.85 -15.84 45.44
CA MET A 844 -7.87 -15.01 44.23
C MET A 844 -6.65 -14.08 44.16
N TYR A 845 -6.25 -13.48 45.29
CA TYR A 845 -5.03 -12.68 45.38
C TYR A 845 -3.78 -13.49 45.05
N VAL A 846 -3.61 -14.64 45.71
CA VAL A 846 -2.44 -15.50 45.53
C VAL A 846 -2.33 -16.03 44.11
N ARG A 847 -3.46 -16.51 43.54
CA ARG A 847 -3.43 -17.25 42.27
C ARG A 847 -3.63 -16.37 41.03
N VAL A 848 -4.24 -15.19 41.16
CA VAL A 848 -4.57 -14.31 40.03
C VAL A 848 -4.13 -12.87 40.23
N PHE A 849 -4.62 -12.15 41.24
CA PHE A 849 -4.41 -10.69 41.29
C PHE A 849 -2.94 -10.31 41.50
N ASN A 850 -2.23 -10.94 42.44
CA ASN A 850 -0.80 -10.66 42.66
C ASN A 850 0.03 -11.03 41.42
N PRO A 851 -0.09 -12.24 40.82
CA PRO A 851 0.64 -12.55 39.59
C PRO A 851 0.43 -11.53 38.46
N VAL A 852 -0.82 -11.07 38.26
CA VAL A 852 -1.14 -10.06 37.23
C VAL A 852 -0.59 -8.68 37.59
N LYS A 853 -0.72 -8.25 38.85
CA LYS A 853 -0.14 -6.99 39.32
C LYS A 853 1.37 -6.97 39.19
N ASP A 854 2.05 -8.03 39.62
CA ASP A 854 3.50 -8.17 39.51
C ASP A 854 3.93 -8.05 38.04
N ALA A 855 3.20 -8.68 37.12
CA ALA A 855 3.43 -8.57 35.68
C ALA A 855 3.28 -7.12 35.17
N LEU A 856 2.23 -6.40 35.61
CA LEU A 856 1.97 -5.01 35.24
C LEU A 856 2.96 -4.02 35.89
N GLN A 857 3.47 -4.32 37.09
CA GLN A 857 4.28 -3.42 37.92
C GLN A 857 5.77 -3.49 37.69
N THR A 858 6.29 -4.65 37.29
CA THR A 858 7.73 -4.87 37.26
C THR A 858 8.24 -5.27 35.88
N GLY A 859 7.36 -5.84 35.05
CA GLY A 859 7.76 -6.56 33.83
C GLY A 859 8.76 -7.70 34.07
N LYS A 860 9.02 -8.07 35.34
CA LYS A 860 10.03 -9.05 35.79
C LYS A 860 9.35 -10.11 36.66
N GLY A 861 9.48 -11.38 36.30
CA GLY A 861 8.78 -12.48 36.99
C GLY A 861 7.68 -13.07 36.10
N TYR A 862 6.42 -12.83 36.42
CA TYR A 862 5.29 -13.28 35.60
C TYR A 862 5.20 -12.47 34.29
N THR A 863 5.26 -13.15 33.14
CA THR A 863 5.02 -12.56 31.82
C THR A 863 3.85 -13.28 31.16
N PHE A 864 2.69 -12.64 31.12
CA PHE A 864 1.53 -13.19 30.44
C PHE A 864 1.52 -12.77 28.97
N ASN A 865 1.72 -13.73 28.08
CA ASN A 865 1.70 -13.46 26.63
C ASN A 865 0.35 -12.88 26.16
N TRP A 866 -0.75 -13.24 26.83
CA TRP A 866 -2.09 -12.78 26.46
C TRP A 866 -2.32 -11.27 26.59
N PHE A 867 -1.46 -10.51 27.29
CA PHE A 867 -1.52 -9.03 27.22
C PHE A 867 -1.32 -8.52 25.80
N ASN A 868 -0.48 -9.20 25.02
CA ASN A 868 -0.04 -8.74 23.70
C ASN A 868 -0.59 -9.58 22.55
N ASN A 869 -1.20 -10.73 22.83
CA ASN A 869 -1.77 -11.58 21.77
C ASN A 869 -2.89 -10.86 21.02
N THR A 870 -2.98 -11.13 19.71
CA THR A 870 -4.05 -10.64 18.83
C THR A 870 -5.15 -11.69 18.62
N ASN A 871 -5.41 -12.52 19.62
CA ASN A 871 -6.39 -13.60 19.56
C ASN A 871 -7.29 -13.61 20.80
N ASN A 872 -8.22 -14.56 20.86
CA ASN A 872 -9.23 -14.67 21.90
C ASN A 872 -8.67 -14.62 23.33
N TRP A 873 -7.44 -15.08 23.58
CA TRP A 873 -6.83 -15.09 24.91
C TRP A 873 -6.78 -13.70 25.54
N ASN A 874 -6.51 -12.66 24.74
CA ASN A 874 -6.45 -11.30 25.24
C ASN A 874 -7.81 -10.86 25.80
N ALA A 875 -8.88 -11.03 25.01
CA ALA A 875 -10.23 -10.66 25.43
C ALA A 875 -10.71 -11.49 26.64
N VAL A 876 -10.50 -12.82 26.62
CA VAL A 876 -10.96 -13.73 27.68
C VAL A 876 -10.25 -13.46 29.01
N CYS A 877 -8.92 -13.35 29.00
CA CYS A 877 -8.16 -13.10 30.22
C CYS A 877 -8.43 -11.71 30.79
N LEU A 878 -8.47 -10.67 29.95
CA LEU A 878 -8.79 -9.31 30.40
C LEU A 878 -10.20 -9.23 30.99
N ALA A 879 -11.20 -9.83 30.32
CA ALA A 879 -12.57 -9.86 30.83
C ALA A 879 -12.65 -10.54 32.20
N GLY A 880 -12.06 -11.73 32.35
CA GLY A 880 -12.13 -12.50 33.58
C GLY A 880 -11.41 -11.82 34.76
N VAL A 881 -10.16 -11.43 34.57
CA VAL A 881 -9.34 -10.82 35.62
C VAL A 881 -9.87 -9.46 36.04
N THR A 882 -10.23 -8.60 35.08
CA THR A 882 -10.70 -7.25 35.37
C THR A 882 -12.07 -7.27 36.04
N SER A 883 -12.98 -8.12 35.57
CA SER A 883 -14.32 -8.23 36.17
C SER A 883 -14.25 -8.77 37.60
N ALA A 884 -13.36 -9.74 37.85
CA ALA A 884 -13.10 -10.20 39.21
C ALA A 884 -12.54 -9.08 40.10
N ALA A 885 -11.53 -8.34 39.61
CA ALA A 885 -10.91 -7.26 40.37
C ALA A 885 -11.95 -6.20 40.78
N VAL A 886 -12.77 -5.73 39.85
CA VAL A 886 -13.79 -4.72 40.17
C VAL A 886 -14.94 -5.25 41.02
N GLY A 887 -15.17 -6.57 41.02
CA GLY A 887 -16.21 -7.23 41.79
C GLY A 887 -15.87 -7.51 43.25
N VAL A 888 -14.59 -7.60 43.63
CA VAL A 888 -14.20 -7.95 45.02
C VAL A 888 -13.12 -7.09 45.68
N ILE A 889 -12.25 -6.42 44.91
CA ILE A 889 -11.15 -5.63 45.51
C ILE A 889 -11.73 -4.35 46.11
N LYS A 890 -11.52 -4.10 47.40
CA LYS A 890 -12.03 -2.91 48.10
C LYS A 890 -11.25 -1.63 47.75
N ASP A 891 -9.94 -1.74 47.57
CA ASP A 891 -9.11 -0.58 47.23
C ASP A 891 -9.42 -0.08 45.81
N ARG A 892 -9.92 1.16 45.73
CA ARG A 892 -10.36 1.77 44.48
C ARG A 892 -9.21 1.98 43.49
N LYS A 893 -8.01 2.29 43.97
CA LYS A 893 -6.85 2.54 43.11
C LYS A 893 -6.31 1.22 42.53
N GLU A 894 -6.34 0.15 43.32
CA GLU A 894 -6.03 -1.19 42.87
C GLU A 894 -7.02 -1.67 41.80
N ARG A 895 -8.34 -1.46 41.98
CA ARG A 895 -9.31 -1.72 40.91
C ARG A 895 -8.99 -0.94 39.63
N ALA A 896 -8.62 0.33 39.78
CA ALA A 896 -8.29 1.20 38.65
C ALA A 896 -7.08 0.72 37.85
N LEU A 897 -6.11 0.05 38.48
CA LEU A 897 -4.97 -0.57 37.78
C LEU A 897 -5.44 -1.62 36.77
N PHE A 898 -6.33 -2.53 37.17
CA PHE A 898 -6.87 -3.55 36.28
C PHE A 898 -7.73 -2.96 35.16
N VAL A 899 -8.55 -1.95 35.49
CA VAL A 899 -9.37 -1.23 34.50
C VAL A 899 -8.50 -0.51 33.47
N ALA A 900 -7.43 0.17 33.91
CA ALA A 900 -6.48 0.82 33.01
C ALA A 900 -5.78 -0.21 32.12
N ALA A 901 -5.34 -1.33 32.68
CA ALA A 901 -4.71 -2.40 31.92
C ALA A 901 -5.65 -2.98 30.87
N ALA A 902 -6.93 -3.16 31.21
CA ALA A 902 -7.94 -3.62 30.27
C ALA A 902 -8.23 -2.62 29.15
N GLU A 903 -8.42 -1.33 29.47
CA GLU A 903 -8.58 -0.27 28.48
C GLU A 903 -7.39 -0.25 27.50
N TYR A 904 -6.18 -0.38 28.02
CA TYR A 904 -4.95 -0.33 27.26
C TYR A 904 -4.74 -1.57 26.38
N TYR A 905 -4.73 -2.78 26.98
CA TYR A 905 -4.38 -4.01 26.27
C TYR A 905 -5.51 -4.61 25.44
N SER A 906 -6.78 -4.24 25.67
CA SER A 906 -7.92 -4.78 24.89
C SER A 906 -7.85 -4.42 23.42
N GLN A 907 -7.11 -3.37 23.05
CA GLN A 907 -6.88 -2.98 21.65
C GLN A 907 -6.19 -4.09 20.84
N ASN A 908 -5.39 -4.94 21.50
CA ASN A 908 -4.72 -6.06 20.84
C ASN A 908 -5.72 -7.13 20.36
N SER A 909 -6.79 -7.41 21.09
CA SER A 909 -7.84 -8.32 20.60
C SER A 909 -8.55 -7.80 19.34
N VAL A 910 -8.70 -6.48 19.20
CA VAL A 910 -9.30 -5.85 18.01
C VAL A 910 -8.43 -6.06 16.76
N LEU A 911 -7.11 -6.22 16.95
CA LEU A 911 -6.17 -6.55 15.87
C LEU A 911 -6.31 -7.98 15.35
N GLY A 912 -6.95 -8.88 16.10
CA GLY A 912 -7.27 -10.24 15.64
C GLY A 912 -8.32 -10.28 14.53
N TYR A 913 -9.02 -9.16 14.33
CA TYR A 913 -9.96 -8.95 13.26
C TYR A 913 -9.34 -8.07 12.17
N THR A 914 -9.56 -8.44 10.92
CA THR A 914 -9.20 -7.60 9.78
C THR A 914 -10.04 -6.33 9.73
N ASP A 915 -9.64 -5.34 8.94
CA ASP A 915 -10.31 -4.03 8.89
C ASP A 915 -11.70 -4.03 8.21
N ASP A 916 -12.02 -5.12 7.50
CA ASP A 916 -13.36 -5.43 6.98
C ASP A 916 -14.20 -6.27 7.96
N GLY A 917 -13.67 -6.60 9.15
CA GLY A 917 -14.37 -7.26 10.25
C GLY A 917 -14.23 -8.79 10.31
N TYR A 918 -13.46 -9.42 9.42
CA TYR A 918 -13.27 -10.88 9.42
C TYR A 918 -12.53 -11.37 10.67
N CYS A 919 -13.05 -12.43 11.30
CA CYS A 919 -12.40 -13.13 12.41
C CYS A 919 -11.47 -14.24 11.90
N THR A 920 -10.16 -14.04 12.00
CA THR A 920 -9.16 -15.01 11.51
C THR A 920 -9.18 -16.35 12.24
N GLU A 921 -9.64 -16.37 13.50
CA GLU A 921 -9.80 -17.61 14.28
C GLU A 921 -11.06 -18.43 13.91
N GLY A 922 -11.90 -17.90 13.02
CA GLY A 922 -13.18 -18.51 12.64
C GLY A 922 -14.33 -18.22 13.60
N LEU A 923 -15.53 -18.67 13.22
CA LEU A 923 -16.79 -18.31 13.89
C LEU A 923 -16.91 -18.85 15.33
N GLY A 924 -16.36 -20.04 15.60
CA GLY A 924 -16.36 -20.61 16.95
C GLY A 924 -15.64 -19.71 17.96
N TYR A 925 -14.45 -19.21 17.57
CA TYR A 925 -13.68 -18.30 18.41
C TYR A 925 -14.21 -16.86 18.36
N PHE A 926 -14.93 -16.46 17.31
CA PHE A 926 -15.74 -15.24 17.37
C PHE A 926 -16.77 -15.33 18.51
N ASN A 927 -17.58 -16.39 18.54
CA ASN A 927 -18.56 -16.60 19.60
C ASN A 927 -17.92 -16.65 20.99
N TYR A 928 -16.72 -17.20 21.12
CA TYR A 928 -16.03 -17.30 22.40
C TYR A 928 -15.30 -16.01 22.79
N GLY A 929 -14.34 -15.55 21.98
CA GLY A 929 -13.49 -14.40 22.24
C GLY A 929 -14.24 -13.07 22.20
N PHE A 930 -15.08 -12.85 21.19
CA PHE A 930 -15.83 -11.59 21.07
C PHE A 930 -16.91 -11.46 22.16
N GLN A 931 -17.50 -12.57 22.60
CA GLN A 931 -18.39 -12.56 23.78
C GLN A 931 -17.66 -12.07 25.04
N HIS A 932 -16.41 -12.50 25.25
CA HIS A 932 -15.64 -12.01 26.40
C HIS A 932 -15.20 -10.56 26.22
N TYR A 933 -14.96 -10.11 24.99
CA TYR A 933 -14.75 -8.69 24.70
C TYR A 933 -15.99 -7.85 25.05
N ILE A 934 -17.19 -8.36 24.76
CA ILE A 934 -18.47 -7.75 25.17
C ILE A 934 -18.60 -7.71 26.70
N ILE A 935 -18.29 -8.81 27.39
CA ILE A 935 -18.29 -8.86 28.86
C ILE A 935 -17.36 -7.79 29.43
N LEU A 936 -16.14 -7.70 28.91
CA LEU A 936 -15.18 -6.68 29.32
C LEU A 936 -15.74 -5.27 29.07
N ARG A 937 -16.25 -5.00 27.87
CA ARG A 937 -16.83 -3.71 27.51
C ARG A 937 -17.95 -3.32 28.46
N GLU A 938 -18.91 -4.22 28.72
CA GLU A 938 -20.04 -3.93 29.61
C GLU A 938 -19.55 -3.63 31.03
N GLN A 939 -18.61 -4.41 31.54
CA GLN A 939 -18.04 -4.19 32.86
C GLN A 939 -17.38 -2.80 32.95
N LEU A 940 -16.52 -2.46 31.98
CA LEU A 940 -15.85 -1.16 31.94
C LEU A 940 -16.85 -0.01 31.81
N TYR A 941 -17.85 -0.16 30.95
CA TYR A 941 -18.89 0.84 30.73
C TYR A 941 -19.68 1.11 32.01
N GLN A 942 -20.19 0.06 32.66
CA GLN A 942 -20.98 0.22 33.88
C GLN A 942 -20.15 0.81 35.01
N ARG A 943 -18.94 0.26 35.26
CA ARG A 943 -18.10 0.68 36.39
C ARG A 943 -17.56 2.11 36.23
N THR A 944 -17.44 2.61 35.00
CA THR A 944 -16.97 3.97 34.70
C THR A 944 -18.07 4.91 34.24
N LYS A 945 -19.35 4.51 34.38
CA LYS A 945 -20.53 5.31 34.02
C LYS A 945 -20.49 5.82 32.57
N GLY A 946 -20.05 4.97 31.65
CA GLY A 946 -19.93 5.25 30.22
C GLY A 946 -18.69 6.03 29.79
N THR A 947 -17.79 6.39 30.72
CA THR A 947 -16.55 7.13 30.39
C THR A 947 -15.64 6.29 29.50
N ILE A 948 -15.45 5.02 29.86
CA ILE A 948 -14.73 4.03 29.04
C ILE A 948 -15.75 3.18 28.28
N ASP A 949 -15.71 3.27 26.96
CA ASP A 949 -16.51 2.42 26.07
C ASP A 949 -15.65 1.92 24.92
N LEU A 950 -15.49 0.60 24.84
CA LEU A 950 -14.69 -0.08 23.83
C LEU A 950 -15.38 -0.12 22.45
N PHE A 951 -16.66 0.26 22.35
CA PHE A 951 -17.46 0.17 21.12
C PHE A 951 -17.42 1.41 20.23
N LYS A 952 -16.62 2.44 20.55
CA LYS A 952 -16.62 3.74 19.86
C LYS A 952 -16.12 3.74 18.40
N SER A 953 -15.67 2.61 17.83
CA SER A 953 -15.05 2.57 16.49
C SER A 953 -15.96 1.99 15.40
N GLU A 954 -15.83 2.50 14.16
CA GLU A 954 -16.49 1.92 12.99
C GLU A 954 -16.02 0.49 12.68
N LYS A 955 -14.77 0.15 13.02
CA LYS A 955 -14.27 -1.23 12.95
C LYS A 955 -15.11 -2.17 13.82
N MET A 956 -15.56 -1.71 14.98
CA MET A 956 -16.39 -2.52 15.88
C MET A 956 -17.74 -2.89 15.26
N LYS A 957 -18.37 -1.98 14.50
CA LYS A 957 -19.61 -2.31 13.75
C LYS A 957 -19.35 -3.42 12.73
N LYS A 958 -18.23 -3.39 12.02
CA LYS A 958 -17.85 -4.43 11.06
C LYS A 958 -17.58 -5.77 11.73
N ILE A 959 -16.86 -5.76 12.86
CA ILE A 959 -16.62 -6.97 13.67
C ILE A 959 -17.95 -7.54 14.16
N ALA A 960 -18.85 -6.71 14.70
CA ALA A 960 -20.16 -7.16 15.15
C ALA A 960 -21.02 -7.74 14.02
N MET A 961 -20.88 -7.21 12.79
CA MET A 961 -21.55 -7.71 11.60
C MET A 961 -20.90 -8.96 10.99
N TYR A 962 -19.74 -9.41 11.48
CA TYR A 962 -19.04 -10.58 10.96
C TYR A 962 -19.95 -11.80 10.88
N GLY A 963 -20.65 -12.14 11.97
CA GLY A 963 -21.54 -13.30 12.01
C GLY A 963 -22.62 -13.26 10.91
N ILE A 964 -23.28 -12.13 10.70
CA ILE A 964 -24.27 -11.98 9.62
C ILE A 964 -23.62 -12.11 8.24
N ASN A 965 -22.47 -11.45 8.07
CA ASN A 965 -21.79 -11.35 6.79
C ASN A 965 -21.07 -12.65 6.38
N PHE A 966 -20.77 -13.54 7.34
CA PHE A 966 -20.04 -14.79 7.15
C PHE A 966 -20.96 -16.00 6.89
N GLU A 967 -22.26 -15.89 7.15
CA GLU A 967 -23.25 -16.92 6.84
C GLU A 967 -23.29 -17.21 5.34
N ILE A 968 -23.23 -18.47 4.90
CA ILE A 968 -23.36 -18.80 3.48
C ILE A 968 -24.84 -18.74 3.08
N ILE A 969 -25.68 -19.57 3.70
CA ILE A 969 -27.10 -19.69 3.37
C ILE A 969 -27.84 -20.46 4.49
N ASN A 970 -29.10 -20.09 4.77
CA ASN A 970 -30.02 -20.81 5.66
C ASN A 970 -29.43 -21.15 7.06
N GLY A 971 -28.67 -20.24 7.65
CA GLY A 971 -28.05 -20.44 8.96
C GLY A 971 -26.81 -21.34 8.94
N ALA A 972 -26.33 -21.74 7.76
CA ALA A 972 -25.15 -22.58 7.61
C ALA A 972 -23.90 -21.72 7.28
N TYR A 973 -22.77 -22.13 7.87
CA TYR A 973 -21.52 -21.37 7.90
C TYR A 973 -20.34 -22.23 7.42
N PRO A 974 -19.27 -21.62 6.86
CA PRO A 974 -18.07 -22.36 6.54
C PRO A 974 -17.31 -22.76 7.81
N ALA A 975 -16.62 -23.89 7.73
CA ALA A 975 -15.84 -24.45 8.82
C ALA A 975 -14.36 -24.02 8.79
N PHE A 976 -14.04 -22.83 8.25
CA PHE A 976 -12.65 -22.36 8.16
C PHE A 976 -11.98 -22.22 9.54
N ALA A 977 -10.66 -22.47 9.57
CA ALA A 977 -9.85 -22.55 10.78
C ALA A 977 -10.43 -23.63 11.74
N ASP A 978 -10.36 -23.43 13.05
CA ASP A 978 -10.88 -24.38 14.04
C ASP A 978 -12.41 -24.37 14.20
N CYS A 979 -13.13 -23.79 13.25
CA CYS A 979 -14.58 -23.81 13.26
C CYS A 979 -15.10 -25.22 13.01
N ARG A 980 -16.18 -25.61 13.70
CA ARG A 980 -16.84 -26.91 13.48
C ARG A 980 -18.00 -26.73 12.52
N ILE A 981 -18.23 -27.70 11.65
CA ILE A 981 -19.44 -27.77 10.84
C ILE A 981 -20.68 -27.74 11.76
N GLY A 982 -21.65 -26.90 11.41
CA GLY A 982 -22.86 -26.66 12.21
C GLY A 982 -22.71 -25.57 13.28
N THR A 983 -21.55 -24.93 13.42
CA THR A 983 -21.40 -23.75 14.27
C THR A 983 -22.21 -22.59 13.68
N THR A 984 -23.05 -21.96 14.51
CA THR A 984 -23.83 -20.77 14.15
C THR A 984 -23.36 -19.56 14.95
N VAL A 985 -23.63 -18.35 14.47
CA VAL A 985 -23.40 -17.13 15.26
C VAL A 985 -24.29 -17.10 16.49
N SER A 986 -23.76 -16.66 17.63
CA SER A 986 -24.54 -16.49 18.86
C SER A 986 -25.60 -15.37 18.70
N PRO A 987 -26.90 -15.67 18.85
CA PRO A 987 -27.95 -14.64 18.83
C PRO A 987 -27.81 -13.62 19.97
N LEU A 988 -27.19 -14.01 21.08
CA LEU A 988 -26.98 -13.14 22.24
C LEU A 988 -25.94 -12.04 21.95
N ILE A 989 -24.88 -12.38 21.21
CA ILE A 989 -23.88 -11.41 20.74
C ILE A 989 -24.55 -10.42 19.80
N LEU A 990 -25.32 -10.93 18.83
CA LEU A 990 -25.99 -10.09 17.84
C LEU A 990 -27.04 -9.18 18.47
N TRP A 991 -27.84 -9.67 19.42
CA TRP A 991 -28.78 -8.86 20.18
C TRP A 991 -28.09 -7.71 20.92
N TYR A 992 -27.04 -8.02 21.69
CA TYR A 992 -26.33 -7.01 22.47
C TYR A 992 -25.68 -5.95 21.57
N CYS A 993 -25.04 -6.38 20.47
CA CYS A 993 -24.42 -5.49 19.50
C CYS A 993 -25.46 -4.68 18.72
N ASN A 994 -26.60 -5.27 18.34
CA ASN A 994 -27.67 -4.58 17.62
C ASN A 994 -28.15 -3.34 18.39
N HIS A 995 -28.36 -3.49 19.70
CA HIS A 995 -28.83 -2.42 20.58
C HIS A 995 -27.75 -1.39 20.93
N ASN A 996 -26.48 -1.79 21.06
CA ASN A 996 -25.40 -0.87 21.44
C ASN A 996 -24.75 -0.15 20.25
N LEU A 997 -24.77 -0.76 19.06
CA LEU A 997 -24.12 -0.23 17.85
C LEU A 997 -25.12 0.27 16.80
N GLY A 998 -26.42 0.05 17.00
CA GLY A 998 -27.48 0.47 16.07
C GLY A 998 -27.40 -0.25 14.73
N LEU A 999 -27.28 -1.59 14.75
CA LEU A 999 -27.04 -2.38 13.53
C LEU A 999 -28.29 -2.56 12.64
N GLY A 1000 -29.49 -2.29 13.17
CA GLY A 1000 -30.74 -2.38 12.42
C GLY A 1000 -31.18 -3.80 12.10
N LEU A 1001 -30.75 -4.79 12.89
CA LEU A 1001 -31.04 -6.21 12.69
C LEU A 1001 -32.31 -6.63 13.43
N SER A 1002 -33.48 -6.43 12.80
CA SER A 1002 -34.78 -6.66 13.46
C SER A 1002 -34.99 -8.09 13.99
N ALA A 1003 -34.36 -9.09 13.38
CA ALA A 1003 -34.41 -10.48 13.84
C ALA A 1003 -33.76 -10.69 15.22
N TYR A 1004 -32.96 -9.72 15.68
CA TYR A 1004 -32.25 -9.73 16.96
C TYR A 1004 -32.65 -8.54 17.84
N ASP A 1005 -33.87 -8.02 17.67
CA ASP A 1005 -34.47 -7.03 18.59
C ASP A 1005 -34.85 -7.70 19.93
N GLN A 1006 -35.06 -9.01 19.94
CA GLN A 1006 -35.40 -9.80 21.12
C GLN A 1006 -34.51 -11.05 21.21
N ILE A 1007 -34.37 -11.58 22.42
CA ILE A 1007 -33.71 -12.86 22.69
C ILE A 1007 -34.66 -13.77 23.48
N ASP A 1008 -34.57 -15.07 23.23
CA ASP A 1008 -35.18 -16.05 24.12
C ASP A 1008 -34.28 -16.24 25.35
N THR A 1009 -34.76 -15.79 26.50
CA THR A 1009 -34.04 -15.89 27.76
C THR A 1009 -34.30 -17.20 28.51
N ARG A 1010 -35.28 -18.02 28.10
CA ARG A 1010 -35.65 -19.24 28.83
C ARG A 1010 -34.62 -20.34 28.70
N GLU A 1011 -33.93 -20.42 27.56
CA GLU A 1011 -32.88 -21.42 27.33
C GLU A 1011 -31.53 -21.04 27.95
N LEU A 1012 -31.42 -19.83 28.51
CA LEU A 1012 -30.20 -19.38 29.17
C LEU A 1012 -29.92 -20.21 30.43
N ARG A 1013 -28.64 -20.52 30.63
CA ARG A 1013 -28.16 -21.23 31.81
C ARG A 1013 -27.44 -20.26 32.74
N PRO A 1014 -27.45 -20.49 34.08
CA PRO A 1014 -26.65 -19.72 35.02
C PRO A 1014 -25.18 -19.58 34.59
N SER A 1015 -24.72 -18.34 34.41
CA SER A 1015 -23.33 -17.98 34.09
C SER A 1015 -23.11 -16.47 34.27
N VAL A 1016 -21.85 -16.02 34.31
CA VAL A 1016 -21.51 -14.58 34.28
C VAL A 1016 -22.06 -13.84 33.06
N PHE A 1017 -22.06 -14.47 31.87
CA PHE A 1017 -22.61 -13.83 30.66
C PHE A 1017 -24.13 -13.68 30.77
N THR A 1018 -24.81 -14.70 31.33
CA THR A 1018 -26.25 -14.65 31.59
C THR A 1018 -26.60 -13.57 32.63
N ALA A 1019 -25.78 -13.40 33.68
CA ALA A 1019 -25.93 -12.30 34.63
C ALA A 1019 -25.88 -10.94 33.92
N MET A 1020 -24.84 -10.71 33.09
CA MET A 1020 -24.70 -9.49 32.29
C MET A 1020 -25.94 -9.22 31.41
N LEU A 1021 -26.51 -10.24 30.78
CA LEU A 1021 -27.65 -10.10 29.86
C LEU A 1021 -28.99 -9.87 30.59
N LEU A 1022 -29.21 -10.52 31.73
CA LEU A 1022 -30.53 -10.52 32.40
C LEU A 1022 -30.75 -9.36 33.37
N PHE A 1023 -29.67 -8.89 34.00
CA PHE A 1023 -29.68 -7.68 34.81
C PHE A 1023 -29.61 -6.42 33.93
N PRO A 1024 -29.96 -5.22 34.47
CA PRO A 1024 -29.85 -3.97 33.73
C PRO A 1024 -28.47 -3.81 33.08
N ASN A 1025 -28.46 -3.63 31.77
CA ASN A 1025 -27.28 -3.45 30.95
C ASN A 1025 -27.53 -2.38 29.88
N THR A 1026 -26.48 -1.97 29.20
CA THR A 1026 -26.53 -0.93 28.17
C THR A 1026 -27.50 -1.23 27.03
N ALA A 1027 -27.60 -2.49 26.58
CA ALA A 1027 -28.51 -2.88 25.49
C ALA A 1027 -29.99 -2.72 25.87
N LEU A 1028 -30.34 -2.92 27.15
CA LEU A 1028 -31.69 -2.68 27.66
C LEU A 1028 -32.02 -1.19 27.77
N GLN A 1029 -31.02 -0.33 28.01
CA GLN A 1029 -31.20 1.11 28.19
C GLN A 1029 -31.34 1.89 26.86
N THR A 1030 -30.67 1.44 25.80
CA THR A 1030 -30.69 2.09 24.48
C THR A 1030 -32.00 1.89 23.69
N SER A 1031 -32.89 1.01 24.17
CA SER A 1031 -34.21 0.74 23.57
C SER A 1031 -35.15 1.97 23.49
N SER A 1032 -34.82 3.09 24.17
CA SER A 1032 -35.58 4.35 24.14
C SER A 1032 -35.14 5.38 23.09
N HIS A 1033 -34.08 5.12 22.30
CA HIS A 1033 -33.54 6.06 21.31
C HIS A 1033 -33.58 5.57 19.85
N ALA A 1034 -34.15 4.39 19.59
CA ALA A 1034 -34.20 3.75 18.27
C ALA A 1034 -35.41 4.18 17.40
N GLU A 1035 -35.92 5.41 17.53
CA GLU A 1035 -37.03 5.89 16.68
C GLU A 1035 -36.57 6.45 15.31
N SER A 1036 -35.27 6.64 15.04
CA SER A 1036 -34.81 7.31 13.80
C SER A 1036 -34.04 6.46 12.79
N ALA A 1037 -33.76 5.18 13.07
CA ALA A 1037 -33.13 4.30 12.08
C ALA A 1037 -34.22 3.51 11.35
N ALA A 1038 -34.40 3.77 10.06
CA ALA A 1038 -35.33 3.04 9.21
C ALA A 1038 -35.09 1.52 9.37
N LYS A 1039 -36.05 0.82 9.98
CA LYS A 1039 -36.07 -0.64 10.12
C LYS A 1039 -36.01 -1.24 8.73
N THR A 1040 -34.80 -1.56 8.29
CA THR A 1040 -34.60 -2.15 6.97
C THR A 1040 -34.65 -3.65 7.19
N ALA A 1041 -35.71 -4.30 6.71
CA ALA A 1041 -35.74 -5.76 6.60
C ALA A 1041 -34.72 -6.16 5.53
N GLY A 1042 -33.44 -6.24 5.93
CA GLY A 1042 -32.32 -6.43 5.03
C GLY A 1042 -32.26 -7.86 4.54
N LYS A 1043 -32.71 -8.11 3.31
CA LYS A 1043 -32.33 -9.31 2.56
C LYS A 1043 -30.80 -9.39 2.54
N GLN A 1044 -30.22 -10.50 2.99
CA GLN A 1044 -28.76 -10.65 2.94
C GLN A 1044 -28.25 -10.42 1.52
N PRO A 1045 -27.10 -9.73 1.36
CA PRO A 1045 -26.56 -9.48 0.04
C PRO A 1045 -26.19 -10.81 -0.62
N ILE A 1046 -26.32 -10.86 -1.95
CA ILE A 1046 -26.00 -12.05 -2.77
C ILE A 1046 -24.52 -12.46 -2.67
N ARG A 1047 -23.67 -11.62 -2.08
CA ARG A 1047 -22.28 -11.94 -1.73
C ARG A 1047 -21.78 -11.09 -0.56
N MET A 1048 -20.73 -11.56 0.09
CA MET A 1048 -19.88 -10.76 0.97
C MET A 1048 -18.42 -11.03 0.64
N PHE A 1049 -17.63 -9.98 0.38
CA PHE A 1049 -16.20 -10.13 0.16
C PHE A 1049 -15.40 -9.46 1.27
N PHE A 1050 -14.71 -10.26 2.07
CA PHE A 1050 -13.71 -9.82 3.03
C PHE A 1050 -12.38 -9.65 2.30
N ASP A 1051 -12.19 -8.50 1.64
CA ASP A 1051 -11.04 -8.20 0.79
C ASP A 1051 -9.69 -8.22 1.53
N LYS A 1052 -9.69 -8.02 2.87
CA LYS A 1052 -8.49 -8.07 3.71
C LYS A 1052 -8.09 -9.49 4.06
N ALA A 1053 -9.06 -10.37 4.28
CA ALA A 1053 -8.83 -11.79 4.51
C ALA A 1053 -8.76 -12.61 3.20
N GLY A 1054 -9.20 -12.03 2.08
CA GLY A 1054 -9.36 -12.74 0.82
C GLY A 1054 -10.46 -13.80 0.88
N VAL A 1055 -11.50 -13.62 1.69
CA VAL A 1055 -12.60 -14.59 1.84
C VAL A 1055 -13.86 -14.08 1.15
N LEU A 1056 -14.42 -14.88 0.24
CA LEU A 1056 -15.62 -14.54 -0.51
C LEU A 1056 -16.75 -15.51 -0.15
N ILE A 1057 -17.89 -14.95 0.27
CA ILE A 1057 -19.15 -15.67 0.47
C ILE A 1057 -20.07 -15.39 -0.72
N CYS A 1058 -20.55 -16.43 -1.38
CA CYS A 1058 -21.47 -16.33 -2.52
C CYS A 1058 -22.80 -17.00 -2.18
N ARG A 1059 -23.90 -16.27 -2.41
CA ARG A 1059 -25.27 -16.69 -2.07
C ARG A 1059 -26.17 -16.65 -3.31
N PRO A 1060 -27.20 -17.49 -3.41
CA PRO A 1060 -28.25 -17.34 -4.42
C PRO A 1060 -29.02 -16.04 -4.17
N GLU A 1061 -29.64 -15.48 -5.22
CA GLU A 1061 -30.45 -14.27 -5.07
C GLU A 1061 -31.73 -14.52 -4.28
N ASN A 1062 -32.36 -15.68 -4.47
CA ASN A 1062 -33.59 -16.08 -3.80
C ASN A 1062 -33.39 -17.50 -3.25
N PRO A 1063 -32.84 -17.65 -2.03
CA PRO A 1063 -32.52 -18.96 -1.47
C PRO A 1063 -33.77 -19.82 -1.29
N THR A 1064 -33.66 -21.09 -1.69
CA THR A 1064 -34.63 -22.16 -1.43
C THR A 1064 -33.96 -23.27 -0.64
N ALA A 1065 -34.73 -24.26 -0.17
CA ALA A 1065 -34.18 -25.46 0.48
C ALA A 1065 -33.25 -26.29 -0.44
N HIS A 1066 -33.21 -26.02 -1.75
CA HIS A 1066 -32.35 -26.72 -2.71
C HIS A 1066 -31.29 -25.83 -3.34
N SER A 1067 -31.14 -24.59 -2.87
CA SER A 1067 -30.17 -23.65 -3.43
C SER A 1067 -28.78 -23.91 -2.88
N MET A 1068 -27.79 -23.81 -3.76
CA MET A 1068 -26.36 -23.85 -3.44
C MET A 1068 -25.88 -22.48 -2.99
N GLY A 1069 -25.02 -22.44 -1.96
CA GLY A 1069 -24.19 -21.31 -1.59
C GLY A 1069 -22.77 -21.79 -1.30
N VAL A 1070 -21.78 -20.91 -1.45
CA VAL A 1070 -20.37 -21.27 -1.26
C VAL A 1070 -19.59 -20.22 -0.48
N ALA A 1071 -18.54 -20.65 0.21
CA ALA A 1071 -17.49 -19.78 0.73
C ALA A 1071 -16.15 -20.17 0.11
N LEU A 1072 -15.32 -19.18 -0.24
CA LEU A 1072 -14.06 -19.36 -0.96
C LEU A 1072 -12.94 -18.65 -0.18
N LYS A 1073 -11.88 -19.38 0.18
CA LYS A 1073 -10.81 -18.91 1.08
C LYS A 1073 -9.55 -18.54 0.30
N GLY A 1074 -9.11 -17.29 0.45
CA GLY A 1074 -7.77 -16.80 0.10
C GLY A 1074 -6.92 -16.65 1.37
N GLY A 1075 -6.18 -15.54 1.49
CA GLY A 1075 -5.47 -15.18 2.73
C GLY A 1075 -4.05 -15.75 2.82
N ASN A 1076 -3.59 -16.05 4.03
CA ASN A 1076 -2.22 -16.53 4.29
C ASN A 1076 -2.14 -17.55 5.44
N ASN A 1077 -1.06 -18.33 5.46
CA ASN A 1077 -0.89 -19.43 6.40
C ASN A 1077 -0.33 -19.02 7.79
N ALA A 1078 -0.33 -17.72 8.14
CA ALA A 1078 -0.03 -17.24 9.49
C ALA A 1078 -1.28 -16.78 10.27
N GLU A 1079 -2.48 -17.08 9.76
CA GLU A 1079 -3.72 -16.85 10.51
C GLU A 1079 -3.79 -17.73 11.76
N HIS A 1080 -4.44 -17.23 12.82
CA HIS A 1080 -4.63 -18.00 14.04
C HIS A 1080 -5.49 -19.24 13.75
N HIS A 1081 -5.15 -20.37 14.36
CA HIS A 1081 -5.85 -21.64 14.14
C HIS A 1081 -5.86 -22.12 12.67
N ASN A 1082 -4.88 -21.70 11.86
CA ASN A 1082 -4.75 -22.08 10.46
C ASN A 1082 -4.32 -23.55 10.25
N HIS A 1083 -4.72 -24.12 9.11
CA HIS A 1083 -4.45 -25.52 8.70
C HIS A 1083 -3.64 -25.63 7.40
N ASN A 1084 -2.97 -24.55 7.00
CA ASN A 1084 -2.22 -24.40 5.75
C ASN A 1084 -3.08 -24.64 4.49
N ASP A 1085 -4.25 -24.03 4.43
CA ASP A 1085 -5.33 -24.36 3.50
C ASP A 1085 -5.79 -23.16 2.65
N VAL A 1086 -4.89 -22.23 2.31
CA VAL A 1086 -5.25 -21.12 1.42
C VAL A 1086 -5.67 -21.66 0.04
N GLY A 1087 -6.80 -21.19 -0.48
CA GLY A 1087 -7.48 -21.79 -1.63
C GLY A 1087 -8.56 -22.81 -1.28
N SER A 1088 -8.87 -23.05 0.01
CA SER A 1088 -9.98 -23.90 0.45
C SER A 1088 -11.36 -23.29 0.11
N TYR A 1089 -12.42 -24.08 0.25
CA TYR A 1089 -13.81 -23.65 0.02
C TYR A 1089 -14.78 -24.44 0.90
N SER A 1090 -16.01 -23.97 1.05
CA SER A 1090 -17.14 -24.74 1.60
C SER A 1090 -18.34 -24.64 0.65
N LEU A 1091 -19.00 -25.76 0.37
CA LEU A 1091 -20.18 -25.84 -0.48
C LEU A 1091 -21.37 -26.37 0.32
N ILE A 1092 -22.44 -25.59 0.34
CA ILE A 1092 -23.68 -25.87 1.08
C ILE A 1092 -24.85 -25.90 0.12
N ILE A 1093 -25.73 -26.89 0.26
CA ILE A 1093 -27.04 -26.92 -0.41
C ILE A 1093 -28.10 -26.98 0.67
N GLY A 1094 -29.09 -26.09 0.61
CA GLY A 1094 -30.09 -25.97 1.69
C GLY A 1094 -29.42 -25.52 2.98
N ASP A 1095 -29.33 -26.39 3.97
CA ASP A 1095 -28.63 -26.20 5.24
C ASP A 1095 -27.49 -27.23 5.46
N GLU A 1096 -27.17 -28.03 4.43
CA GLU A 1096 -26.24 -29.16 4.53
C GLU A 1096 -24.91 -28.90 3.81
N THR A 1097 -23.79 -29.03 4.53
CA THR A 1097 -22.44 -28.96 3.95
C THR A 1097 -22.11 -30.25 3.22
N LEU A 1098 -22.00 -30.21 1.89
CA LEU A 1098 -21.77 -31.41 1.07
C LEU A 1098 -20.29 -31.61 0.69
N ALA A 1099 -19.54 -30.53 0.52
CA ALA A 1099 -18.14 -30.59 0.13
C ALA A 1099 -17.35 -29.39 0.65
N GLY A 1100 -16.03 -29.56 0.73
CA GLY A 1100 -15.10 -28.51 1.12
C GLY A 1100 -14.52 -28.70 2.51
N ASP A 1101 -14.09 -27.61 3.13
CA ASP A 1101 -13.31 -27.60 4.35
C ASP A 1101 -13.95 -28.41 5.48
N PRO A 1102 -13.27 -29.43 6.04
CA PRO A 1102 -13.81 -30.27 7.10
C PRO A 1102 -13.81 -29.57 8.47
N GLY A 1103 -13.11 -28.44 8.60
CA GLY A 1103 -12.86 -27.75 9.86
C GLY A 1103 -11.83 -28.43 10.74
N GLY A 1104 -11.62 -27.84 11.92
CA GLY A 1104 -10.57 -28.28 12.84
C GLY A 1104 -10.91 -29.49 13.70
N PRO A 1105 -9.88 -30.11 14.34
CA PRO A 1105 -10.08 -31.19 15.28
C PRO A 1105 -10.88 -30.73 16.50
N TYR A 1106 -11.65 -31.63 17.12
CA TYR A 1106 -12.43 -31.30 18.30
C TYR A 1106 -11.56 -31.11 19.54
N HIS A 1107 -10.40 -31.78 19.57
CA HIS A 1107 -9.42 -31.68 20.64
C HIS A 1107 -8.00 -31.72 20.09
N TYR A 1108 -7.12 -30.92 20.68
CA TYR A 1108 -5.70 -30.91 20.36
C TYR A 1108 -4.93 -31.97 21.16
N ALA A 1109 -4.17 -32.81 20.46
CA ALA A 1109 -3.17 -33.67 21.07
C ALA A 1109 -1.89 -32.88 21.37
N GLY A 1110 -1.11 -33.30 22.37
CA GLY A 1110 0.15 -32.64 22.75
C GLY A 1110 1.12 -32.41 21.57
N ALA A 1111 1.24 -33.39 20.67
CA ALA A 1111 2.11 -33.30 19.48
C ALA A 1111 1.66 -32.24 18.46
N MET A 1112 0.41 -31.77 18.51
CA MET A 1112 -0.09 -30.70 17.63
C MET A 1112 0.44 -29.30 18.01
N TRP A 1113 1.18 -29.20 19.11
CA TRP A 1113 1.84 -27.98 19.59
C TRP A 1113 3.36 -28.00 19.38
N THR A 1114 3.89 -29.02 18.68
CA THR A 1114 5.32 -29.10 18.33
C THR A 1114 5.52 -28.91 16.82
N ASP A 1115 6.75 -29.07 16.37
CA ASP A 1115 7.14 -29.26 14.96
C ASP A 1115 6.33 -30.35 14.22
N LYS A 1116 5.64 -31.25 14.94
CA LYS A 1116 4.76 -32.28 14.38
C LYS A 1116 3.34 -31.79 14.07
N ARG A 1117 3.01 -30.52 14.31
CA ARG A 1117 1.67 -29.97 14.06
C ARG A 1117 1.14 -30.34 12.68
N TYR A 1118 1.92 -30.08 11.64
CA TYR A 1118 1.48 -30.30 10.26
C TYR A 1118 1.71 -31.75 9.76
N THR A 1119 2.05 -32.70 10.64
CA THR A 1119 1.98 -34.14 10.30
C THR A 1119 0.59 -34.72 10.47
N PHE A 1120 -0.28 -34.03 11.22
CA PHE A 1120 -1.69 -34.36 11.36
C PHE A 1120 -2.43 -33.88 10.11
N LYS A 1121 -3.05 -34.81 9.39
CA LYS A 1121 -3.74 -34.51 8.13
C LYS A 1121 -4.89 -33.53 8.33
N SER A 1122 -5.58 -33.61 9.46
CA SER A 1122 -6.70 -32.73 9.85
C SER A 1122 -6.34 -31.26 10.09
N ILE A 1123 -5.06 -30.92 10.19
CA ILE A 1123 -4.59 -29.54 10.42
C ILE A 1123 -3.43 -29.16 9.49
N SER A 1124 -3.26 -29.88 8.39
CA SER A 1124 -2.28 -29.60 7.33
C SER A 1124 -2.98 -29.54 5.98
N SER A 1125 -2.38 -28.89 4.99
CA SER A 1125 -2.99 -28.70 3.67
C SER A 1125 -3.47 -29.99 3.00
N PHE A 1126 -2.93 -31.15 3.39
CA PHE A 1126 -3.38 -32.44 2.89
C PHE A 1126 -4.85 -32.72 3.22
N GLY A 1127 -5.33 -32.48 4.45
CA GLY A 1127 -6.72 -32.77 4.82
C GLY A 1127 -7.77 -31.81 4.27
N HIS A 1128 -7.35 -30.75 3.58
CA HIS A 1128 -8.21 -29.69 3.06
C HIS A 1128 -8.34 -29.81 1.54
N PRO A 1129 -9.35 -29.19 0.90
CA PRO A 1129 -9.61 -29.34 -0.54
C PRO A 1129 -8.65 -28.47 -1.39
N VAL A 1130 -7.35 -28.57 -1.13
CA VAL A 1130 -6.27 -27.88 -1.84
C VAL A 1130 -5.30 -28.89 -2.49
N ALA A 1131 -4.50 -28.42 -3.43
CA ALA A 1131 -3.67 -29.29 -4.25
C ALA A 1131 -2.47 -29.88 -3.48
N VAL A 1132 -1.97 -31.02 -3.97
CA VAL A 1132 -0.63 -31.56 -3.66
C VAL A 1132 0.21 -31.44 -4.93
N ILE A 1133 1.31 -30.70 -4.85
CA ILE A 1133 2.10 -30.30 -6.03
C ILE A 1133 3.48 -30.92 -5.92
N ASP A 1134 3.76 -31.89 -6.79
CA ASP A 1134 5.00 -32.65 -6.82
C ASP A 1134 5.42 -33.17 -5.44
N GLN A 1135 4.43 -33.74 -4.72
CA GLN A 1135 4.53 -34.24 -3.33
C GLN A 1135 4.68 -33.16 -2.24
N ALA A 1136 4.73 -31.87 -2.61
CA ALA A 1136 4.75 -30.77 -1.67
C ALA A 1136 3.34 -30.38 -1.21
N LEU A 1137 3.24 -30.08 0.09
CA LEU A 1137 2.10 -29.46 0.75
C LEU A 1137 2.33 -27.95 0.90
N GLN A 1138 1.32 -27.22 1.33
CA GLN A 1138 1.50 -25.80 1.64
C GLN A 1138 2.37 -25.60 2.88
N GLY A 1139 3.20 -24.55 2.87
CA GLY A 1139 4.04 -24.17 4.00
C GLY A 1139 3.28 -23.36 5.06
N ALA A 1140 3.86 -23.25 6.26
CA ALA A 1140 3.31 -22.48 7.37
C ALA A 1140 4.02 -21.13 7.50
N GLY A 1141 3.27 -20.04 7.67
CA GLY A 1141 3.84 -18.69 7.74
C GLY A 1141 3.11 -17.68 6.87
N LYS A 1142 3.46 -16.40 7.02
CA LYS A 1142 2.77 -15.28 6.36
C LYS A 1142 3.16 -15.18 4.89
N GLU A 1143 4.36 -15.62 4.56
CA GLU A 1143 4.93 -15.71 3.23
C GLU A 1143 4.17 -16.71 2.35
N TYR A 1144 3.61 -17.76 2.95
CA TYR A 1144 2.77 -18.74 2.27
C TYR A 1144 1.34 -18.23 2.17
N ARG A 1145 1.01 -17.61 1.04
CA ARG A 1145 -0.24 -16.87 0.84
C ARG A 1145 -0.85 -17.06 -0.54
N ALA A 1146 -2.13 -16.73 -0.64
CA ALA A 1146 -2.81 -16.52 -1.90
C ALA A 1146 -2.72 -15.04 -2.31
N GLU A 1147 -2.38 -14.77 -3.57
CA GLU A 1147 -2.50 -13.44 -4.16
C GLU A 1147 -3.76 -13.37 -5.03
N ILE A 1148 -4.58 -12.35 -4.81
CA ILE A 1148 -5.81 -12.15 -5.58
C ILE A 1148 -5.43 -11.49 -6.90
N ILE A 1149 -5.47 -12.26 -7.99
CA ILE A 1149 -5.07 -11.80 -9.33
C ILE A 1149 -6.26 -11.46 -10.24
N GLY A 1150 -7.50 -11.74 -9.80
CA GLY A 1150 -8.69 -11.36 -10.54
C GLY A 1150 -10.00 -11.57 -9.77
N THR A 1151 -10.92 -10.62 -9.92
CA THR A 1151 -12.30 -10.70 -9.45
C THR A 1151 -13.23 -10.19 -10.54
N ASP A 1152 -14.27 -10.95 -10.88
CA ASP A 1152 -15.37 -10.47 -11.73
C ASP A 1152 -16.69 -10.82 -11.07
N PHE A 1153 -17.40 -9.80 -10.62
CA PHE A 1153 -18.54 -9.89 -9.71
C PHE A 1153 -19.78 -9.34 -10.38
N THR A 1154 -20.65 -10.23 -10.85
CA THR A 1154 -21.90 -9.88 -11.55
C THR A 1154 -23.11 -10.44 -10.80
N ALA A 1155 -24.30 -9.87 -10.99
CA ALA A 1155 -25.52 -10.36 -10.34
C ALA A 1155 -25.76 -11.87 -10.55
N ALA A 1156 -25.43 -12.40 -11.74
CA ALA A 1156 -25.59 -13.81 -12.07
C ALA A 1156 -24.43 -14.71 -11.59
N ARG A 1157 -23.21 -14.18 -11.51
CA ARG A 1157 -22.00 -15.01 -11.38
C ARG A 1157 -20.85 -14.30 -10.67
N ASP A 1158 -20.10 -15.07 -9.88
CA ASP A 1158 -18.88 -14.61 -9.20
C ASP A 1158 -17.67 -15.39 -9.69
N GLU A 1159 -16.70 -14.69 -10.30
CA GLU A 1159 -15.38 -15.22 -10.58
C GLU A 1159 -14.37 -14.70 -9.56
N TYR A 1160 -13.57 -15.61 -9.01
CA TYR A 1160 -12.52 -15.29 -8.05
C TYR A 1160 -11.25 -16.08 -8.36
N VAL A 1161 -10.15 -15.39 -8.67
CA VAL A 1161 -8.91 -15.99 -9.16
C VAL A 1161 -7.76 -15.70 -8.20
N LEU A 1162 -7.13 -16.77 -7.73
CA LEU A 1162 -6.00 -16.77 -6.81
C LEU A 1162 -4.74 -17.28 -7.51
N ASP A 1163 -3.63 -16.58 -7.32
CA ASP A 1163 -2.29 -17.16 -7.46
C ASP A 1163 -1.90 -17.77 -6.12
N LEU A 1164 -1.70 -19.09 -6.11
CA LEU A 1164 -1.34 -19.89 -4.96
C LEU A 1164 0.12 -20.35 -5.01
N THR A 1165 0.92 -19.84 -5.94
CA THR A 1165 2.33 -20.24 -6.14
C THR A 1165 3.12 -20.10 -4.84
N SER A 1166 2.99 -18.96 -4.16
CA SER A 1166 3.74 -18.70 -2.91
C SER A 1166 3.29 -19.56 -1.73
N ALA A 1167 2.12 -20.21 -1.80
CA ALA A 1167 1.61 -21.05 -0.72
C ALA A 1167 2.38 -22.39 -0.60
N TYR A 1168 3.12 -22.80 -1.63
CA TYR A 1168 3.83 -24.08 -1.68
C TYR A 1168 5.35 -23.89 -1.65
N ASP A 1169 6.01 -24.59 -0.73
CA ASP A 1169 7.48 -24.72 -0.75
C ASP A 1169 7.89 -25.84 -1.73
N CYS A 1170 7.65 -25.60 -3.01
CA CYS A 1170 7.93 -26.55 -4.08
C CYS A 1170 8.94 -25.92 -5.06
N PRO A 1171 10.23 -26.27 -5.00
CA PRO A 1171 11.24 -25.70 -5.89
C PRO A 1171 10.99 -25.96 -7.38
N ASN A 1172 10.20 -26.99 -7.71
CA ASN A 1172 9.84 -27.32 -9.09
C ASN A 1172 8.62 -26.53 -9.59
N LEU A 1173 7.92 -25.79 -8.71
CA LEU A 1173 6.71 -25.04 -9.05
C LEU A 1173 7.06 -23.65 -9.61
N LYS A 1174 6.64 -23.41 -10.86
CA LYS A 1174 6.80 -22.11 -11.52
C LYS A 1174 5.56 -21.23 -11.36
N SER A 1175 4.37 -21.80 -11.49
CA SER A 1175 3.11 -21.10 -11.20
C SER A 1175 1.99 -22.07 -10.83
N TYR A 1176 1.10 -21.65 -9.94
CA TYR A 1176 -0.15 -22.34 -9.63
C TYR A 1176 -1.26 -21.32 -9.40
N THR A 1177 -2.29 -21.34 -10.25
CA THR A 1177 -3.47 -20.49 -10.11
C THR A 1177 -4.72 -21.34 -9.89
N ARG A 1178 -5.58 -20.93 -8.97
CA ARG A 1178 -6.92 -21.50 -8.75
C ARG A 1178 -7.97 -20.46 -9.10
N LYS A 1179 -8.91 -20.82 -9.97
CA LYS A 1179 -10.07 -20.01 -10.33
C LYS A 1179 -11.34 -20.65 -9.80
N PHE A 1180 -12.11 -19.87 -9.06
CA PHE A 1180 -13.48 -20.20 -8.66
C PHE A 1180 -14.47 -19.47 -9.54
N VAL A 1181 -15.56 -20.15 -9.85
CA VAL A 1181 -16.70 -19.63 -10.59
C VAL A 1181 -17.97 -20.13 -9.92
N PHE A 1182 -18.69 -19.24 -9.25
CA PHE A 1182 -20.01 -19.54 -8.71
C PHE A 1182 -21.09 -18.95 -9.60
N ASP A 1183 -21.93 -19.80 -10.20
CA ASP A 1183 -23.08 -19.41 -11.01
C ASP A 1183 -24.35 -19.53 -10.16
N ARG A 1184 -25.17 -18.48 -10.12
CA ARG A 1184 -26.41 -18.42 -9.34
C ARG A 1184 -27.63 -18.94 -10.08
N SER A 1185 -27.50 -19.28 -11.36
CA SER A 1185 -28.63 -19.76 -12.15
C SER A 1185 -29.19 -21.09 -11.63
N GLY A 1186 -30.51 -21.24 -11.72
CA GLY A 1186 -31.20 -22.45 -11.24
C GLY A 1186 -30.97 -22.72 -9.75
N LYS A 1187 -30.44 -23.91 -9.44
CA LYS A 1187 -30.07 -24.32 -8.07
C LYS A 1187 -28.67 -23.84 -7.66
N GLY A 1188 -27.91 -23.23 -8.57
CA GLY A 1188 -26.53 -22.81 -8.41
C GLY A 1188 -25.51 -23.89 -8.75
N SER A 1189 -24.32 -23.48 -9.19
CA SER A 1189 -23.19 -24.37 -9.49
C SER A 1189 -21.84 -23.72 -9.14
N LEU A 1190 -20.84 -24.56 -8.87
CA LEU A 1190 -19.47 -24.13 -8.58
C LEU A 1190 -18.49 -24.83 -9.53
N LEU A 1191 -17.66 -24.05 -10.22
CA LEU A 1191 -16.47 -24.54 -10.94
C LEU A 1191 -15.22 -24.12 -10.16
N ILE A 1192 -14.33 -25.09 -9.96
CA ILE A 1192 -12.97 -24.90 -9.46
C ILE A 1192 -12.00 -25.34 -10.54
N GLU A 1193 -11.18 -24.42 -11.04
CA GLU A 1193 -10.16 -24.68 -12.05
C GLU A 1193 -8.76 -24.44 -11.47
N ASP A 1194 -8.00 -25.51 -11.34
CA ASP A 1194 -6.59 -25.50 -10.97
C ASP A 1194 -5.72 -25.54 -12.22
N ARG A 1195 -4.80 -24.58 -12.38
CA ARG A 1195 -3.79 -24.57 -13.44
C ARG A 1195 -2.40 -24.47 -12.85
N PHE A 1196 -1.48 -25.32 -13.33
CA PHE A 1196 -0.11 -25.33 -12.84
C PHE A 1196 0.91 -25.35 -13.96
N GLU A 1197 2.09 -24.83 -13.68
CA GLU A 1197 3.31 -24.95 -14.48
C GLU A 1197 4.50 -25.30 -13.57
N LEU A 1198 5.28 -26.31 -13.97
CA LEU A 1198 6.48 -26.79 -13.31
C LEU A 1198 7.69 -26.66 -14.24
N ASP A 1199 8.88 -26.48 -13.67
CA ASP A 1199 10.12 -26.45 -14.45
C ASP A 1199 10.44 -27.81 -15.10
N GLN A 1200 10.20 -28.88 -14.33
CA GLN A 1200 10.33 -30.27 -14.73
C GLN A 1200 9.01 -31.02 -14.56
N ALA A 1201 8.79 -32.05 -15.39
CA ALA A 1201 7.54 -32.82 -15.33
C ALA A 1201 7.38 -33.49 -13.96
N GLY A 1202 6.36 -33.08 -13.22
CA GLY A 1202 6.07 -33.51 -11.85
C GLY A 1202 4.63 -34.00 -11.68
N SER A 1203 4.31 -34.48 -10.48
CA SER A 1203 2.93 -34.91 -10.16
C SER A 1203 2.05 -33.73 -9.75
N PHE A 1204 0.76 -33.77 -10.09
CA PHE A 1204 -0.22 -32.78 -9.64
C PHE A 1204 -1.51 -33.49 -9.24
N GLU A 1205 -2.05 -33.11 -8.08
CA GLU A 1205 -3.28 -33.66 -7.54
C GLU A 1205 -4.13 -32.52 -6.95
N SER A 1206 -5.40 -32.43 -7.38
CA SER A 1206 -6.42 -31.61 -6.71
C SER A 1206 -7.27 -32.49 -5.78
N ALA A 1207 -8.14 -31.90 -4.96
CA ALA A 1207 -8.89 -32.66 -3.96
C ALA A 1207 -10.31 -32.15 -3.74
N VAL A 1208 -11.21 -33.10 -3.46
CA VAL A 1208 -12.54 -32.84 -2.91
C VAL A 1208 -12.61 -33.49 -1.54
N THR A 1209 -12.91 -32.72 -0.51
CA THR A 1209 -13.13 -33.21 0.85
C THR A 1209 -14.63 -33.24 1.15
N THR A 1210 -15.10 -34.27 1.84
CA THR A 1210 -16.52 -34.43 2.17
C THR A 1210 -16.74 -35.27 3.42
N LEU A 1211 -17.76 -34.92 4.20
CA LEU A 1211 -18.25 -35.71 5.34
C LEU A 1211 -19.45 -36.58 4.97
N VAL A 1212 -19.96 -36.47 3.74
CA VAL A 1212 -21.13 -37.23 3.30
C VAL A 1212 -20.72 -38.47 2.50
N ASP A 1213 -21.67 -39.37 2.27
CA ASP A 1213 -21.43 -40.56 1.47
C ASP A 1213 -21.12 -40.20 0.01
N TRP A 1214 -20.18 -40.90 -0.61
CA TRP A 1214 -19.81 -40.67 -1.99
C TRP A 1214 -19.68 -41.96 -2.80
N GLN A 1215 -19.93 -41.87 -4.10
CA GLN A 1215 -19.80 -42.98 -5.04
C GLN A 1215 -19.37 -42.48 -6.42
N GLU A 1216 -18.51 -43.23 -7.10
CA GLU A 1216 -18.20 -43.00 -8.51
C GLU A 1216 -19.34 -43.54 -9.40
N LYS A 1217 -19.81 -42.75 -10.37
CA LYS A 1217 -20.98 -43.09 -11.22
C LYS A 1217 -20.63 -43.45 -12.67
N GLY A 1218 -19.35 -43.40 -13.05
CA GLY A 1218 -18.91 -43.43 -14.45
C GLY A 1218 -18.85 -42.03 -15.07
N ASP A 1219 -18.39 -41.93 -16.33
CA ASP A 1219 -18.32 -40.67 -17.09
C ASP A 1219 -17.64 -39.49 -16.36
N ASN A 1220 -16.54 -39.77 -15.66
CA ASN A 1220 -15.77 -38.80 -14.86
C ASN A 1220 -16.61 -38.04 -13.81
N THR A 1221 -17.62 -38.70 -13.24
CA THR A 1221 -18.55 -38.09 -12.27
C THR A 1221 -18.54 -38.82 -10.92
N ILE A 1222 -18.43 -38.05 -9.84
CA ILE A 1222 -18.60 -38.50 -8.45
C ILE A 1222 -19.92 -37.95 -7.94
N LYS A 1223 -20.71 -38.77 -7.24
CA LYS A 1223 -21.95 -38.36 -6.59
C LYS A 1223 -21.73 -38.27 -5.08
N LEU A 1224 -21.98 -37.09 -4.49
CA LEU A 1224 -21.98 -36.88 -3.03
C LEU A 1224 -23.43 -36.83 -2.54
N SER A 1225 -23.76 -37.62 -1.52
CA SER A 1225 -25.13 -37.81 -1.02
C SER A 1225 -25.20 -37.47 0.47
N GLY A 1226 -25.74 -36.30 0.78
CA GLY A 1226 -26.09 -35.91 2.14
C GLY A 1226 -27.40 -36.54 2.61
N LYS A 1227 -27.89 -36.10 3.76
CA LYS A 1227 -29.17 -36.52 4.36
C LYS A 1227 -30.36 -36.14 3.49
N GLN A 1228 -30.33 -34.95 2.90
CA GLN A 1228 -31.45 -34.41 2.14
C GLN A 1228 -31.06 -33.98 0.72
N HIS A 1229 -29.78 -33.73 0.48
CA HIS A 1229 -29.30 -33.14 -0.75
C HIS A 1229 -28.22 -33.98 -1.42
N THR A 1230 -28.05 -33.77 -2.70
CA THR A 1230 -27.06 -34.47 -3.50
C THR A 1230 -26.43 -33.50 -4.49
N VAL A 1231 -25.12 -33.63 -4.68
CA VAL A 1231 -24.36 -32.90 -5.70
C VAL A 1231 -23.57 -33.87 -6.58
N ASN A 1232 -23.63 -33.65 -7.89
CA ASN A 1232 -22.78 -34.32 -8.86
C ASN A 1232 -21.50 -33.51 -9.05
N VAL A 1233 -20.37 -34.19 -9.03
CA VAL A 1233 -19.03 -33.62 -9.16
C VAL A 1233 -18.39 -34.18 -10.42
N LYS A 1234 -18.37 -33.37 -11.48
CA LYS A 1234 -17.77 -33.75 -12.77
C LYS A 1234 -16.33 -33.26 -12.85
N ILE A 1235 -15.44 -34.11 -13.36
CA ILE A 1235 -14.00 -33.85 -13.44
C ILE A 1235 -13.56 -33.76 -14.91
N GLU A 1236 -12.79 -32.72 -15.23
CA GLU A 1236 -12.13 -32.55 -16.52
C GLU A 1236 -10.65 -32.24 -16.30
N VAL A 1237 -9.77 -32.89 -17.06
CA VAL A 1237 -8.31 -32.72 -16.93
C VAL A 1237 -7.65 -32.47 -18.27
N SER A 1238 -6.51 -31.77 -18.26
CA SER A 1238 -5.72 -31.54 -19.46
C SER A 1238 -4.95 -32.76 -19.95
N SER A 1239 -4.78 -33.79 -19.10
CA SER A 1239 -3.96 -34.96 -19.43
C SER A 1239 -4.72 -35.91 -20.37
N PRO A 1240 -4.17 -36.25 -21.55
CA PRO A 1240 -4.76 -37.27 -22.43
C PRO A 1240 -4.76 -38.67 -21.80
N LYS A 1241 -3.96 -38.93 -20.75
CA LYS A 1241 -3.97 -40.18 -19.99
C LYS A 1241 -5.01 -40.20 -18.86
N GLY A 1242 -5.80 -39.13 -18.72
CA GLY A 1242 -6.83 -39.00 -17.69
C GLY A 1242 -6.24 -38.79 -16.29
N TYR A 1243 -7.03 -39.17 -15.29
CA TYR A 1243 -6.68 -39.07 -13.87
C TYR A 1243 -7.05 -40.36 -13.12
N THR A 1244 -6.57 -40.47 -11.89
CA THR A 1244 -6.93 -41.54 -10.95
C THR A 1244 -7.53 -40.89 -9.70
N ILE A 1245 -8.63 -41.48 -9.21
CA ILE A 1245 -9.20 -41.13 -7.91
C ILE A 1245 -8.45 -41.88 -6.81
N ILE A 1246 -7.96 -41.15 -5.82
CA ILE A 1246 -7.21 -41.67 -4.68
C ILE A 1246 -7.96 -41.25 -3.40
N PRO A 1247 -8.92 -42.06 -2.93
CA PRO A 1247 -9.67 -41.73 -1.73
C PRO A 1247 -8.88 -42.09 -0.48
N GLU A 1248 -8.95 -41.23 0.52
CA GLU A 1248 -8.43 -41.49 1.86
C GLU A 1248 -9.46 -41.09 2.92
N LYS A 1249 -9.67 -41.96 3.91
CA LYS A 1249 -10.45 -41.62 5.11
C LYS A 1249 -9.52 -41.01 6.15
N ILE A 1250 -9.85 -39.83 6.63
CA ILE A 1250 -9.09 -39.10 7.65
C ILE A 1250 -9.95 -39.02 8.91
N GLN A 1251 -9.41 -39.48 10.03
CA GLN A 1251 -10.05 -39.37 11.34
C GLN A 1251 -8.98 -39.09 12.41
N GLU A 1252 -8.87 -37.82 12.80
CA GLU A 1252 -7.90 -37.37 13.80
C GLU A 1252 -8.59 -36.42 14.79
N ASN A 1253 -8.92 -36.93 15.99
CA ASN A 1253 -9.57 -36.15 17.06
C ASN A 1253 -10.84 -35.40 16.63
N GLY A 1254 -11.60 -35.94 15.67
CA GLY A 1254 -12.80 -35.33 15.10
C GLY A 1254 -13.64 -36.35 14.32
N PRO A 1255 -14.72 -35.91 13.65
CA PRO A 1255 -15.49 -36.77 12.76
C PRO A 1255 -14.62 -37.30 11.62
N GLU A 1256 -14.90 -38.54 11.18
CA GLU A 1256 -14.27 -39.09 9.97
C GLU A 1256 -14.76 -38.33 8.74
N PHE A 1257 -13.85 -38.01 7.82
CA PHE A 1257 -14.18 -37.43 6.51
C PHE A 1257 -13.36 -38.09 5.41
N SER A 1258 -13.86 -38.02 4.18
CA SER A 1258 -13.17 -38.51 2.99
C SER A 1258 -12.43 -37.38 2.29
N ARG A 1259 -11.16 -37.59 1.96
CA ARG A 1259 -10.41 -36.80 1.00
C ARG A 1259 -10.31 -37.57 -0.30
N ILE A 1260 -10.94 -37.06 -1.35
CA ILE A 1260 -10.97 -37.66 -2.68
C ILE A 1260 -9.91 -36.95 -3.53
N GLY A 1261 -8.71 -37.54 -3.62
CA GLY A 1261 -7.62 -37.01 -4.44
C GLY A 1261 -7.85 -37.28 -5.93
N ILE A 1262 -7.65 -36.27 -6.76
CA ILE A 1262 -7.80 -36.32 -8.22
C ILE A 1262 -6.41 -36.10 -8.81
N ARG A 1263 -5.69 -37.20 -9.09
CA ARG A 1263 -4.28 -37.15 -9.52
C ARG A 1263 -4.17 -37.40 -11.02
N LEU A 1264 -3.41 -36.56 -11.73
CA LEU A 1264 -3.11 -36.81 -13.14
C LEU A 1264 -2.31 -38.11 -13.31
N ASN A 1265 -2.68 -38.93 -14.30
CA ASN A 1265 -2.05 -40.23 -14.55
C ASN A 1265 -0.63 -40.12 -15.14
N GLU A 1266 -0.24 -38.93 -15.57
CA GLU A 1266 1.10 -38.64 -16.04
C GLU A 1266 1.71 -37.45 -15.32
N LYS A 1267 3.03 -37.50 -15.17
CA LYS A 1267 3.80 -36.33 -14.78
C LYS A 1267 3.80 -35.33 -15.95
N SER A 1268 3.48 -34.08 -15.67
CA SER A 1268 3.43 -33.03 -16.69
C SER A 1268 4.15 -31.77 -16.23
N LYS A 1269 4.68 -31.01 -17.19
CA LYS A 1269 5.22 -29.67 -16.94
C LYS A 1269 4.13 -28.61 -16.80
N LYS A 1270 2.96 -28.84 -17.38
CA LYS A 1270 1.82 -27.92 -17.29
C LYS A 1270 0.51 -28.65 -17.45
N GLY A 1271 -0.54 -28.18 -16.82
CA GLY A 1271 -1.84 -28.80 -16.95
C GLY A 1271 -2.92 -28.08 -16.19
N TYR A 1272 -4.12 -28.63 -16.26
CA TYR A 1272 -5.25 -28.20 -15.46
C TYR A 1272 -6.09 -29.37 -14.95
N ILE A 1273 -6.76 -29.14 -13.83
CA ILE A 1273 -7.87 -29.96 -13.32
C ILE A 1273 -9.05 -29.02 -13.08
N ARG A 1274 -10.23 -29.36 -13.62
CA ARG A 1274 -11.49 -28.66 -13.41
C ARG A 1274 -12.46 -29.57 -12.68
N ILE A 1275 -13.08 -29.03 -11.65
CA ILE A 1275 -14.06 -29.72 -10.81
C ILE A 1275 -15.35 -28.91 -10.86
N PHE A 1276 -16.42 -29.51 -11.38
CA PHE A 1276 -17.73 -28.88 -11.53
C PHE A 1276 -18.71 -29.52 -10.55
N PHE A 1277 -19.30 -28.71 -9.69
CA PHE A 1277 -20.35 -29.09 -8.74
C PHE A 1277 -21.71 -28.64 -9.25
N GLU A 1278 -22.62 -29.58 -9.45
CA GLU A 1278 -24.00 -29.33 -9.90
C GLU A 1278 -25.00 -30.01 -8.95
N ALA A 1279 -25.91 -29.23 -8.38
CA ALA A 1279 -26.97 -29.75 -7.52
C ALA A 1279 -27.98 -30.58 -8.34
N GLU A 1280 -28.36 -31.76 -7.85
CA GLU A 1280 -29.37 -32.64 -8.49
C GLU A 1280 -30.80 -32.11 -8.27
#